data_AF-Q7VG78-F1
#
_entry.id   AF-Q7VG78-F1
#
_cell.length_a   1.000
_cell.length_b   1.000
_cell.length_c   1.000
_cell.angle_alpha   90.00
_cell.angle_beta   90.00
_cell.angle_gamma   90.00
#
_symmetry.space_group_name_H-M   'P 1'
#
loop_
_entity.id
_entity.type
_entity.pdbx_description
1 polymer ?
#
loop_
_entity_poly.entity_id
_entity_poly.type
_entity_poly.pdbx_seq_one_letter_code
_entity_poly.pdbx_strand_id
1 'polypeptide(L)'
;MQENNVQILVLDFGSQYTQLIARRLREYGVYTEIVPYFEKLDSIKSKNPKGIILSGGPASVYEKDAYKPDSAIFTLGIPILGICYGMQLIAQHFGGRVIKADAQEFGKAVLEIMESSQDSKDSSCFAFQGASQGIQAPMTLSFDIFSHHKFPQMLTALLDLWEDSVQASHIFLTKQHIAEIRLEVKAALQSSQNIITATDKKDFLGFIGVEKNKIEMLFVASSVFRKGIGKALLKEALERYLKDYPYILVDCNEQNTQGLAFYKSLGFEKVGMSEKDSAGRDFPIVHLKVSKAILKKALERGTSDSVANAFVCESERVFLRPYTQADFAALHKIVSDKETMYAWGQGFSKKQSQEWLDKQLAHYQQYGFGIWAIIEKQSGAIIGNAGLNHTEISLKGKTQKIVEIGYLLHRDFWGKGYGSEVARMCVKYGFETLGLEEVYCLIKEDNTASIKVAKRLEMQKVGEYPKPYKGKKISHLVFRLEKKVWQESKNNATQGFKSCSLFKGIKQDSIVWMSHADKVESIPQGFRELAKSGNTHYCAIADSKRKIYALQFHPEVVHSECGGQMLQNFAVGICGANTCWNMRHFAQNEIEKLRRIVYGGKAHCENPMSFMQIQEAFKHIGKAQTIQRLVEIWEEGARATHKDLSENEIAGMREEIREAILKSKNLLIAQKNEEWLGFIEIEKNEIAMLFVVPKAFRKGVGKALLKEAFMRYLGAFEVIKVNSLEWALGFYQALGFAKTGKKPIPAGSAGAFSPELIPLSIARESLQKSLGLEAQDSNEGVREKVRCAWATDKDEAARKLYEDYHDTEWGEPLHEDKKLFEHLVLEGFQAGLSWITILKKREAFRVAFDDFDPHIVANYDEDKIKELMRNEGIIRNRAKIEAAIINAKAFMAVQREFGSFDKYIWGFVGGKPIINAFESIADLPASTPLSDKIAKDLKKRGFKFVGTTTMYAMMQSIGMVNDHLTSCFKCNSSLGMQCDKILDFSQGTNTKSANLTKNPKNLHSHTANTRIVDSQHTESSDIKGQSHLESSADSGSAVSLRDFKSCEGATRGSYLEGNDRSGVANSLKITKETTSKVLCAVSGGVDSSVVAALLYRAIGENLIPVFVDTGLLRKGEREAVEKIFKENLKVPLITADASELFLSRLKGVLDPEIKRKIIGETFIEVFEKEAKKHNTKGEIKFLAQGTLYPDVIESVSVKGPSKTIKSHHNVGGLPEWMKFELIEPLRELFKDEVRALGRELGMPESMLMRHPFPGPGLAIRIMGEVNKADLDLLREADSIFIDELHKQSYYDKVWQAFCVLLNVRSVGVMGDNRTYDNTICVRAVEAIDGMTATFAHLPHDFLEGVSNRIINEVEGINRVVYDITSKPPGTIEWE
;
A
#
# COMPACT_ATOMS: atom_id res chain seq x y z
N MET A 1 -9.53 -1.08 -9.55
CA MET A 1 -10.36 -0.03 -8.91
C MET A 1 -10.51 1.11 -9.91
N GLN A 2 -11.58 1.90 -9.90
CA GLN A 2 -11.57 3.17 -10.66
C GLN A 2 -10.48 4.06 -10.04
N GLU A 3 -9.57 4.60 -10.85
CA GLU A 3 -8.60 5.61 -10.39
C GLU A 3 -9.37 6.72 -9.65
N ASN A 4 -8.97 7.03 -8.42
CA ASN A 4 -9.58 8.04 -7.53
C ASN A 4 -10.80 7.65 -6.68
N ASN A 5 -10.96 6.38 -6.27
CA ASN A 5 -12.02 5.99 -5.32
C ASN A 5 -11.45 5.53 -3.98
N VAL A 6 -10.93 6.48 -3.20
CA VAL A 6 -10.44 6.24 -1.84
C VAL A 6 -11.63 5.86 -0.96
N GLN A 7 -11.57 4.76 -0.22
CA GLN A 7 -12.71 4.40 0.62
C GLN A 7 -12.74 5.29 1.88
N ILE A 8 -11.61 5.40 2.56
CA ILE A 8 -11.46 6.25 3.75
C ILE A 8 -10.26 7.17 3.59
N LEU A 9 -10.45 8.46 3.86
CA LEU A 9 -9.37 9.45 3.87
C LEU A 9 -9.08 9.90 5.30
N VAL A 10 -7.83 9.79 5.75
CA VAL A 10 -7.39 10.21 7.08
C VAL A 10 -6.68 11.55 6.95
N LEU A 11 -7.14 12.56 7.69
CA LEU A 11 -6.46 13.85 7.83
C LEU A 11 -5.50 13.78 9.02
N ASP A 12 -4.20 13.89 8.75
CA ASP A 12 -3.13 13.80 9.75
C ASP A 12 -2.85 15.14 10.43
N PHE A 13 -3.15 15.18 11.72
CA PHE A 13 -2.86 16.29 12.64
C PHE A 13 -1.56 16.07 13.43
N GLY A 14 -0.74 15.09 13.04
CA GLY A 14 0.58 14.83 13.60
C GLY A 14 0.56 13.91 14.84
N SER A 15 -0.43 13.02 14.95
CA SER A 15 -0.40 11.97 15.97
C SER A 15 0.65 10.92 15.62
N GLN A 16 1.39 10.48 16.63
CA GLN A 16 2.33 9.34 16.50
C GLN A 16 1.63 8.04 16.06
N TYR A 17 0.31 7.93 16.21
CA TYR A 17 -0.47 6.74 15.85
C TYR A 17 -1.22 6.86 14.52
N THR A 18 -1.19 8.01 13.82
CA THR A 18 -2.03 8.24 12.63
C THR A 18 -1.91 7.12 11.58
N GLN A 19 -0.68 6.65 11.35
CA GLN A 19 -0.37 5.58 10.41
C GLN A 19 -1.08 4.25 10.71
N LEU A 20 -1.34 3.96 11.99
CA LEU A 20 -2.03 2.74 12.41
C LEU A 20 -3.50 2.75 11.98
N ILE A 21 -4.13 3.92 11.78
CA ILE A 21 -5.52 4.02 11.30
C ILE A 21 -5.65 3.39 9.91
N ALA A 22 -4.81 3.82 8.96
CA ALA A 22 -4.83 3.28 7.61
C ALA A 22 -4.46 1.80 7.60
N ARG A 23 -3.45 1.41 8.38
CA ARG A 23 -3.05 0.01 8.53
C ARG A 23 -4.22 -0.88 8.98
N ARG A 24 -4.89 -0.50 10.08
CA ARG A 24 -6.04 -1.25 10.62
C ARG A 24 -7.18 -1.37 9.62
N LEU A 25 -7.50 -0.31 8.88
CA LEU A 25 -8.57 -0.36 7.89
C LEU A 25 -8.21 -1.23 6.67
N ARG A 26 -6.95 -1.20 6.23
CA ARG A 26 -6.45 -2.06 5.15
C ARG A 26 -6.39 -3.53 5.54
N GLU A 27 -6.16 -3.87 6.82
CA GLU A 27 -6.34 -5.24 7.36
C GLU A 27 -7.77 -5.76 7.13
N TYR A 28 -8.78 -4.88 7.11
CA TYR A 28 -10.17 -5.22 6.77
C TYR A 28 -10.49 -5.07 5.27
N GLY A 29 -9.48 -4.94 4.41
CA GLY A 29 -9.65 -4.79 2.96
C GLY A 29 -10.19 -3.42 2.51
N VAL A 30 -10.17 -2.42 3.39
CA VAL A 30 -10.64 -1.06 3.09
C VAL A 30 -9.48 -0.19 2.62
N TYR A 31 -9.49 0.19 1.35
CA TYR A 31 -8.46 1.08 0.81
C TYR A 31 -8.52 2.46 1.47
N THR A 32 -7.44 2.80 2.19
CA THR A 32 -7.36 3.99 3.02
C THR A 32 -6.11 4.79 2.67
N GLU A 33 -6.25 6.10 2.52
CA GLU A 33 -5.15 7.04 2.34
C GLU A 33 -5.13 8.05 3.49
N ILE A 34 -3.93 8.50 3.86
CA ILE A 34 -3.63 9.56 4.83
C ILE A 34 -3.06 10.75 4.06
N VAL A 35 -3.57 11.93 4.36
CA VAL A 35 -3.10 13.21 3.83
C VAL A 35 -2.92 14.20 4.98
N PRO A 36 -2.08 15.23 4.84
CA PRO A 36 -1.92 16.24 5.88
C PRO A 36 -3.26 16.93 6.21
N TYR A 37 -3.45 17.40 7.44
CA TYR A 37 -4.71 18.06 7.82
C TYR A 37 -5.06 19.29 6.96
N PHE A 38 -4.05 19.92 6.35
CA PHE A 38 -4.19 21.09 5.48
C PHE A 38 -4.46 20.71 4.01
N GLU A 39 -4.70 19.44 3.70
CA GLU A 39 -5.09 18.99 2.37
C GLU A 39 -6.30 19.79 1.87
N LYS A 40 -6.21 20.32 0.64
CA LYS A 40 -7.25 21.21 0.11
C LYS A 40 -8.53 20.44 -0.15
N LEU A 41 -9.66 21.12 0.07
CA LEU A 41 -10.98 20.54 -0.14
C LEU A 41 -11.18 19.95 -1.54
N ASP A 42 -10.66 20.58 -2.59
CA ASP A 42 -10.80 20.07 -3.96
C ASP A 42 -9.99 18.79 -4.20
N SER A 43 -8.84 18.63 -3.55
CA SER A 43 -8.06 17.38 -3.57
C SER A 43 -8.76 16.29 -2.77
N ILE A 44 -9.34 16.63 -1.62
CA ILE A 44 -10.19 15.70 -0.85
C ILE A 44 -11.38 15.23 -1.71
N LYS A 45 -12.05 16.15 -2.42
CA LYS A 45 -13.18 15.82 -3.31
C LYS A 45 -12.75 14.98 -4.51
N SER A 46 -11.60 15.25 -5.12
CA SER A 46 -11.13 14.51 -6.30
C SER A 46 -10.85 13.04 -5.98
N LYS A 47 -10.46 12.73 -4.72
CA LYS A 47 -10.30 11.37 -4.18
C LYS A 47 -11.61 10.63 -3.90
N ASN A 48 -12.75 11.33 -3.96
CA ASN A 48 -14.11 10.81 -3.76
C ASN A 48 -14.29 9.90 -2.51
N PRO A 49 -13.86 10.32 -1.31
CA PRO A 49 -13.88 9.48 -0.11
C PRO A 49 -15.29 9.10 0.32
N LYS A 50 -15.49 7.86 0.77
CA LYS A 50 -16.75 7.42 1.41
C LYS A 50 -16.84 7.85 2.87
N GLY A 51 -15.71 8.09 3.52
CA GLY A 51 -15.61 8.56 4.90
C GLY A 51 -14.30 9.33 5.14
N ILE A 52 -14.30 10.23 6.11
CA ILE A 52 -13.12 10.98 6.54
C ILE A 52 -12.82 10.69 8.02
N ILE A 53 -11.55 10.48 8.36
CA ILE A 53 -11.09 10.35 9.75
C ILE A 53 -10.17 11.51 10.08
N LEU A 54 -10.43 12.24 11.17
CA LEU A 54 -9.54 13.26 11.72
C LEU A 54 -8.67 12.59 12.78
N SER A 55 -7.37 12.49 12.56
CA SER A 55 -6.47 11.81 13.49
C SER A 55 -6.34 12.56 14.82
N GLY A 56 -5.66 11.92 15.79
CA GLY A 56 -5.12 12.64 16.94
C GLY A 56 -4.05 13.65 16.53
N GLY A 57 -3.57 14.42 17.50
CA GLY A 57 -2.57 15.47 17.28
C GLY A 57 -1.98 15.95 18.61
N PRO A 58 -0.79 16.57 18.59
CA PRO A 58 -0.05 16.93 19.79
C PRO A 58 -0.35 18.35 20.32
N ALA A 59 -1.14 19.15 19.59
CA ALA A 59 -1.44 20.54 19.93
C ALA A 59 -2.74 20.66 20.74
N SER A 60 -2.92 21.75 21.48
CA SER A 60 -4.23 22.12 22.02
C SER A 60 -5.08 22.85 20.96
N VAL A 61 -6.37 22.57 20.88
CA VAL A 61 -7.29 23.20 19.89
C VAL A 61 -7.45 24.71 20.07
N TYR A 62 -7.07 25.27 21.23
CA TYR A 62 -7.09 26.70 21.51
C TYR A 62 -5.74 27.41 21.31
N GLU A 63 -4.67 26.67 20.97
CA GLU A 63 -3.43 27.31 20.59
C GLU A 63 -3.64 28.20 19.35
N LYS A 64 -2.90 29.31 19.30
CA LYS A 64 -3.04 30.30 18.23
C LYS A 64 -2.80 29.71 16.84
N ASP A 65 -1.88 28.74 16.76
CA ASP A 65 -1.49 28.04 15.53
C ASP A 65 -2.01 26.59 15.51
N ALA A 66 -3.12 26.32 16.21
CA ALA A 66 -3.72 24.99 16.25
C ALA A 66 -4.06 24.47 14.85
N TYR A 67 -3.78 23.19 14.61
CA TYR A 67 -3.99 22.53 13.33
C TYR A 67 -5.49 22.38 13.05
N LYS A 68 -6.00 23.09 12.03
CA LYS A 68 -7.42 23.04 11.64
C LYS A 68 -7.53 22.75 10.13
N PRO A 69 -8.38 21.79 9.73
CA PRO A 69 -8.64 21.54 8.32
C PRO A 69 -9.57 22.65 7.78
N ASP A 70 -9.82 22.66 6.48
CA ASP A 70 -10.87 23.52 5.91
C ASP A 70 -12.23 23.15 6.52
N SER A 71 -12.90 24.09 7.18
CA SER A 71 -14.20 23.87 7.83
C SER A 71 -15.28 23.30 6.90
N ALA A 72 -15.13 23.51 5.59
CA ALA A 72 -16.07 22.97 4.60
C ALA A 72 -16.07 21.43 4.53
N ILE A 73 -15.09 20.72 5.12
CA ILE A 73 -15.15 19.25 5.20
C ILE A 73 -16.42 18.78 5.94
N PHE A 74 -16.86 19.53 6.96
CA PHE A 74 -18.01 19.17 7.78
C PHE A 74 -19.36 19.37 7.06
N THR A 75 -19.36 20.03 5.90
CA THR A 75 -20.56 20.28 5.09
C THR A 75 -20.64 19.43 3.83
N LEU A 76 -19.65 18.55 3.58
CA LEU A 76 -19.63 17.65 2.41
C LEU A 76 -20.73 16.57 2.43
N GLY A 77 -21.38 16.33 3.57
CA GLY A 77 -22.36 15.25 3.74
C GLY A 77 -21.74 13.85 3.79
N ILE A 78 -20.42 13.76 3.93
CA ILE A 78 -19.64 12.53 4.07
C ILE A 78 -19.49 12.23 5.57
N PRO A 79 -19.62 10.98 6.03
CA PRO A 79 -19.40 10.62 7.44
C PRO A 79 -17.98 10.97 7.91
N ILE A 80 -17.88 11.49 9.14
CA ILE A 80 -16.61 11.92 9.75
C ILE A 80 -16.41 11.22 11.09
N LEU A 81 -15.20 10.74 11.36
CA LEU A 81 -14.77 10.24 12.67
C LEU A 81 -13.58 11.06 13.19
N GLY A 82 -13.71 11.74 14.33
CA GLY A 82 -12.59 12.40 15.00
C GLY A 82 -11.97 11.53 16.10
N ILE A 83 -10.64 11.45 16.15
CA ILE A 83 -9.91 10.67 17.15
C ILE A 83 -9.06 11.63 18.00
N CYS A 84 -9.17 11.58 19.32
CA CYS A 84 -8.40 12.37 20.27
C CYS A 84 -8.46 13.89 19.95
N TYR A 85 -7.40 14.49 19.41
CA TYR A 85 -7.42 15.86 18.91
C TYR A 85 -8.54 16.11 17.88
N GLY A 86 -8.80 15.17 16.98
CA GLY A 86 -9.91 15.26 16.03
C GLY A 86 -11.26 15.37 16.73
N MET A 87 -11.45 14.71 17.88
CA MET A 87 -12.66 14.88 18.71
C MET A 87 -12.73 16.26 19.33
N GLN A 88 -11.63 16.74 19.89
CA GLN A 88 -11.56 18.08 20.51
C GLN A 88 -11.83 19.18 19.46
N LEU A 89 -11.31 19.01 18.25
CA LEU A 89 -11.53 19.91 17.13
C LEU A 89 -13.00 19.92 16.70
N ILE A 90 -13.63 18.76 16.58
CA ILE A 90 -15.08 18.65 16.30
C ILE A 90 -15.88 19.35 17.40
N ALA A 91 -15.55 19.09 18.66
CA ALA A 91 -16.22 19.71 19.79
C ALA A 91 -16.12 21.25 19.72
N GLN A 92 -14.92 21.80 19.54
CA GLN A 92 -14.70 23.24 19.39
C GLN A 92 -15.45 23.80 18.17
N HIS A 93 -15.39 23.12 17.02
CA HIS A 93 -15.98 23.61 15.77
C HIS A 93 -17.50 23.77 15.86
N PHE A 94 -18.19 22.85 16.54
CA PHE A 94 -19.64 22.90 16.71
C PHE A 94 -20.10 23.65 17.98
N GLY A 95 -19.19 24.31 18.70
CA GLY A 95 -19.52 25.18 19.84
C GLY A 95 -19.52 24.48 21.22
N GLY A 96 -18.95 23.28 21.33
CA GLY A 96 -18.59 22.67 22.61
C GLY A 96 -17.34 23.31 23.23
N ARG A 97 -17.02 22.91 24.47
CA ARG A 97 -15.86 23.42 25.22
C ARG A 97 -14.85 22.31 25.48
N VAL A 98 -13.58 22.60 25.25
CA VAL A 98 -12.43 21.73 25.57
C VAL A 98 -11.66 22.37 26.72
N ILE A 99 -11.12 21.57 27.62
CA ILE A 99 -10.30 22.02 28.75
C ILE A 99 -9.05 21.14 28.87
N LYS A 100 -8.05 21.62 29.61
CA LYS A 100 -6.95 20.75 30.04
C LYS A 100 -7.48 19.69 30.99
N ALA A 101 -7.04 18.45 30.85
CA ALA A 101 -7.41 17.38 31.74
C ALA A 101 -6.73 17.55 33.11
N ASP A 102 -7.49 17.36 34.20
CA ASP A 102 -7.01 17.54 35.59
C ASP A 102 -5.85 16.59 35.96
N ALA A 103 -5.79 15.43 35.29
CA ALA A 103 -4.66 14.53 35.22
C ALA A 103 -4.50 14.06 33.76
N GLN A 104 -3.28 14.06 33.23
CA GLN A 104 -3.01 13.50 31.90
C GLN A 104 -3.24 11.99 31.94
N GLU A 105 -4.26 11.50 31.23
CA GLU A 105 -4.53 10.08 31.09
C GLU A 105 -3.65 9.52 29.97
N PHE A 106 -2.45 9.06 30.35
CA PHE A 106 -1.69 8.15 29.51
C PHE A 106 -1.94 6.72 29.98
N GLY A 107 -2.61 5.92 29.14
CA GLY A 107 -2.74 4.49 29.39
C GLY A 107 -4.12 3.92 29.17
N LYS A 108 -4.37 2.80 29.85
CA LYS A 108 -5.59 2.00 29.70
C LYS A 108 -6.74 2.60 30.50
N ALA A 109 -7.87 2.82 29.84
CA ALA A 109 -9.14 3.17 30.47
C ALA A 109 -10.19 2.10 30.15
N VAL A 110 -11.16 1.93 31.05
CA VAL A 110 -12.30 1.02 30.84
C VAL A 110 -13.46 1.84 30.28
N LEU A 111 -13.99 1.41 29.13
CA LEU A 111 -15.04 2.11 28.40
C LEU A 111 -16.44 1.63 28.84
N GLU A 112 -17.24 2.52 29.42
CA GLU A 112 -18.66 2.29 29.70
C GLU A 112 -19.50 2.87 28.56
N ILE A 113 -20.11 2.01 27.74
CA ILE A 113 -20.96 2.42 26.61
C ILE A 113 -22.34 2.78 27.15
N MET A 114 -22.90 3.91 26.70
CA MET A 114 -24.18 4.45 27.18
C MET A 114 -25.38 3.95 26.38
N GLU A 115 -26.52 3.84 27.06
CA GLU A 115 -27.82 3.46 26.48
C GLU A 115 -28.47 4.58 25.66
N SER A 116 -29.18 4.20 24.60
CA SER A 116 -29.97 5.08 23.74
C SER A 116 -31.43 5.14 24.19
N SER A 117 -31.87 6.24 24.81
CA SER A 117 -33.29 6.41 25.21
C SER A 117 -34.14 7.26 24.25
N GLN A 118 -33.61 7.82 23.14
CA GLN A 118 -34.31 8.85 22.35
C GLN A 118 -34.32 8.73 20.81
N ASP A 119 -34.41 7.52 20.22
CA ASP A 119 -34.68 7.37 18.76
C ASP A 119 -36.09 6.79 18.48
N SER A 120 -37.14 7.39 19.05
CA SER A 120 -38.54 6.96 18.83
C SER A 120 -39.44 7.97 18.11
N LYS A 121 -38.92 9.09 17.56
CA LYS A 121 -39.80 10.09 16.90
C LYS A 121 -39.49 10.55 15.47
N ASP A 122 -38.40 10.13 14.84
CA ASP A 122 -38.13 10.49 13.43
C ASP A 122 -38.60 9.42 12.41
N SER A 123 -39.74 8.79 12.67
CA SER A 123 -40.37 7.83 11.75
C SER A 123 -41.46 8.46 10.87
N SER A 124 -41.23 9.68 10.35
CA SER A 124 -42.13 10.31 9.38
C SER A 124 -41.67 10.18 7.92
N CYS A 125 -40.61 9.44 7.64
CA CYS A 125 -40.25 9.05 6.27
C CYS A 125 -40.25 7.52 6.17
N PHE A 126 -41.13 7.00 5.31
CA PHE A 126 -41.38 5.58 4.99
C PHE A 126 -42.28 4.81 5.95
N ALA A 127 -43.59 5.05 5.80
CA ALA A 127 -44.61 4.05 6.06
C ALA A 127 -44.42 2.85 5.11
N PHE A 128 -43.63 1.86 5.51
CA PHE A 128 -43.79 0.50 5.01
C PHE A 128 -44.67 -0.26 5.98
N GLN A 129 -45.83 -0.67 5.49
CA GLN A 129 -46.79 -1.53 6.17
C GLN A 129 -46.12 -2.82 6.65
N GLY A 130 -46.55 -3.29 7.82
CA GLY A 130 -45.93 -4.36 8.58
C GLY A 130 -45.68 -5.64 7.78
N ALA A 131 -44.44 -6.11 7.85
CA ALA A 131 -44.11 -7.52 7.71
C ALA A 131 -43.35 -7.93 8.98
N SER A 132 -43.97 -8.83 9.73
CA SER A 132 -43.42 -9.52 10.89
C SER A 132 -42.06 -10.14 10.56
N GLN A 133 -40.97 -9.50 11.00
CA GLN A 133 -39.64 -10.10 11.05
C GLN A 133 -39.31 -10.46 12.50
N GLY A 134 -39.22 -11.76 12.76
CA GLY A 134 -38.81 -12.29 14.07
C GLY A 134 -38.52 -13.79 14.07
N ILE A 135 -38.41 -14.41 12.90
CA ILE A 135 -37.78 -15.71 12.70
C ILE A 135 -37.05 -15.56 11.38
N GLN A 136 -35.72 -15.62 11.40
CA GLN A 136 -34.91 -15.58 10.19
C GLN A 136 -35.42 -16.68 9.27
N ALA A 137 -36.10 -16.30 8.19
CA ALA A 137 -36.70 -17.27 7.28
C ALA A 137 -35.61 -18.26 6.85
N PRO A 138 -35.90 -19.58 6.81
CA PRO A 138 -34.94 -20.56 6.37
C PRO A 138 -34.38 -20.12 5.02
N MET A 139 -33.05 -20.00 4.92
CA MET A 139 -32.33 -19.60 3.71
C MET A 139 -32.85 -20.45 2.55
N THR A 140 -33.63 -19.84 1.64
CA THR A 140 -34.20 -20.56 0.49
C THR A 140 -33.08 -20.82 -0.51
N LEU A 141 -32.56 -22.04 -0.50
CA LEU A 141 -31.56 -22.50 -1.47
C LEU A 141 -32.24 -22.85 -2.79
N SER A 142 -31.70 -22.35 -3.89
CA SER A 142 -31.97 -22.80 -5.26
C SER A 142 -30.83 -23.67 -5.78
N PHE A 143 -31.18 -24.73 -6.52
CA PHE A 143 -30.23 -25.67 -7.10
C PHE A 143 -30.36 -25.72 -8.62
N ASP A 144 -29.40 -25.12 -9.31
CA ASP A 144 -29.39 -24.99 -10.76
C ASP A 144 -28.31 -25.86 -11.42
N ILE A 145 -28.56 -26.33 -12.64
CA ILE A 145 -27.58 -27.07 -13.43
C ILE A 145 -26.68 -26.06 -14.15
N PHE A 146 -25.38 -26.11 -13.86
CA PHE A 146 -24.41 -25.32 -14.60
C PHE A 146 -24.13 -25.94 -15.97
N SER A 147 -24.13 -25.09 -17.00
CA SER A 147 -23.68 -25.44 -18.34
C SER A 147 -22.86 -24.28 -18.87
N HIS A 148 -21.57 -24.50 -19.12
CA HIS A 148 -20.67 -23.47 -19.61
C HIS A 148 -21.16 -22.86 -20.94
N HIS A 149 -21.71 -23.68 -21.84
CA HIS A 149 -22.28 -23.22 -23.11
C HIS A 149 -23.49 -22.29 -22.92
N LYS A 150 -24.28 -22.47 -21.85
CA LYS A 150 -25.45 -21.63 -21.55
C LYS A 150 -25.10 -20.40 -20.72
N PHE A 151 -24.17 -20.52 -19.77
CA PHE A 151 -23.87 -19.49 -18.76
C PHE A 151 -22.36 -19.27 -18.61
N PRO A 152 -21.67 -18.74 -19.64
CA PRO A 152 -20.22 -18.56 -19.58
C PRO A 152 -19.75 -17.63 -18.46
N GLN A 153 -20.56 -16.63 -18.07
CA GLN A 153 -20.24 -15.71 -16.97
C GLN A 153 -20.19 -16.40 -15.60
N MET A 154 -20.95 -17.48 -15.43
CA MET A 154 -21.03 -18.23 -14.17
C MET A 154 -19.76 -19.03 -13.89
N LEU A 155 -18.98 -19.36 -14.93
CA LEU A 155 -17.67 -20.02 -14.78
C LEU A 155 -16.74 -19.22 -13.87
N THR A 156 -16.69 -17.90 -14.03
CA THR A 156 -15.84 -17.03 -13.19
C THR A 156 -16.29 -17.07 -11.73
N ALA A 157 -17.59 -16.98 -11.47
CA ALA A 157 -18.13 -17.02 -10.11
C ALA A 157 -17.84 -18.36 -9.40
N LEU A 158 -17.91 -19.48 -10.12
CA LEU A 158 -17.57 -20.80 -9.58
C LEU A 158 -16.07 -20.95 -9.30
N LEU A 159 -15.21 -20.40 -10.16
CA LEU A 159 -13.77 -20.39 -9.92
C LEU A 159 -13.40 -19.52 -8.71
N ASP A 160 -14.08 -18.39 -8.50
CA ASP A 160 -13.84 -17.52 -7.34
C ASP A 160 -14.33 -18.17 -6.04
N LEU A 161 -15.50 -18.83 -6.08
CA LEU A 161 -15.98 -19.65 -4.96
C LEU A 161 -15.04 -20.82 -4.65
N TRP A 162 -14.55 -21.51 -5.68
CA TRP A 162 -13.58 -22.59 -5.53
C TRP A 162 -12.31 -22.11 -4.82
N GLU A 163 -11.75 -20.96 -5.24
CA GLU A 163 -10.55 -20.41 -4.65
C GLU A 163 -10.76 -19.99 -3.19
N ASP A 164 -11.88 -19.34 -2.86
CA ASP A 164 -12.28 -19.04 -1.47
C ASP A 164 -12.39 -20.31 -0.61
N SER A 165 -13.04 -21.34 -1.15
CA SER A 165 -13.19 -22.63 -0.47
C SER A 165 -11.84 -23.31 -0.23
N VAL A 166 -10.97 -23.35 -1.23
CA VAL A 166 -9.66 -24.00 -1.19
C VAL A 166 -8.72 -23.25 -0.24
N GLN A 167 -8.68 -21.91 -0.29
CA GLN A 167 -7.85 -21.13 0.64
C GLN A 167 -8.24 -21.39 2.11
N ALA A 168 -9.52 -21.59 2.39
CA ALA A 168 -10.01 -21.86 3.74
C ALA A 168 -9.84 -23.33 4.20
N SER A 169 -9.66 -24.28 3.28
CA SER A 169 -9.64 -25.73 3.61
C SER A 169 -8.32 -26.44 3.29
N HIS A 170 -7.53 -25.91 2.35
CA HIS A 170 -6.28 -26.49 1.86
C HIS A 170 -5.10 -25.56 2.19
N ILE A 171 -4.94 -25.23 3.48
CA ILE A 171 -3.90 -24.32 3.99
C ILE A 171 -2.46 -24.76 3.67
N PHE A 172 -2.26 -26.00 3.23
CA PHE A 172 -0.98 -26.56 2.77
C PHE A 172 -0.64 -26.18 1.31
N LEU A 173 -1.59 -25.65 0.54
CA LEU A 173 -1.35 -25.20 -0.83
C LEU A 173 -0.75 -23.80 -0.84
N THR A 174 0.30 -23.63 -1.64
CA THR A 174 0.85 -22.30 -1.93
C THR A 174 -0.03 -21.58 -2.95
N LYS A 175 0.14 -20.26 -3.08
CA LYS A 175 -0.54 -19.50 -4.14
C LYS A 175 -0.24 -20.02 -5.55
N GLN A 176 0.98 -20.52 -5.78
CA GLN A 176 1.36 -21.13 -7.04
C GLN A 176 0.58 -22.42 -7.29
N HIS A 177 0.50 -23.31 -6.30
CA HIS A 177 -0.30 -24.53 -6.41
C HIS A 177 -1.77 -24.20 -6.71
N ILE A 178 -2.35 -23.20 -6.04
CA ILE A 178 -3.72 -22.75 -6.31
C ILE A 178 -3.85 -22.25 -7.76
N ALA A 179 -2.90 -21.46 -8.28
CA ALA A 179 -2.97 -20.96 -9.65
C ALA A 179 -2.87 -22.07 -10.71
N GLU A 180 -1.99 -23.06 -10.50
CA GLU A 180 -1.84 -24.24 -11.37
C GLU A 180 -3.11 -25.10 -11.35
N ILE A 181 -3.62 -25.44 -10.16
CA ILE A 181 -4.84 -26.22 -9.99
C ILE A 181 -6.06 -25.46 -10.53
N ARG A 182 -6.09 -24.11 -10.46
CA ARG A 182 -7.19 -23.29 -11.00
C ARG A 182 -7.39 -23.52 -12.50
N LEU A 183 -6.32 -23.73 -13.26
CA LEU A 183 -6.40 -24.02 -14.69
C LEU A 183 -7.02 -25.40 -14.95
N GLU A 184 -6.64 -26.40 -14.14
CA GLU A 184 -7.22 -27.74 -14.18
C GLU A 184 -8.71 -27.73 -13.82
N VAL A 185 -9.09 -27.02 -12.75
CA VAL A 185 -10.48 -26.87 -12.31
C VAL A 185 -11.30 -26.12 -13.35
N LYS A 186 -10.74 -25.10 -14.00
CA LYS A 186 -11.39 -24.41 -15.12
C LYS A 186 -11.67 -25.36 -16.27
N ALA A 187 -10.69 -26.16 -16.70
CA ALA A 187 -10.87 -27.14 -17.76
C ALA A 187 -11.91 -28.22 -17.37
N ALA A 188 -11.92 -28.66 -16.11
CA ALA A 188 -12.89 -29.61 -15.60
C ALA A 188 -14.31 -29.04 -15.56
N LEU A 189 -14.50 -27.80 -15.10
CA LEU A 189 -15.80 -27.10 -15.13
C LEU A 189 -16.32 -26.91 -16.56
N GLN A 190 -15.43 -26.66 -17.53
CA GLN A 190 -15.81 -26.48 -18.94
C GLN A 190 -16.18 -27.80 -19.65
N SER A 191 -15.58 -28.92 -19.25
CA SER A 191 -15.81 -30.24 -19.86
C SER A 191 -16.93 -31.04 -19.18
N SER A 192 -17.20 -30.78 -17.90
CA SER A 192 -18.22 -31.50 -17.12
C SER A 192 -19.64 -31.09 -17.49
N GLN A 193 -20.53 -32.07 -17.68
CA GLN A 193 -21.95 -31.82 -17.96
C GLN A 193 -22.86 -31.87 -16.72
N ASN A 194 -22.39 -32.44 -15.61
CA ASN A 194 -23.20 -32.73 -14.42
C ASN A 194 -22.73 -31.90 -13.21
N ILE A 195 -22.88 -30.58 -13.30
CA ILE A 195 -22.55 -29.66 -12.21
C ILE A 195 -23.83 -29.03 -11.66
N ILE A 196 -24.01 -29.09 -10.35
CA ILE A 196 -25.12 -28.45 -9.64
C ILE A 196 -24.56 -27.31 -8.80
N THR A 197 -25.18 -26.15 -8.86
CA THR A 197 -24.82 -24.97 -8.07
C THR A 197 -25.90 -24.67 -7.04
N ALA A 198 -25.51 -24.33 -5.81
CA ALA A 198 -26.40 -23.84 -4.76
C ALA A 198 -26.28 -22.32 -4.66
N THR A 199 -27.42 -21.62 -4.68
CA THR A 199 -27.51 -20.16 -4.54
C THR A 199 -28.62 -19.79 -3.55
N ASP A 200 -28.55 -18.60 -2.93
CA ASP A 200 -29.64 -18.04 -2.13
C ASP A 200 -30.39 -16.91 -2.86
N LYS A 201 -30.38 -16.96 -4.20
CA LYS A 201 -30.78 -15.90 -5.16
C LYS A 201 -29.86 -14.68 -5.22
N LYS A 202 -29.00 -14.43 -4.24
CA LYS A 202 -28.04 -13.31 -4.28
C LYS A 202 -26.66 -13.80 -4.65
N ASP A 203 -26.18 -14.82 -3.94
CA ASP A 203 -24.80 -15.29 -4.04
C ASP A 203 -24.72 -16.80 -4.33
N PHE A 204 -23.61 -17.21 -4.95
CA PHE A 204 -23.24 -18.61 -5.04
C PHE A 204 -22.71 -19.09 -3.69
N LEU A 205 -23.30 -20.16 -3.17
CA LEU A 205 -22.98 -20.72 -1.85
C LEU A 205 -22.19 -22.02 -1.95
N GLY A 206 -22.26 -22.72 -3.08
CA GLY A 206 -21.42 -23.88 -3.37
C GLY A 206 -21.78 -24.55 -4.69
N PHE A 207 -20.99 -25.54 -5.10
CA PHE A 207 -21.28 -26.39 -6.24
C PHE A 207 -20.74 -27.80 -6.07
N ILE A 208 -21.35 -28.75 -6.79
CA ILE A 208 -20.94 -30.17 -6.83
C ILE A 208 -20.90 -30.64 -8.29
N GLY A 209 -19.83 -31.35 -8.65
CA GLY A 209 -19.62 -31.96 -9.96
C GLY A 209 -19.54 -33.48 -9.84
N VAL A 210 -20.25 -34.21 -10.71
CA VAL A 210 -20.35 -35.67 -10.66
C VAL A 210 -20.02 -36.30 -12.01
N GLU A 211 -19.16 -37.31 -12.02
CA GLU A 211 -18.92 -38.14 -13.19
C GLU A 211 -19.16 -39.62 -12.86
N LYS A 212 -20.07 -40.26 -13.60
CA LYS A 212 -20.55 -41.63 -13.32
C LYS A 212 -21.00 -41.75 -11.85
N ASN A 213 -20.34 -42.60 -11.06
CA ASN A 213 -20.62 -42.82 -9.64
C ASN A 213 -19.65 -42.07 -8.70
N LYS A 214 -18.87 -41.12 -9.21
CA LYS A 214 -17.83 -40.41 -8.46
C LYS A 214 -18.13 -38.92 -8.37
N ILE A 215 -17.93 -38.36 -7.17
CA ILE A 215 -17.95 -36.93 -6.91
C ILE A 215 -16.57 -36.39 -7.29
N GLU A 216 -16.50 -35.65 -8.39
CA GLU A 216 -15.25 -35.05 -8.88
C GLU A 216 -15.00 -33.68 -8.24
N MET A 217 -16.06 -32.99 -7.80
CA MET A 217 -15.97 -31.64 -7.24
C MET A 217 -17.01 -31.47 -6.14
N LEU A 218 -16.63 -30.91 -4.99
CA LEU A 218 -17.58 -30.38 -4.00
C LEU A 218 -16.94 -29.22 -3.25
N PHE A 219 -17.40 -28.01 -3.54
CA PHE A 219 -16.86 -26.79 -2.94
C PHE A 219 -18.00 -25.92 -2.41
N VAL A 220 -17.78 -25.31 -1.25
CA VAL A 220 -18.74 -24.46 -0.55
C VAL A 220 -18.04 -23.15 -0.22
N ALA A 221 -18.72 -22.02 -0.31
CA ALA A 221 -18.12 -20.75 0.09
C ALA A 221 -17.77 -20.78 1.59
N SER A 222 -16.60 -20.28 1.96
CA SER A 222 -16.05 -20.35 3.32
C SER A 222 -16.98 -19.69 4.34
N SER A 223 -17.70 -18.65 3.93
CA SER A 223 -18.71 -17.90 4.70
C SER A 223 -19.94 -18.74 5.15
N VAL A 224 -20.16 -19.88 4.49
CA VAL A 224 -21.28 -20.81 4.77
C VAL A 224 -20.81 -22.24 5.01
N PHE A 225 -19.52 -22.42 5.29
CA PHE A 225 -19.01 -23.69 5.80
C PHE A 225 -19.84 -24.18 6.98
N ARG A 226 -20.09 -25.50 7.00
CA ARG A 226 -20.80 -26.22 8.06
C ARG A 226 -22.26 -25.79 8.27
N LYS A 227 -22.84 -24.94 7.41
CA LYS A 227 -24.28 -24.58 7.40
C LYS A 227 -25.16 -25.58 6.62
N GLY A 228 -24.66 -26.78 6.35
CA GLY A 228 -25.40 -27.84 5.65
C GLY A 228 -25.42 -27.74 4.12
N ILE A 229 -24.80 -26.72 3.51
CA ILE A 229 -24.77 -26.53 2.04
C ILE A 229 -24.17 -27.75 1.32
N GLY A 230 -23.04 -28.28 1.80
CA GLY A 230 -22.42 -29.48 1.20
C GLY A 230 -23.33 -30.72 1.28
N LYS A 231 -24.07 -30.88 2.37
CA LYS A 231 -25.06 -31.96 2.54
C LYS A 231 -26.23 -31.79 1.56
N ALA A 232 -26.69 -30.55 1.37
CA ALA A 232 -27.78 -30.23 0.45
C ALA A 232 -27.39 -30.44 -1.01
N LEU A 233 -26.20 -29.98 -1.43
CA LEU A 233 -25.63 -30.25 -2.76
C LEU A 233 -25.50 -31.76 -3.01
N LEU A 234 -25.01 -32.50 -2.02
CA LEU A 234 -24.85 -33.95 -2.16
C LEU A 234 -26.19 -34.69 -2.25
N LYS A 235 -27.22 -34.22 -1.54
CA LYS A 235 -28.59 -34.73 -1.68
C LYS A 235 -29.12 -34.50 -3.08
N GLU A 236 -28.94 -33.29 -3.61
CA GLU A 236 -29.37 -32.96 -4.97
C GLU A 236 -28.63 -33.79 -6.02
N ALA A 237 -27.32 -33.98 -5.86
CA ALA A 237 -26.53 -34.85 -6.72
C ALA A 237 -26.93 -36.32 -6.60
N LEU A 238 -27.31 -36.77 -5.40
CA LEU A 238 -27.79 -38.13 -5.18
C LEU A 238 -29.07 -38.39 -5.97
N GLU A 239 -30.01 -37.45 -5.94
CA GLU A 239 -31.30 -37.56 -6.61
C GLU A 239 -31.18 -37.39 -8.14
N ARG A 240 -30.33 -36.47 -8.61
CA ARG A 240 -30.20 -36.17 -10.05
C ARG A 240 -29.27 -37.11 -10.80
N TYR A 241 -28.10 -37.45 -10.24
CA TYR A 241 -27.01 -38.09 -10.98
C TYR A 241 -26.53 -39.42 -10.38
N LEU A 242 -26.57 -39.59 -9.06
CA LEU A 242 -25.99 -40.78 -8.40
C LEU A 242 -27.03 -41.87 -8.04
N LYS A 243 -28.33 -41.63 -8.26
CA LYS A 243 -29.43 -42.50 -7.81
C LYS A 243 -29.34 -43.94 -8.34
N ASP A 244 -28.75 -44.15 -9.51
CA ASP A 244 -28.70 -45.44 -10.19
C ASP A 244 -27.46 -46.27 -9.81
N TYR A 245 -26.52 -45.68 -9.06
CA TYR A 245 -25.31 -46.36 -8.64
C TYR A 245 -25.45 -46.98 -7.24
N PRO A 246 -25.00 -48.23 -7.03
CA PRO A 246 -25.06 -48.88 -5.71
C PRO A 246 -24.07 -48.28 -4.71
N TYR A 247 -22.97 -47.71 -5.19
CA TYR A 247 -21.91 -47.10 -4.38
C TYR A 247 -21.45 -45.78 -5.00
N ILE A 248 -21.14 -44.82 -4.15
CA ILE A 248 -20.64 -43.50 -4.51
C ILE A 248 -19.17 -43.40 -4.10
N LEU A 249 -18.34 -42.85 -4.98
CA LEU A 249 -16.91 -42.65 -4.77
C LEU A 249 -16.58 -41.17 -4.61
N VAL A 250 -15.53 -40.85 -3.85
CA VAL A 250 -14.96 -39.51 -3.78
C VAL A 250 -13.49 -39.58 -3.41
N ASP A 251 -12.71 -38.67 -3.99
CA ASP A 251 -11.30 -38.51 -3.69
C ASP A 251 -11.12 -37.24 -2.86
N CYS A 252 -10.34 -37.32 -1.79
CA CYS A 252 -10.08 -36.17 -0.92
C CYS A 252 -8.61 -36.16 -0.54
N ASN A 253 -7.97 -35.00 -0.65
CA ASN A 253 -6.59 -34.84 -0.21
C ASN A 253 -6.47 -35.13 1.30
N GLU A 254 -5.48 -35.92 1.70
CA GLU A 254 -5.28 -36.35 3.08
C GLU A 254 -5.09 -35.18 4.06
N GLN A 255 -4.46 -34.11 3.58
CA GLN A 255 -4.18 -32.91 4.34
C GLN A 255 -5.41 -31.99 4.46
N ASN A 256 -6.46 -32.19 3.65
CA ASN A 256 -7.76 -31.53 3.81
C ASN A 256 -8.58 -32.26 4.90
N THR A 257 -8.18 -32.02 6.15
CA THR A 257 -8.82 -32.64 7.33
C THR A 257 -10.31 -32.32 7.44
N GLN A 258 -10.74 -31.14 6.97
CA GLN A 258 -12.15 -30.73 6.97
C GLN A 258 -12.98 -31.54 5.98
N GLY A 259 -12.50 -31.71 4.75
CA GLY A 259 -13.13 -32.53 3.72
C GLY A 259 -13.24 -33.99 4.14
N LEU A 260 -12.14 -34.56 4.67
CA LEU A 260 -12.15 -35.93 5.19
C LEU A 260 -13.16 -36.13 6.32
N ALA A 261 -13.25 -35.19 7.27
CA ALA A 261 -14.23 -35.26 8.35
C ALA A 261 -15.67 -35.20 7.83
N PHE A 262 -15.93 -34.33 6.85
CA PHE A 262 -17.23 -34.22 6.20
C PHE A 262 -17.65 -35.55 5.56
N TYR A 263 -16.82 -36.16 4.72
CA TYR A 263 -17.17 -37.42 4.05
C TYR A 263 -17.32 -38.57 5.04
N LYS A 264 -16.41 -38.71 6.02
CA LYS A 264 -16.53 -39.74 7.07
C LYS A 264 -17.84 -39.62 7.85
N SER A 265 -18.29 -38.39 8.14
CA SER A 265 -19.57 -38.16 8.84
C SER A 265 -20.81 -38.64 8.07
N LEU A 266 -20.68 -38.80 6.75
CA LEU A 266 -21.73 -39.31 5.85
C LEU A 266 -21.60 -40.82 5.59
N GLY A 267 -20.66 -41.50 6.26
CA GLY A 267 -20.44 -42.93 6.14
C GLY A 267 -19.48 -43.34 5.02
N PHE A 268 -18.71 -42.42 4.45
CA PHE A 268 -17.65 -42.78 3.51
C PHE A 268 -16.47 -43.44 4.23
N GLU A 269 -16.02 -44.56 3.70
CA GLU A 269 -14.91 -45.36 4.21
C GLU A 269 -13.72 -45.34 3.25
N LYS A 270 -12.50 -45.35 3.79
CA LYS A 270 -11.25 -45.41 2.99
C LYS A 270 -11.11 -46.77 2.34
N VAL A 271 -11.03 -46.80 1.01
CA VAL A 271 -10.81 -48.01 0.21
C VAL A 271 -9.41 -48.06 -0.42
N GLY A 272 -8.70 -46.93 -0.44
CA GLY A 272 -7.35 -46.83 -0.99
C GLY A 272 -6.73 -45.47 -0.76
N MET A 273 -5.50 -45.30 -1.25
CA MET A 273 -4.77 -44.03 -1.22
C MET A 273 -3.78 -43.98 -2.37
N SER A 274 -3.59 -42.80 -2.95
CA SER A 274 -2.49 -42.47 -3.85
C SER A 274 -1.53 -41.52 -3.15
N GLU A 275 -0.22 -41.73 -3.25
CA GLU A 275 0.78 -40.87 -2.61
C GLU A 275 0.86 -39.48 -3.25
N LYS A 276 0.51 -39.39 -4.54
CA LYS A 276 0.52 -38.18 -5.35
C LYS A 276 -0.85 -37.98 -5.99
N ASP A 277 -1.12 -36.75 -6.42
CA ASP A 277 -2.32 -36.44 -7.21
C ASP A 277 -2.15 -36.83 -8.69
N SER A 278 -3.18 -36.58 -9.49
CA SER A 278 -3.19 -36.91 -10.93
C SER A 278 -2.15 -36.16 -11.75
N ALA A 279 -1.61 -35.05 -11.24
CA ALA A 279 -0.54 -34.28 -11.88
C ALA A 279 0.87 -34.69 -11.38
N GLY A 280 0.96 -35.67 -10.47
CA GLY A 280 2.22 -36.16 -9.90
C GLY A 280 2.77 -35.30 -8.75
N ARG A 281 1.99 -34.35 -8.23
CA ARG A 281 2.36 -33.49 -7.10
C ARG A 281 2.27 -34.28 -5.79
N ASP A 282 3.12 -33.95 -4.81
CA ASP A 282 3.18 -34.60 -3.49
C ASP A 282 1.99 -34.21 -2.59
N PHE A 283 0.79 -34.53 -3.07
CA PHE A 283 -0.50 -34.26 -2.48
C PHE A 283 -1.24 -35.59 -2.31
N PRO A 284 -1.08 -36.27 -1.16
CA PRO A 284 -1.67 -37.59 -0.95
C PRO A 284 -3.19 -37.55 -1.08
N ILE A 285 -3.75 -38.45 -1.88
CA ILE A 285 -5.19 -38.51 -2.14
C ILE A 285 -5.77 -39.78 -1.51
N VAL A 286 -6.74 -39.60 -0.62
CA VAL A 286 -7.49 -40.68 0.01
C VAL A 286 -8.71 -41.00 -0.85
N HIS A 287 -8.83 -42.27 -1.27
CA HIS A 287 -9.97 -42.77 -2.03
C HIS A 287 -11.03 -43.29 -1.08
N LEU A 288 -12.23 -42.71 -1.14
CA LEU A 288 -13.34 -42.98 -0.23
C LEU A 288 -14.55 -43.56 -0.98
N LYS A 289 -15.28 -44.47 -0.33
CA LYS A 289 -16.47 -45.13 -0.87
C LYS A 289 -17.60 -45.20 0.17
N VAL A 290 -18.84 -45.04 -0.28
CA VAL A 290 -20.04 -45.28 0.55
C VAL A 290 -21.11 -46.02 -0.26
N SER A 291 -21.93 -46.86 0.39
CA SER A 291 -23.11 -47.42 -0.26
C SER A 291 -24.23 -46.37 -0.34
N LYS A 292 -25.02 -46.40 -1.42
CA LYS A 292 -26.16 -45.49 -1.59
C LYS A 292 -27.11 -45.52 -0.40
N ALA A 293 -27.36 -46.70 0.17
CA ALA A 293 -28.26 -46.86 1.32
C ALA A 293 -27.75 -46.14 2.57
N ILE A 294 -26.45 -46.25 2.87
CA ILE A 294 -25.82 -45.56 4.01
C ILE A 294 -25.85 -44.05 3.78
N LEU A 295 -25.45 -43.61 2.58
CA LEU A 295 -25.40 -42.19 2.25
C LEU A 295 -26.80 -41.56 2.30
N LYS A 296 -27.80 -42.19 1.68
CA LYS A 296 -29.20 -41.73 1.70
C LYS A 296 -29.71 -41.58 3.13
N LYS A 297 -29.47 -42.58 3.99
CA LYS A 297 -29.83 -42.52 5.41
C LYS A 297 -29.10 -41.39 6.16
N ALA A 298 -27.82 -41.16 5.86
CA ALA A 298 -27.05 -40.05 6.45
C ALA A 298 -27.56 -38.68 5.99
N LEU A 299 -28.00 -38.56 4.73
CA LEU A 299 -28.56 -37.35 4.15
C LEU A 299 -29.98 -37.04 4.64
N GLU A 300 -30.80 -38.08 4.87
CA GLU A 300 -32.17 -37.98 5.38
C GLU A 300 -32.28 -37.69 6.87
N ARG A 301 -31.25 -38.05 7.67
CA ARG A 301 -31.17 -37.60 9.06
C ARG A 301 -31.26 -36.07 9.08
N GLY A 302 -32.34 -35.56 9.68
CA GLY A 302 -32.52 -34.13 9.92
C GLY A 302 -31.25 -33.54 10.53
N THR A 303 -31.03 -32.25 10.28
CA THR A 303 -29.84 -31.52 10.75
C THR A 303 -29.63 -31.54 12.27
N SER A 304 -30.52 -32.14 13.06
CA SER A 304 -30.33 -32.31 14.50
C SER A 304 -29.22 -33.30 14.88
N ASP A 305 -29.04 -34.42 14.14
CA ASP A 305 -28.25 -35.53 14.70
C ASP A 305 -26.75 -35.49 14.35
N SER A 306 -26.38 -34.94 13.19
CA SER A 306 -24.96 -34.80 12.82
C SER A 306 -24.29 -33.57 13.43
N VAL A 307 -25.07 -32.60 13.90
CA VAL A 307 -24.54 -31.42 14.60
C VAL A 307 -23.94 -31.83 15.94
N ALA A 308 -24.46 -32.87 16.60
CA ALA A 308 -23.91 -33.34 17.87
C ALA A 308 -22.43 -33.73 17.80
N ASN A 309 -21.93 -34.20 16.64
CA ASN A 309 -20.53 -34.61 16.49
C ASN A 309 -19.64 -33.65 15.68
N ALA A 310 -20.20 -32.77 14.84
CA ALA A 310 -19.35 -31.96 13.96
C ALA A 310 -18.89 -30.64 14.61
N PHE A 311 -19.72 -30.03 15.45
CA PHE A 311 -19.54 -28.63 15.80
C PHE A 311 -20.37 -28.20 17.00
N VAL A 312 -19.73 -27.53 17.96
CA VAL A 312 -20.38 -27.04 19.18
C VAL A 312 -20.66 -25.55 19.07
N CYS A 313 -19.61 -24.76 18.80
CA CYS A 313 -19.68 -23.31 18.65
C CYS A 313 -18.39 -22.75 18.04
N GLU A 314 -18.43 -21.55 17.47
CA GLU A 314 -17.26 -20.83 16.95
C GLU A 314 -17.24 -19.35 17.32
N SER A 315 -16.06 -18.78 17.17
CA SER A 315 -15.77 -17.35 17.17
C SER A 315 -15.00 -16.99 15.89
N GLU A 316 -14.47 -15.76 15.81
CA GLU A 316 -13.66 -15.36 14.64
C GLU A 316 -12.37 -16.17 14.49
N ARG A 317 -11.73 -16.56 15.61
CA ARG A 317 -10.39 -17.18 15.58
C ARG A 317 -10.40 -18.67 15.87
N VAL A 318 -11.41 -19.17 16.60
CA VAL A 318 -11.43 -20.56 17.05
C VAL A 318 -12.81 -21.20 16.86
N PHE A 319 -12.84 -22.53 16.87
CA PHE A 319 -14.08 -23.29 17.03
C PHE A 319 -13.90 -24.49 17.95
N LEU A 320 -15.00 -24.93 18.56
CA LEU A 320 -15.04 -26.07 19.47
C LEU A 320 -15.73 -27.26 18.82
N ARG A 321 -15.15 -28.45 18.96
CA ARG A 321 -15.77 -29.72 18.55
C ARG A 321 -15.46 -30.87 19.52
N PRO A 322 -16.31 -31.92 19.58
CA PRO A 322 -15.98 -33.15 20.29
C PRO A 322 -14.62 -33.71 19.89
N TYR A 323 -13.89 -34.18 20.90
CA TYR A 323 -12.71 -35.01 20.69
C TYR A 323 -13.09 -36.32 20.01
N THR A 324 -12.15 -36.86 19.26
CA THR A 324 -12.19 -38.20 18.67
C THR A 324 -10.94 -38.96 19.09
N GLN A 325 -10.96 -40.29 18.91
CA GLN A 325 -9.78 -41.12 19.19
C GLN A 325 -8.55 -40.71 18.35
N ALA A 326 -8.76 -40.11 17.18
CA ALA A 326 -7.69 -39.62 16.32
C ALA A 326 -6.96 -38.38 16.89
N ASP A 327 -7.61 -37.64 17.79
CA ASP A 327 -7.04 -36.43 18.38
C ASP A 327 -6.06 -36.73 19.53
N PHE A 328 -5.89 -38.00 19.91
CA PHE A 328 -5.10 -38.42 21.05
C PHE A 328 -3.68 -37.84 21.05
N ALA A 329 -2.99 -37.83 19.90
CA ALA A 329 -1.63 -37.32 19.81
C ALA A 329 -1.54 -35.82 20.14
N ALA A 330 -2.45 -35.03 19.58
CA ALA A 330 -2.50 -33.58 19.82
C ALA A 330 -2.94 -33.26 21.25
N LEU A 331 -3.95 -33.98 21.76
CA LEU A 331 -4.36 -33.87 23.15
C LEU A 331 -3.22 -34.21 24.11
N HIS A 332 -2.56 -35.36 23.90
CA HIS A 332 -1.48 -35.84 24.76
C HIS A 332 -0.36 -34.81 24.84
N LYS A 333 0.04 -34.21 23.71
CA LYS A 333 1.03 -33.12 23.67
C LYS A 333 0.69 -31.97 24.63
N ILE A 334 -0.58 -31.59 24.71
CA ILE A 334 -1.04 -30.49 25.58
C ILE A 334 -1.07 -30.95 27.04
N VAL A 335 -1.69 -32.09 27.34
CA VAL A 335 -1.90 -32.52 28.74
C VAL A 335 -0.69 -33.20 29.36
N SER A 336 0.33 -33.56 28.59
CA SER A 336 1.61 -34.04 29.12
C SER A 336 2.54 -32.89 29.53
N ASP A 337 2.31 -31.68 29.03
CA ASP A 337 3.15 -30.52 29.31
C ASP A 337 2.96 -30.03 30.75
N LYS A 338 4.07 -29.97 31.50
CA LYS A 338 4.06 -29.68 32.94
C LYS A 338 3.68 -28.22 33.22
N GLU A 339 4.10 -27.28 32.38
CA GLU A 339 3.79 -25.86 32.53
C GLU A 339 2.32 -25.59 32.22
N THR A 340 1.82 -26.12 31.09
CA THR A 340 0.40 -26.06 30.74
C THR A 340 -0.46 -26.65 31.87
N MET A 341 -0.01 -27.75 32.47
CA MET A 341 -0.72 -28.49 33.53
C MET A 341 -0.35 -28.07 34.96
N TYR A 342 0.28 -26.91 35.19
CA TYR A 342 0.72 -26.50 36.53
C TYR A 342 -0.42 -26.48 37.57
N ALA A 343 -1.64 -26.13 37.14
CA ALA A 343 -2.83 -26.12 38.01
C ALA A 343 -3.25 -27.54 38.44
N TRP A 344 -2.85 -28.57 37.70
CA TRP A 344 -3.03 -29.98 38.02
C TRP A 344 -1.83 -30.57 38.79
N GLY A 345 -0.78 -29.78 39.02
CA GLY A 345 0.45 -30.15 39.71
C GLY A 345 1.44 -30.95 38.86
N GLN A 346 0.98 -31.76 37.91
CA GLN A 346 1.82 -32.51 36.99
C GLN A 346 1.13 -32.77 35.64
N GLY A 347 1.94 -32.93 34.59
CA GLY A 347 1.48 -33.46 33.31
C GLY A 347 0.95 -34.90 33.41
N PHE A 348 0.08 -35.27 32.48
CA PHE A 348 -0.48 -36.59 32.34
C PHE A 348 0.50 -37.52 31.61
N SER A 349 0.63 -38.75 32.11
CA SER A 349 1.21 -39.84 31.34
C SER A 349 0.33 -40.22 30.16
N LYS A 350 0.89 -40.93 29.18
CA LYS A 350 0.15 -41.42 28.00
C LYS A 350 -1.12 -42.21 28.37
N LYS A 351 -1.04 -43.06 29.40
CA LYS A 351 -2.18 -43.81 29.95
C LYS A 351 -3.26 -42.88 30.52
N GLN A 352 -2.87 -41.89 31.32
CA GLN A 352 -3.81 -40.93 31.90
C GLN A 352 -4.46 -40.03 30.84
N SER A 353 -3.73 -39.66 29.79
CA SER A 353 -4.29 -38.93 28.64
C SER A 353 -5.37 -39.74 27.94
N GLN A 354 -5.17 -41.07 27.80
CA GLN A 354 -6.15 -41.95 27.17
C GLN A 354 -7.38 -42.11 28.06
N GLU A 355 -7.19 -42.38 29.35
CA GLU A 355 -8.29 -42.47 30.32
C GLU A 355 -9.10 -41.15 30.38
N TRP A 356 -8.44 -40.00 30.28
CA TRP A 356 -9.11 -38.70 30.24
C TRP A 356 -9.92 -38.52 28.94
N LEU A 357 -9.36 -38.91 27.80
CA LEU A 357 -10.03 -38.87 26.50
C LEU A 357 -11.27 -39.79 26.50
N ASP A 358 -11.11 -41.03 26.94
CA ASP A 358 -12.19 -42.01 27.05
C ASP A 358 -13.32 -41.50 27.94
N LYS A 359 -12.97 -40.81 29.04
CA LYS A 359 -13.94 -40.14 29.90
C LYS A 359 -14.69 -39.02 29.19
N GLN A 360 -14.04 -38.24 28.33
CA GLN A 360 -14.74 -37.20 27.54
C GLN A 360 -15.67 -37.84 26.50
N LEU A 361 -15.20 -38.89 25.81
CA LEU A 361 -16.01 -39.62 24.83
C LEU A 361 -17.27 -40.23 25.47
N ALA A 362 -17.12 -40.84 26.65
CA ALA A 362 -18.24 -41.36 27.43
C ALA A 362 -19.18 -40.24 27.92
N HIS A 363 -18.64 -39.10 28.33
CA HIS A 363 -19.44 -37.95 28.77
C HIS A 363 -20.28 -37.39 27.61
N TYR A 364 -19.74 -37.32 26.38
CA TYR A 364 -20.52 -36.96 25.20
C TYR A 364 -21.66 -37.94 24.95
N GLN A 365 -21.40 -39.25 25.08
CA GLN A 365 -22.44 -40.27 24.90
C GLN A 365 -23.54 -40.17 25.97
N GLN A 366 -23.17 -39.85 27.19
CA GLN A 366 -24.10 -39.79 28.32
C GLN A 366 -24.93 -38.50 28.35
N TYR A 367 -24.31 -37.35 28.05
CA TYR A 367 -24.93 -36.04 28.28
C TYR A 367 -25.10 -35.20 27.01
N GLY A 368 -24.51 -35.61 25.88
CA GLY A 368 -24.55 -34.85 24.62
C GLY A 368 -23.59 -33.67 24.55
N PHE A 369 -22.88 -33.36 25.63
CA PHE A 369 -21.87 -32.29 25.71
C PHE A 369 -20.69 -32.74 26.59
N GLY A 370 -19.61 -31.95 26.65
CA GLY A 370 -18.43 -32.28 27.45
C GLY A 370 -17.31 -31.25 27.28
N ILE A 371 -16.07 -31.63 27.61
CA ILE A 371 -14.90 -30.82 27.27
C ILE A 371 -14.52 -31.05 25.82
N TRP A 372 -14.47 -30.00 24.99
CA TRP A 372 -14.21 -30.07 23.55
C TRP A 372 -12.78 -29.66 23.19
N ALA A 373 -12.33 -30.02 21.99
CA ALA A 373 -11.08 -29.54 21.42
C ALA A 373 -11.24 -28.09 20.95
N ILE A 374 -10.26 -27.22 21.27
CA ILE A 374 -10.16 -25.87 20.72
C ILE A 374 -9.32 -25.93 19.45
N ILE A 375 -9.94 -25.63 18.31
CA ILE A 375 -9.25 -25.58 17.02
C ILE A 375 -9.02 -24.12 16.63
N GLU A 376 -7.78 -23.73 16.39
CA GLU A 376 -7.46 -22.43 15.80
C GLU A 376 -7.76 -22.47 14.30
N LYS A 377 -8.59 -21.54 13.81
CA LYS A 377 -9.04 -21.52 12.40
C LYS A 377 -7.89 -21.32 11.43
N GLN A 378 -6.89 -20.52 11.81
CA GLN A 378 -5.76 -20.19 10.95
C GLN A 378 -4.83 -21.38 10.72
N SER A 379 -4.47 -22.10 11.77
CA SER A 379 -3.52 -23.22 11.69
C SER A 379 -4.19 -24.59 11.54
N GLY A 380 -5.49 -24.69 11.86
CA GLY A 380 -6.21 -25.96 11.97
C GLY A 380 -5.78 -26.82 13.17
N ALA A 381 -4.85 -26.34 14.00
CA ALA A 381 -4.30 -27.11 15.11
C ALA A 381 -5.21 -27.11 16.33
N ILE A 382 -5.15 -28.21 17.10
CA ILE A 382 -5.72 -28.24 18.45
C ILE A 382 -4.78 -27.47 19.36
N ILE A 383 -5.23 -26.33 19.88
CA ILE A 383 -4.44 -25.42 20.73
C ILE A 383 -4.74 -25.60 22.22
N GLY A 384 -5.77 -26.37 22.54
CA GLY A 384 -6.26 -26.55 23.90
C GLY A 384 -7.57 -27.32 23.95
N ASN A 385 -8.22 -27.27 25.11
CA ASN A 385 -9.56 -27.78 25.34
C ASN A 385 -10.41 -26.79 26.13
N ALA A 386 -11.71 -26.78 25.87
CA ALA A 386 -12.69 -25.99 26.62
C ALA A 386 -14.06 -26.66 26.54
N GLY A 387 -14.85 -26.56 27.60
CA GLY A 387 -16.24 -27.02 27.55
C GLY A 387 -16.93 -27.04 28.90
N LEU A 388 -17.99 -27.84 28.96
CA LEU A 388 -18.87 -27.99 30.12
C LEU A 388 -18.81 -29.43 30.62
N ASN A 389 -18.71 -29.63 31.93
CA ASN A 389 -18.59 -30.96 32.51
C ASN A 389 -19.43 -31.09 33.77
N HIS A 390 -20.13 -32.22 33.95
CA HIS A 390 -20.82 -32.48 35.20
C HIS A 390 -19.82 -32.82 36.30
N THR A 391 -19.98 -32.20 37.46
CA THR A 391 -19.18 -32.52 38.66
C THR A 391 -20.01 -32.32 39.92
N GLU A 392 -19.55 -32.92 41.01
CA GLU A 392 -20.19 -32.81 42.32
C GLU A 392 -19.25 -32.09 43.29
N ILE A 393 -19.78 -31.07 43.97
CA ILE A 393 -19.04 -30.26 44.94
C ILE A 393 -19.80 -30.19 46.25
N SER A 394 -19.08 -30.02 47.36
CA SER A 394 -19.67 -29.79 48.68
C SER A 394 -19.40 -28.34 49.09
N LEU A 395 -20.46 -27.52 49.14
CA LEU A 395 -20.41 -26.13 49.56
C LEU A 395 -21.21 -25.98 50.86
N LYS A 396 -20.58 -25.42 51.91
CA LYS A 396 -21.21 -25.20 53.22
C LYS A 396 -21.92 -26.46 53.79
N GLY A 397 -21.31 -27.63 53.60
CA GLY A 397 -21.83 -28.92 54.07
C GLY A 397 -22.94 -29.54 53.20
N LYS A 398 -23.34 -28.89 52.10
CA LYS A 398 -24.33 -29.44 51.15
C LYS A 398 -23.63 -29.89 49.88
N THR A 399 -23.81 -31.17 49.55
CA THR A 399 -23.36 -31.75 48.28
C THR A 399 -24.34 -31.39 47.18
N GLN A 400 -23.84 -30.88 46.06
CA GLN A 400 -24.65 -30.52 44.89
C GLN A 400 -23.95 -30.88 43.59
N LYS A 401 -24.74 -31.32 42.61
CA LYS A 401 -24.29 -31.53 41.23
C LYS A 401 -24.34 -30.20 40.48
N ILE A 402 -23.24 -29.85 39.83
CA ILE A 402 -23.08 -28.62 39.07
C ILE A 402 -22.59 -28.92 37.65
N VAL A 403 -22.64 -27.91 36.78
CA VAL A 403 -21.97 -27.92 35.48
C VAL A 403 -20.78 -26.96 35.55
N GLU A 404 -19.57 -27.53 35.46
CA GLU A 404 -18.28 -26.82 35.48
C GLU A 404 -17.86 -26.41 34.06
N ILE A 405 -17.56 -25.13 33.86
CA ILE A 405 -16.79 -24.63 32.73
C ILE A 405 -15.31 -24.88 33.03
N GLY A 406 -14.68 -25.68 32.18
CA GLY A 406 -13.24 -25.93 32.22
C GLY A 406 -12.58 -25.53 30.90
N TYR A 407 -11.39 -24.95 30.97
CA TYR A 407 -10.54 -24.80 29.79
C TYR A 407 -9.05 -24.95 30.14
N LEU A 408 -8.28 -25.37 29.14
CA LEU A 408 -6.83 -25.50 29.17
C LEU A 408 -6.29 -25.07 27.80
N LEU A 409 -5.33 -24.15 27.77
CA LEU A 409 -4.62 -23.76 26.55
C LEU A 409 -3.17 -24.17 26.69
N HIS A 410 -2.57 -24.69 25.62
CA HIS A 410 -1.14 -24.91 25.59
C HIS A 410 -0.40 -23.58 25.81
N ARG A 411 0.72 -23.62 26.54
CA ARG A 411 1.49 -22.42 26.95
C ARG A 411 1.78 -21.44 25.80
N ASP A 412 2.01 -21.96 24.59
CA ASP A 412 2.29 -21.16 23.38
C ASP A 412 1.13 -20.23 22.96
N PHE A 413 -0.07 -20.43 23.54
CA PHE A 413 -1.28 -19.68 23.24
C PHE A 413 -1.77 -18.80 24.41
N TRP A 414 -0.98 -18.72 25.49
CA TRP A 414 -1.27 -17.81 26.61
C TRP A 414 -1.09 -16.35 26.21
N GLY A 415 -1.77 -15.44 26.91
CA GLY A 415 -1.67 -13.99 26.65
C GLY A 415 -2.38 -13.48 25.39
N LYS A 416 -2.89 -14.36 24.51
CA LYS A 416 -3.52 -14.01 23.21
C LYS A 416 -5.05 -13.80 23.26
N GLY A 417 -5.64 -13.83 24.45
CA GLY A 417 -7.08 -13.63 24.67
C GLY A 417 -7.98 -14.87 24.45
N TYR A 418 -7.44 -16.00 23.97
CA TYR A 418 -8.22 -17.22 23.70
C TYR A 418 -9.01 -17.74 24.91
N GLY A 419 -8.45 -17.67 26.12
CA GLY A 419 -9.11 -18.20 27.33
C GLY A 419 -10.46 -17.52 27.62
N SER A 420 -10.55 -16.20 27.42
CA SER A 420 -11.81 -15.47 27.58
C SER A 420 -12.80 -15.74 26.47
N GLU A 421 -12.30 -15.92 25.24
CA GLU A 421 -13.10 -16.23 24.07
C GLU A 421 -13.80 -17.58 24.21
N VAL A 422 -13.06 -18.65 24.52
CA VAL A 422 -13.63 -19.99 24.68
C VAL A 422 -14.51 -20.11 25.92
N ALA A 423 -14.20 -19.41 27.01
CA ALA A 423 -15.05 -19.40 28.19
C ALA A 423 -16.41 -18.75 27.91
N ARG A 424 -16.47 -17.63 27.16
CA ARG A 424 -17.74 -17.03 26.70
C ARG A 424 -18.53 -17.99 25.82
N MET A 425 -17.85 -18.70 24.93
CA MET A 425 -18.49 -19.70 24.07
C MET A 425 -19.13 -20.82 24.90
N CYS A 426 -18.46 -21.29 25.95
CA CYS A 426 -19.00 -22.31 26.87
C CYS A 426 -20.19 -21.79 27.67
N VAL A 427 -20.11 -20.56 28.20
CA VAL A 427 -21.24 -19.91 28.90
C VAL A 427 -22.45 -19.80 27.99
N LYS A 428 -22.25 -19.28 26.77
CA LYS A 428 -23.32 -19.14 25.77
C LYS A 428 -23.95 -20.49 25.44
N TYR A 429 -23.14 -21.52 25.21
CA TYR A 429 -23.63 -22.87 24.94
C TYR A 429 -24.43 -23.44 26.13
N GLY A 430 -23.92 -23.26 27.36
CA GLY A 430 -24.60 -23.71 28.57
C GLY A 430 -25.99 -23.10 28.73
N PHE A 431 -26.12 -21.79 28.53
CA PHE A 431 -27.39 -21.09 28.72
C PHE A 431 -28.34 -21.15 27.53
N GLU A 432 -27.85 -21.01 26.30
CA GLU A 432 -28.69 -20.98 25.10
C GLU A 432 -28.96 -22.37 24.54
N THR A 433 -27.99 -23.28 24.58
CA THR A 433 -28.11 -24.61 23.95
C THR A 433 -28.56 -25.67 24.95
N LEU A 434 -27.95 -25.72 26.13
CA LEU A 434 -28.32 -26.69 27.18
C LEU A 434 -29.44 -26.19 28.08
N GLY A 435 -29.81 -24.90 27.98
CA GLY A 435 -30.87 -24.30 28.79
C GLY A 435 -30.56 -24.25 30.29
N LEU A 436 -29.30 -24.33 30.70
CA LEU A 436 -28.89 -24.31 32.11
C LEU A 436 -29.33 -23.00 32.76
N GLU A 437 -29.66 -23.05 34.05
CA GLU A 437 -29.99 -21.86 34.85
C GLU A 437 -28.76 -21.27 35.55
N GLU A 438 -27.69 -22.04 35.70
CA GLU A 438 -26.42 -21.60 36.26
C GLU A 438 -25.26 -22.46 35.73
N VAL A 439 -24.07 -21.86 35.69
CA VAL A 439 -22.80 -22.51 35.35
C VAL A 439 -21.72 -22.11 36.34
N TYR A 440 -20.75 -22.99 36.58
CA TYR A 440 -19.73 -22.81 37.61
C TYR A 440 -18.32 -22.88 37.02
N CYS A 441 -17.34 -22.28 37.69
CA CYS A 441 -15.92 -22.53 37.44
C CYS A 441 -15.24 -22.92 38.75
N LEU A 442 -14.39 -23.94 38.72
CA LEU A 442 -13.52 -24.30 39.83
C LEU A 442 -12.08 -23.90 39.48
N ILE A 443 -11.53 -22.93 40.20
CA ILE A 443 -10.25 -22.31 39.83
C ILE A 443 -9.28 -22.45 41.00
N LYS A 444 -8.12 -23.07 40.78
CA LYS A 444 -7.06 -23.15 41.79
C LYS A 444 -6.68 -21.73 42.26
N GLU A 445 -6.48 -21.55 43.55
CA GLU A 445 -6.31 -20.22 44.18
C GLU A 445 -5.20 -19.36 43.60
N ASP A 446 -4.11 -19.98 43.15
CA ASP A 446 -2.95 -19.29 42.55
C ASP A 446 -3.09 -19.08 41.03
N ASN A 447 -4.16 -19.57 40.39
CA ASN A 447 -4.42 -19.38 38.96
C ASN A 447 -5.06 -18.00 38.69
N THR A 448 -4.24 -16.95 38.83
CA THR A 448 -4.65 -15.56 38.63
C THR A 448 -5.22 -15.29 37.24
N ALA A 449 -4.73 -15.99 36.20
CA ALA A 449 -5.19 -15.82 34.83
C ALA A 449 -6.66 -16.25 34.66
N SER A 450 -7.02 -17.44 35.12
CA SER A 450 -8.40 -17.92 35.05
C SER A 450 -9.32 -17.16 36.00
N ILE A 451 -8.84 -16.71 37.16
CA ILE A 451 -9.60 -15.80 38.05
C ILE A 451 -9.97 -14.50 37.31
N LYS A 452 -9.04 -13.91 36.54
CA LYS A 452 -9.32 -12.73 35.71
C LYS A 452 -10.34 -13.03 34.58
N VAL A 453 -10.42 -14.26 34.09
CA VAL A 453 -11.45 -14.66 33.11
C VAL A 453 -12.81 -14.79 33.77
N ALA A 454 -12.91 -15.45 34.92
CA ALA A 454 -14.16 -15.58 35.68
C ALA A 454 -14.72 -14.22 36.09
N LYS A 455 -13.86 -13.31 36.58
CA LYS A 455 -14.26 -11.93 36.89
C LYS A 455 -14.77 -11.17 35.65
N ARG A 456 -14.14 -11.35 34.49
CA ARG A 456 -14.57 -10.73 33.21
C ARG A 456 -15.88 -11.30 32.66
N LEU A 457 -16.29 -12.48 33.11
CA LEU A 457 -17.60 -13.08 32.82
C LEU A 457 -18.63 -12.72 33.89
N GLU A 458 -18.29 -11.84 34.84
CA GLU A 458 -19.12 -11.44 35.98
C GLU A 458 -19.55 -12.61 36.86
N MET A 459 -18.75 -13.69 36.88
CA MET A 459 -19.03 -14.80 37.78
C MET A 459 -18.76 -14.39 39.23
N GLN A 460 -19.69 -14.72 40.12
CA GLN A 460 -19.59 -14.43 41.55
C GLN A 460 -18.86 -15.56 42.27
N LYS A 461 -17.90 -15.23 43.15
CA LYS A 461 -17.28 -16.23 44.04
C LYS A 461 -18.31 -16.65 45.09
N VAL A 462 -18.71 -17.93 45.09
CA VAL A 462 -19.71 -18.49 46.01
C VAL A 462 -19.12 -19.30 47.15
N GLY A 463 -17.83 -19.65 47.05
CA GLY A 463 -17.14 -20.38 48.11
C GLY A 463 -15.80 -20.94 47.67
N GLU A 464 -15.33 -21.91 48.43
CA GLU A 464 -14.09 -22.65 48.22
C GLU A 464 -14.38 -24.13 48.35
N TYR A 465 -13.75 -24.94 47.49
CA TYR A 465 -13.92 -26.38 47.48
C TYR A 465 -12.55 -27.07 47.41
N PRO A 466 -12.15 -27.82 48.45
CA PRO A 466 -10.91 -28.60 48.43
C PRO A 466 -11.10 -29.84 47.55
N LYS A 467 -10.80 -29.71 46.25
CA LYS A 467 -10.94 -30.79 45.25
C LYS A 467 -9.91 -31.89 45.55
N PRO A 468 -10.33 -33.14 45.79
CA PRO A 468 -9.40 -34.24 46.00
C PRO A 468 -8.72 -34.60 44.67
N TYR A 469 -7.39 -34.54 44.65
CA TYR A 469 -6.58 -34.92 43.50
C TYR A 469 -5.36 -35.72 43.97
N LYS A 470 -5.26 -37.00 43.56
CA LYS A 470 -4.18 -37.93 43.94
C LYS A 470 -3.86 -37.94 45.44
N GLY A 471 -4.89 -38.02 46.29
CA GLY A 471 -4.75 -38.04 47.75
C GLY A 471 -4.43 -36.67 48.39
N LYS A 472 -4.18 -35.62 47.61
CA LYS A 472 -4.03 -34.25 48.11
C LYS A 472 -5.33 -33.49 47.91
N LYS A 473 -5.69 -32.63 48.86
CA LYS A 473 -6.79 -31.68 48.73
C LYS A 473 -6.23 -30.38 48.17
N ILE A 474 -6.59 -30.04 46.94
CA ILE A 474 -6.16 -28.79 46.29
C ILE A 474 -7.30 -27.79 46.42
N SER A 475 -7.05 -26.66 47.08
CA SER A 475 -8.07 -25.63 47.27
C SER A 475 -8.39 -24.94 45.95
N HIS A 476 -9.69 -24.88 45.62
CA HIS A 476 -10.22 -24.20 44.45
C HIS A 476 -11.26 -23.17 44.89
N LEU A 477 -11.17 -21.97 44.33
CA LEU A 477 -12.23 -20.97 44.39
C LEU A 477 -13.38 -21.40 43.48
N VAL A 478 -14.60 -21.34 44.01
CA VAL A 478 -15.82 -21.68 43.28
C VAL A 478 -16.49 -20.39 42.82
N PHE A 479 -16.57 -20.22 41.50
CA PHE A 479 -17.29 -19.12 40.87
C PHE A 479 -18.59 -19.65 40.26
N ARG A 480 -19.65 -18.84 40.30
CA ARG A 480 -20.97 -19.15 39.77
C ARG A 480 -21.47 -18.00 38.92
N LEU A 481 -22.08 -18.32 37.78
CA LEU A 481 -22.83 -17.39 36.96
C LEU A 481 -24.25 -17.93 36.80
N GLU A 482 -25.23 -17.13 37.21
CA GLU A 482 -26.63 -17.44 36.96
C GLU A 482 -27.03 -16.93 35.58
N LYS A 483 -27.92 -17.68 34.91
CA LYS A 483 -28.48 -17.30 33.62
C LYS A 483 -29.17 -15.95 33.68
N LYS A 484 -29.82 -15.60 34.80
CA LYS A 484 -30.41 -14.27 35.02
C LYS A 484 -29.34 -13.19 35.00
N VAL A 485 -28.27 -13.31 35.77
CA VAL A 485 -27.16 -12.34 35.78
C VAL A 485 -26.52 -12.23 34.39
N TRP A 486 -26.34 -13.35 33.69
CA TRP A 486 -25.82 -13.36 32.32
C TRP A 486 -26.80 -12.77 31.29
N GLN A 487 -28.09 -13.00 31.47
CA GLN A 487 -29.15 -12.41 30.67
C GLN A 487 -29.37 -10.95 31.02
N GLU A 488 -29.06 -10.50 32.24
CA GLU A 488 -29.10 -9.10 32.68
C GLU A 488 -27.87 -8.36 32.19
N SER A 489 -26.68 -8.96 32.19
CA SER A 489 -25.51 -8.38 31.50
C SER A 489 -25.70 -8.39 29.99
N LYS A 490 -26.43 -9.39 29.45
CA LYS A 490 -26.92 -9.35 28.07
C LYS A 490 -28.05 -8.37 27.86
N ASN A 491 -29.04 -8.22 28.72
CA ASN A 491 -30.20 -7.33 28.53
C ASN A 491 -29.82 -5.89 28.83
N ASN A 492 -28.84 -5.64 29.68
CA ASN A 492 -28.05 -4.42 29.68
C ASN A 492 -27.05 -4.37 28.50
N ALA A 493 -27.22 -5.22 27.49
CA ALA A 493 -26.65 -5.07 26.14
C ALA A 493 -27.70 -5.30 25.00
N THR A 494 -28.88 -5.89 25.28
CA THR A 494 -29.92 -6.34 24.32
C THR A 494 -31.34 -5.95 24.69
N GLN A 495 -31.63 -5.29 25.82
CA GLN A 495 -32.75 -4.32 25.87
C GLN A 495 -32.37 -3.31 24.83
N GLY A 496 -32.91 -3.50 23.62
CA GLY A 496 -32.47 -2.93 22.37
C GLY A 496 -31.59 -1.72 22.60
N PHE A 497 -30.30 -1.96 22.85
CA PHE A 497 -29.34 -0.91 22.79
C PHE A 497 -29.46 -0.58 21.33
N LYS A 498 -30.15 0.50 20.97
CA LYS A 498 -29.87 1.18 19.71
C LYS A 498 -28.48 1.78 19.92
N SER A 499 -27.50 0.90 20.17
CA SER A 499 -26.09 1.17 20.25
C SER A 499 -25.80 1.85 18.93
N CYS A 500 -25.21 3.03 19.02
CA CYS A 500 -24.67 3.69 17.86
C CYS A 500 -23.98 2.67 16.94
N SER A 501 -24.21 2.76 15.63
CA SER A 501 -23.61 1.89 14.62
C SER A 501 -22.10 1.70 14.78
N LEU A 502 -21.41 2.71 15.35
CA LEU A 502 -19.98 2.67 15.68
C LEU A 502 -19.62 1.58 16.73
N PHE A 503 -20.47 1.36 17.73
CA PHE A 503 -20.25 0.41 18.83
C PHE A 503 -20.94 -0.94 18.63
N LYS A 504 -21.42 -1.24 17.42
CA LYS A 504 -22.03 -2.53 17.09
C LYS A 504 -21.05 -3.68 17.38
N GLY A 505 -21.43 -4.60 18.26
CA GLY A 505 -20.62 -5.76 18.62
C GLY A 505 -19.40 -5.45 19.50
N ILE A 506 -19.27 -4.21 20.00
CA ILE A 506 -18.22 -3.84 20.94
C ILE A 506 -18.62 -4.28 22.35
N LYS A 507 -17.66 -4.86 23.07
CA LYS A 507 -17.83 -5.34 24.43
C LYS A 507 -18.02 -4.16 25.40
N GLN A 508 -18.97 -4.24 26.33
CA GLN A 508 -19.01 -3.36 27.50
C GLN A 508 -17.71 -3.49 28.30
N ASP A 509 -17.24 -2.39 28.88
CA ASP A 509 -15.97 -2.33 29.63
C ASP A 509 -14.76 -2.73 28.77
N SER A 510 -14.79 -2.36 27.47
CA SER A 510 -13.64 -2.54 26.58
C SER A 510 -12.48 -1.69 27.08
N ILE A 511 -11.28 -2.27 27.16
CA ILE A 511 -10.09 -1.49 27.49
C ILE A 511 -9.70 -0.63 26.29
N VAL A 512 -9.60 0.68 26.45
CA VAL A 512 -9.18 1.61 25.40
C VAL A 512 -7.92 2.37 25.82
N TRP A 513 -7.16 2.87 24.84
CA TRP A 513 -5.92 3.61 25.05
C TRP A 513 -6.13 5.13 25.00
N MET A 514 -5.94 5.78 26.14
CA MET A 514 -5.94 7.23 26.30
C MET A 514 -4.51 7.77 26.12
N SER A 515 -4.39 8.90 25.42
CA SER A 515 -3.12 9.58 25.19
C SER A 515 -3.35 11.07 24.88
N HIS A 516 -3.98 11.79 25.81
CA HIS A 516 -4.37 13.19 25.61
C HIS A 516 -4.10 14.06 26.86
N ALA A 517 -3.79 15.34 26.62
CA ALA A 517 -3.64 16.35 27.67
C ALA A 517 -4.89 17.23 27.84
N ASP A 518 -5.73 17.29 26.82
CA ASP A 518 -6.99 18.03 26.80
C ASP A 518 -8.17 17.05 26.72
N LYS A 519 -9.34 17.46 27.22
CA LYS A 519 -10.60 16.70 27.14
C LYS A 519 -11.78 17.60 26.84
N VAL A 520 -12.83 17.06 26.25
CA VAL A 520 -14.11 17.77 26.08
C VAL A 520 -14.78 17.93 27.45
N GLU A 521 -15.18 19.16 27.79
CA GLU A 521 -15.94 19.51 29.01
C GLU A 521 -17.44 19.64 28.72
N SER A 522 -17.80 20.15 27.55
CA SER A 522 -19.20 20.25 27.12
C SER A 522 -19.34 19.84 25.66
N ILE A 523 -20.33 18.98 25.40
CA ILE A 523 -20.61 18.50 24.05
C ILE A 523 -21.39 19.56 23.25
N PRO A 524 -21.16 19.65 21.93
CA PRO A 524 -21.89 20.58 21.09
C PRO A 524 -23.37 20.25 20.96
N GLN A 525 -24.19 21.24 20.62
CA GLN A 525 -25.62 21.02 20.36
C GLN A 525 -25.82 20.04 19.19
N GLY A 526 -26.66 19.02 19.42
CA GLY A 526 -26.96 17.96 18.45
C GLY A 526 -26.08 16.72 18.59
N PHE A 527 -25.00 16.78 19.37
CA PHE A 527 -24.21 15.62 19.73
C PHE A 527 -24.80 14.93 20.97
N ARG A 528 -24.71 13.61 21.01
CA ARG A 528 -24.99 12.77 22.18
C ARG A 528 -23.72 12.10 22.66
N GLU A 529 -23.64 11.87 23.96
CA GLU A 529 -22.62 11.01 24.57
C GLU A 529 -22.93 9.54 24.24
N LEU A 530 -21.91 8.80 23.82
CA LEU A 530 -21.99 7.39 23.44
C LEU A 530 -21.25 6.48 24.43
N ALA A 531 -20.20 6.98 25.06
CA ALA A 531 -19.42 6.23 26.03
C ALA A 531 -18.62 7.16 26.94
N LYS A 532 -18.34 6.68 28.15
CA LYS A 532 -17.52 7.34 29.17
C LYS A 532 -16.49 6.40 29.78
N SER A 533 -15.61 6.92 30.61
CA SER A 533 -14.67 6.17 31.44
C SER A 533 -14.64 6.75 32.86
N GLY A 534 -13.91 6.12 33.78
CA GLY A 534 -13.85 6.56 35.17
C GLY A 534 -13.37 8.01 35.39
N ASN A 535 -12.51 8.53 34.48
CA ASN A 535 -11.91 9.86 34.62
C ASN A 535 -12.37 10.87 33.53
N THR A 536 -12.85 10.37 32.40
CA THR A 536 -13.29 11.18 31.26
C THR A 536 -14.74 10.84 30.94
N HIS A 537 -15.65 11.81 31.15
CA HIS A 537 -17.07 11.69 30.81
C HIS A 537 -17.25 11.48 29.30
N TYR A 538 -16.87 12.44 28.46
CA TYR A 538 -17.06 12.29 27.01
C TYR A 538 -15.92 11.50 26.36
N CYS A 539 -15.96 10.16 26.44
CA CYS A 539 -15.01 9.29 25.73
C CYS A 539 -15.42 9.04 24.28
N ALA A 540 -16.71 9.07 23.99
CA ALA A 540 -17.23 8.99 22.63
C ALA A 540 -18.50 9.84 22.49
N ILE A 541 -18.64 10.56 21.39
CA ILE A 541 -19.80 11.39 21.07
C ILE A 541 -20.22 11.21 19.61
N ALA A 542 -21.49 11.46 19.29
CA ALA A 542 -21.93 11.47 17.90
C ALA A 542 -23.14 12.38 17.63
N ASP A 543 -23.18 12.91 16.42
CA ASP A 543 -24.34 13.52 15.78
C ASP A 543 -24.82 12.56 14.67
N SER A 544 -25.88 11.81 14.95
CA SER A 544 -26.45 10.82 14.02
C SER A 544 -26.98 11.46 12.72
N LYS A 545 -27.46 12.71 12.77
CA LYS A 545 -28.05 13.41 11.62
C LYS A 545 -26.97 13.83 10.63
N ARG A 546 -25.85 14.35 11.13
CA ARG A 546 -24.69 14.75 10.30
C ARG A 546 -23.73 13.59 10.02
N LYS A 547 -23.95 12.42 10.65
CA LYS A 547 -23.04 11.25 10.62
C LYS A 547 -21.61 11.61 11.06
N ILE A 548 -21.52 12.42 12.12
CA ILE A 548 -20.24 12.81 12.72
C ILE A 548 -20.08 12.05 14.03
N TYR A 549 -18.95 11.38 14.19
CA TYR A 549 -18.61 10.57 15.34
C TYR A 549 -17.27 11.06 15.88
N ALA A 550 -17.05 10.93 17.18
CA ALA A 550 -15.77 11.29 17.75
C ALA A 550 -15.43 10.42 18.96
N LEU A 551 -14.16 10.08 19.11
CA LEU A 551 -13.59 9.24 20.15
C LEU A 551 -12.43 9.99 20.81
N GLN A 552 -12.39 10.04 22.13
CA GLN A 552 -11.33 10.71 22.89
C GLN A 552 -10.06 9.84 22.98
N PHE A 553 -10.23 8.52 22.86
CA PHE A 553 -9.18 7.49 22.86
C PHE A 553 -8.74 7.11 21.44
N HIS A 554 -7.65 6.34 21.33
CA HIS A 554 -7.09 5.87 20.06
C HIS A 554 -7.53 4.43 19.73
N PRO A 555 -8.55 4.20 18.87
CA PRO A 555 -8.97 2.85 18.48
C PRO A 555 -7.93 2.10 17.61
N GLU A 556 -7.01 2.81 16.97
CA GLU A 556 -6.04 2.25 16.02
C GLU A 556 -4.93 1.43 16.68
N VAL A 557 -4.61 1.72 17.95
CA VAL A 557 -3.55 1.03 18.68
C VAL A 557 -4.01 -0.33 19.17
N VAL A 558 -3.10 -1.30 19.18
CA VAL A 558 -3.38 -2.69 19.65
C VAL A 558 -3.84 -2.76 21.10
N HIS A 559 -3.54 -1.74 21.91
CA HIS A 559 -3.95 -1.63 23.31
C HIS A 559 -5.46 -1.40 23.49
N SER A 560 -6.14 -0.86 22.47
CA SER A 560 -7.59 -0.65 22.48
C SER A 560 -8.29 -1.94 22.05
N GLU A 561 -8.86 -2.65 23.02
CA GLU A 561 -9.73 -3.79 22.81
C GLU A 561 -10.86 -3.39 21.84
N CYS A 562 -11.05 -4.20 20.80
CA CYS A 562 -12.03 -3.99 19.73
C CYS A 562 -11.87 -2.67 18.94
N GLY A 563 -10.75 -1.95 19.06
CA GLY A 563 -10.54 -0.69 18.34
C GLY A 563 -10.56 -0.85 16.81
N GLY A 564 -9.98 -1.94 16.29
CA GLY A 564 -10.12 -2.32 14.87
C GLY A 564 -11.57 -2.54 14.43
N GLN A 565 -12.40 -3.15 15.28
CA GLN A 565 -13.83 -3.33 15.02
C GLN A 565 -14.58 -1.98 14.99
N MET A 566 -14.22 -1.02 15.85
CA MET A 566 -14.81 0.33 15.80
C MET A 566 -14.48 1.04 14.49
N LEU A 567 -13.22 0.95 14.04
CA LEU A 567 -12.80 1.48 12.74
C LEU A 567 -13.52 0.78 11.57
N GLN A 568 -13.67 -0.54 11.63
CA GLN A 568 -14.43 -1.31 10.63
C GLN A 568 -15.92 -0.93 10.63
N ASN A 569 -16.54 -0.77 11.80
CA ASN A 569 -17.93 -0.33 11.94
C ASN A 569 -18.13 1.06 11.32
N PHE A 570 -17.18 1.97 11.52
CA PHE A 570 -17.19 3.27 10.86
C PHE A 570 -17.03 3.14 9.35
N ALA A 571 -15.96 2.50 8.88
CA ALA A 571 -15.66 2.43 7.45
C ALA A 571 -16.70 1.62 6.66
N VAL A 572 -16.94 0.37 7.05
CA VAL A 572 -17.85 -0.53 6.32
C VAL A 572 -19.30 -0.25 6.71
N GLY A 573 -19.60 -0.17 8.01
CA GLY A 573 -20.97 -0.03 8.50
C GLY A 573 -21.59 1.34 8.26
N ILE A 574 -20.88 2.43 8.58
CA ILE A 574 -21.39 3.81 8.50
C ILE A 574 -21.10 4.44 7.13
N CYS A 575 -19.88 4.30 6.62
CA CYS A 575 -19.48 4.91 5.34
C CYS A 575 -19.88 4.05 4.12
N GLY A 576 -20.14 2.75 4.32
CA GLY A 576 -20.40 1.84 3.21
C GLY A 576 -19.16 1.57 2.35
N ALA A 577 -17.98 1.60 2.97
CA ALA A 577 -16.71 1.30 2.29
C ALA A 577 -16.66 -0.16 1.81
N ASN A 578 -16.13 -0.36 0.61
CA ASN A 578 -15.88 -1.69 0.07
C ASN A 578 -14.64 -2.33 0.72
N THR A 579 -14.67 -3.64 0.91
CA THR A 579 -13.59 -4.44 1.52
C THR A 579 -12.81 -5.26 0.48
N CYS A 580 -12.70 -4.76 -0.76
CA CYS A 580 -12.10 -5.49 -1.90
C CYS A 580 -10.63 -5.15 -2.17
N TRP A 581 -10.01 -4.29 -1.35
CA TRP A 581 -8.60 -3.98 -1.49
C TRP A 581 -7.74 -5.18 -1.11
N ASN A 582 -6.75 -5.47 -1.94
CA ASN A 582 -5.71 -6.45 -1.65
C ASN A 582 -4.43 -6.10 -2.43
N MET A 583 -3.33 -6.74 -2.04
CA MET A 583 -2.01 -6.44 -2.58
C MET A 583 -1.84 -6.76 -4.08
N ARG A 584 -2.58 -7.75 -4.60
CA ARG A 584 -2.54 -8.11 -6.02
C ARG A 584 -3.12 -7.01 -6.91
N HIS A 585 -4.28 -6.49 -6.54
CA HIS A 585 -4.90 -5.37 -7.24
C HIS A 585 -4.03 -4.11 -7.14
N PHE A 586 -3.42 -3.85 -5.98
CA PHE A 586 -2.46 -2.77 -5.82
C PHE A 586 -1.29 -2.92 -6.80
N ALA A 587 -0.64 -4.10 -6.83
CA ALA A 587 0.48 -4.38 -7.73
C ALA A 587 0.12 -4.16 -9.21
N GLN A 588 -1.05 -4.63 -9.65
CA GLN A 588 -1.52 -4.45 -11.02
C GLN A 588 -1.74 -2.98 -11.38
N ASN A 589 -2.46 -2.23 -10.53
CA ASN A 589 -2.69 -0.81 -10.77
C ASN A 589 -1.37 -0.03 -10.78
N GLU A 590 -0.45 -0.35 -9.86
CA GLU A 590 0.84 0.33 -9.79
C GLU A 590 1.71 0.01 -11.02
N ILE A 591 1.69 -1.23 -11.52
CA ILE A 591 2.33 -1.60 -12.78
C ILE A 591 1.78 -0.79 -13.97
N GLU A 592 0.46 -0.64 -14.06
CA GLU A 592 -0.18 0.16 -15.12
C GLU A 592 0.20 1.64 -15.01
N LYS A 593 0.17 2.21 -13.80
CA LYS A 593 0.60 3.57 -13.52
C LYS A 593 2.06 3.80 -13.91
N LEU A 594 2.96 2.88 -13.55
CA LEU A 594 4.38 2.97 -13.91
C LEU A 594 4.60 2.92 -15.42
N ARG A 595 3.85 2.08 -16.16
CA ARG A 595 3.90 2.06 -17.63
C ARG A 595 3.48 3.40 -18.23
N ARG A 596 2.41 4.01 -17.71
CA ARG A 596 1.92 5.32 -18.18
C ARG A 596 2.94 6.43 -17.93
N ILE A 597 3.59 6.42 -16.77
CA ILE A 597 4.64 7.39 -16.41
C ILE A 597 5.84 7.24 -17.36
N VAL A 598 6.36 6.02 -17.52
CA VAL A 598 7.62 5.78 -18.22
C VAL A 598 7.49 5.93 -19.73
N TYR A 599 6.40 5.44 -20.33
CA TYR A 599 6.19 5.51 -21.78
C TYR A 599 5.48 6.79 -22.24
N GLY A 600 5.17 7.71 -21.30
CA GLY A 600 4.28 8.84 -21.52
C GLY A 600 2.85 8.35 -21.76
N GLY A 601 1.82 9.17 -21.50
CA GLY A 601 0.40 8.79 -21.60
C GLY A 601 -0.11 8.26 -22.96
N LYS A 602 0.79 8.01 -23.93
CA LYS A 602 0.58 7.24 -25.15
C LYS A 602 0.95 5.75 -25.02
N ALA A 603 1.39 5.26 -23.87
CA ALA A 603 1.24 3.83 -23.56
C ALA A 603 -0.23 3.50 -23.76
N HIS A 604 -0.49 2.72 -24.82
CA HIS A 604 -1.75 2.09 -25.18
C HIS A 604 -2.87 2.52 -24.27
N CYS A 605 -3.62 3.56 -24.67
CA CYS A 605 -4.78 4.03 -23.93
C CYS A 605 -5.76 2.86 -23.76
N GLU A 606 -5.61 2.14 -22.66
CA GLU A 606 -6.48 1.14 -22.11
C GLU A 606 -7.75 1.86 -21.65
N ASN A 607 -8.59 2.24 -22.62
CA ASN A 607 -9.96 2.60 -22.32
C ASN A 607 -10.63 1.32 -21.73
N PRO A 608 -11.34 1.36 -20.58
CA PRO A 608 -11.80 0.19 -19.81
C PRO A 608 -12.79 -0.77 -20.51
N MET A 609 -12.99 -0.64 -21.82
CA MET A 609 -13.58 -1.67 -22.65
C MET A 609 -12.54 -2.78 -22.91
N SER A 610 -12.22 -3.51 -21.85
CA SER A 610 -11.63 -4.85 -21.83
C SER A 610 -11.39 -5.48 -23.22
N PHE A 611 -10.11 -5.52 -23.60
CA PHE A 611 -9.51 -6.39 -24.60
C PHE A 611 -10.11 -6.34 -26.02
N MET A 612 -9.72 -5.37 -26.85
CA MET A 612 -9.70 -5.58 -28.31
C MET A 612 -8.29 -5.24 -28.82
N GLN A 613 -7.52 -6.26 -29.20
CA GLN A 613 -6.19 -6.13 -29.77
C GLN A 613 -6.31 -6.01 -31.29
N ILE A 614 -5.69 -4.99 -31.89
CA ILE A 614 -5.56 -4.88 -33.34
C ILE A 614 -4.11 -5.15 -33.76
N GLN A 615 -3.90 -6.18 -34.58
CA GLN A 615 -2.56 -6.65 -34.96
C GLN A 615 -2.51 -7.14 -36.42
N GLU A 616 -1.32 -7.41 -36.95
CA GLU A 616 -1.18 -8.02 -38.30
C GLU A 616 -1.55 -9.51 -38.28
N ALA A 617 -2.34 -9.96 -39.26
CA ALA A 617 -2.92 -11.30 -39.25
C ALA A 617 -1.91 -12.46 -39.26
N PHE A 618 -0.78 -12.27 -39.94
CA PHE A 618 0.18 -13.35 -40.25
C PHE A 618 1.35 -13.45 -39.26
N LYS A 619 1.34 -12.70 -38.15
CA LYS A 619 2.47 -12.69 -37.20
C LYS A 619 2.48 -13.87 -36.22
N HIS A 620 1.35 -14.53 -35.96
CA HIS A 620 1.22 -15.41 -34.79
C HIS A 620 0.66 -16.82 -35.07
N ILE A 621 -0.10 -17.03 -36.15
CA ILE A 621 -0.71 -18.31 -36.49
C ILE A 621 -0.18 -18.75 -37.87
N GLY A 622 -0.10 -20.07 -38.10
CA GLY A 622 0.30 -20.61 -39.40
C GLY A 622 -0.56 -20.04 -40.53
N LYS A 623 0.08 -19.62 -41.63
CA LYS A 623 -0.55 -18.87 -42.74
C LYS A 623 -1.87 -19.50 -43.23
N ALA A 624 -1.93 -20.83 -43.33
CA ALA A 624 -3.12 -21.57 -43.74
C ALA A 624 -4.30 -21.44 -42.76
N GLN A 625 -4.05 -21.54 -41.45
CA GLN A 625 -5.08 -21.39 -40.41
C GLN A 625 -5.60 -19.95 -40.35
N THR A 626 -4.71 -18.95 -40.47
CA THR A 626 -5.11 -17.54 -40.56
C THR A 626 -6.03 -17.30 -41.74
N ILE A 627 -5.66 -17.77 -42.94
CA ILE A 627 -6.49 -17.61 -44.15
C ILE A 627 -7.87 -18.22 -43.95
N GLN A 628 -7.93 -19.45 -43.44
CA GLN A 628 -9.19 -20.14 -43.19
C GLN A 628 -10.09 -19.35 -42.23
N ARG A 629 -9.54 -18.82 -41.14
CA ARG A 629 -10.33 -18.05 -40.17
C ARG A 629 -10.83 -16.72 -40.72
N LEU A 630 -10.03 -16.04 -41.55
CA LEU A 630 -10.45 -14.79 -42.20
C LEU A 630 -11.57 -15.02 -43.22
N VAL A 631 -11.50 -16.11 -43.98
CA VAL A 631 -12.57 -16.54 -44.90
C VAL A 631 -13.85 -16.84 -44.12
N GLU A 632 -13.78 -17.50 -42.97
CA GLU A 632 -14.95 -17.74 -42.10
C GLU A 632 -15.58 -16.44 -41.59
N ILE A 633 -14.77 -15.47 -41.14
CA ILE A 633 -15.28 -14.17 -40.69
C ILE A 633 -16.01 -13.43 -41.81
N TRP A 634 -15.47 -13.47 -43.03
CA TRP A 634 -16.14 -12.93 -44.21
C TRP A 634 -17.48 -13.64 -44.45
N GLU A 635 -17.51 -14.97 -44.45
CA GLU A 635 -18.71 -15.76 -44.72
C GLU A 635 -19.80 -15.54 -43.66
N GLU A 636 -19.42 -15.49 -42.37
CA GLU A 636 -20.31 -15.14 -41.26
C GLU A 636 -20.95 -13.76 -41.49
N GLY A 637 -20.16 -12.78 -41.91
CA GLY A 637 -20.64 -11.43 -42.25
C GLY A 637 -21.55 -11.42 -43.48
N ALA A 638 -21.18 -12.14 -44.54
CA ALA A 638 -21.94 -12.23 -45.79
C ALA A 638 -23.32 -12.84 -45.56
N ARG A 639 -23.39 -14.00 -44.89
CA ARG A 639 -24.65 -14.70 -44.54
C ARG A 639 -25.52 -13.91 -43.57
N ALA A 640 -24.94 -13.13 -42.67
CA ALA A 640 -25.72 -12.28 -41.77
C ALA A 640 -26.34 -11.06 -42.47
N THR A 641 -25.74 -10.62 -43.58
CA THR A 641 -26.22 -9.45 -44.33
C THR A 641 -27.14 -9.85 -45.49
N HIS A 642 -27.04 -11.09 -45.98
CA HIS A 642 -27.90 -11.67 -47.02
C HIS A 642 -28.48 -13.03 -46.61
N LYS A 643 -29.81 -13.16 -46.62
CA LYS A 643 -30.51 -14.45 -46.41
C LYS A 643 -30.71 -15.28 -47.69
N ASP A 644 -30.56 -14.66 -48.86
CA ASP A 644 -31.00 -15.24 -50.14
C ASP A 644 -29.84 -15.73 -51.04
N LEU A 645 -28.59 -15.63 -50.59
CA LEU A 645 -27.43 -16.17 -51.33
C LEU A 645 -27.51 -17.69 -51.37
N SER A 646 -27.49 -18.26 -52.58
CA SER A 646 -27.39 -19.71 -52.76
C SER A 646 -26.01 -20.21 -52.34
N GLU A 647 -25.92 -21.47 -51.92
CA GLU A 647 -24.63 -22.08 -51.57
C GLU A 647 -23.62 -22.06 -52.72
N ASN A 648 -24.08 -22.12 -53.98
CA ASN A 648 -23.21 -22.03 -55.15
C ASN A 648 -22.58 -20.64 -55.29
N GLU A 649 -23.32 -19.57 -54.99
CA GLU A 649 -22.79 -18.19 -55.01
C GLU A 649 -21.78 -17.98 -53.88
N ILE A 650 -22.09 -18.47 -52.67
CA ILE A 650 -21.16 -18.38 -51.53
C ILE A 650 -19.87 -19.16 -51.83
N ALA A 651 -19.98 -20.35 -52.43
CA ALA A 651 -18.82 -21.15 -52.82
C ALA A 651 -17.93 -20.42 -53.84
N GLY A 652 -18.52 -19.76 -54.85
CA GLY A 652 -17.77 -18.95 -55.83
C GLY A 652 -17.03 -17.78 -55.18
N MET A 653 -17.73 -17.00 -54.35
CA MET A 653 -17.14 -15.85 -53.65
C MET A 653 -16.07 -16.27 -52.64
N ARG A 654 -16.19 -17.47 -52.03
CA ARG A 654 -15.22 -17.99 -51.06
C ARG A 654 -13.83 -18.13 -51.66
N GLU A 655 -13.72 -18.62 -52.91
CA GLU A 655 -12.43 -18.74 -53.60
C GLU A 655 -11.84 -17.38 -53.95
N GLU A 656 -12.66 -16.42 -54.38
CA GLU A 656 -12.20 -15.05 -54.68
C GLU A 656 -11.65 -14.35 -53.43
N ILE A 657 -12.34 -14.46 -52.29
CA ILE A 657 -11.90 -13.88 -51.03
C ILE A 657 -10.63 -14.56 -50.51
N ARG A 658 -10.53 -15.89 -50.64
CA ARG A 658 -9.31 -16.62 -50.29
C ARG A 658 -8.10 -16.14 -51.11
N GLU A 659 -8.27 -15.98 -52.42
CA GLU A 659 -7.25 -15.44 -53.33
C GLU A 659 -6.87 -13.98 -52.98
N ALA A 660 -7.85 -13.16 -52.62
CA ALA A 660 -7.61 -11.78 -52.18
C ALA A 660 -6.77 -11.74 -50.89
N ILE A 661 -7.15 -12.49 -49.86
CA ILE A 661 -6.42 -12.60 -48.58
C ILE A 661 -4.98 -13.11 -48.80
N LEU A 662 -4.79 -14.03 -49.75
CA LEU A 662 -3.47 -14.55 -50.11
C LEU A 662 -2.55 -13.49 -50.71
N LYS A 663 -3.12 -12.52 -51.45
CA LYS A 663 -2.41 -11.40 -52.10
C LYS A 663 -2.24 -10.19 -51.18
N SER A 664 -2.96 -10.14 -50.07
CA SER A 664 -2.95 -9.02 -49.12
C SER A 664 -1.58 -8.77 -48.50
N LYS A 665 -1.17 -7.49 -48.52
CA LYS A 665 0.07 -7.02 -47.88
C LYS A 665 -0.16 -6.34 -46.53
N ASN A 666 -1.20 -5.51 -46.42
CA ASN A 666 -1.48 -4.73 -45.20
C ASN A 666 -2.80 -5.18 -44.60
N LEU A 667 -2.77 -6.32 -43.88
CA LEU A 667 -3.97 -6.93 -43.31
C LEU A 667 -3.92 -6.93 -41.79
N LEU A 668 -4.85 -6.21 -41.17
CA LEU A 668 -5.01 -6.10 -39.72
C LEU A 668 -6.22 -6.88 -39.24
N ILE A 669 -6.11 -7.52 -38.08
CA ILE A 669 -7.19 -8.24 -37.38
C ILE A 669 -7.52 -7.54 -36.07
N ALA A 670 -8.79 -7.52 -35.70
CA ALA A 670 -9.26 -7.15 -34.37
C ALA A 670 -9.65 -8.42 -33.61
N GLN A 671 -9.07 -8.64 -32.42
CA GLN A 671 -9.36 -9.79 -31.58
C GLN A 671 -9.64 -9.41 -30.13
N LYS A 672 -10.54 -10.13 -29.45
CA LYS A 672 -10.86 -9.96 -28.02
C LYS A 672 -10.76 -11.32 -27.33
N ASN A 673 -9.91 -11.45 -26.31
CA ASN A 673 -9.70 -12.73 -25.60
C ASN A 673 -9.47 -13.91 -26.56
N GLU A 674 -8.52 -13.77 -27.49
CA GLU A 674 -8.20 -14.73 -28.57
C GLU A 674 -9.31 -14.94 -29.63
N GLU A 675 -10.49 -14.34 -29.47
CA GLU A 675 -11.57 -14.41 -30.44
C GLU A 675 -11.44 -13.31 -31.51
N TRP A 676 -11.44 -13.70 -32.78
CA TRP A 676 -11.32 -12.76 -33.89
C TRP A 676 -12.67 -12.13 -34.22
N LEU A 677 -12.73 -10.80 -34.15
CA LEU A 677 -13.95 -10.00 -34.30
C LEU A 677 -14.07 -9.34 -35.67
N GLY A 678 -13.00 -9.24 -36.43
CA GLY A 678 -13.01 -8.61 -37.75
C GLY A 678 -11.61 -8.39 -38.29
N PHE A 679 -11.52 -7.99 -39.55
CA PHE A 679 -10.27 -7.65 -40.20
C PHE A 679 -10.46 -6.54 -41.25
N ILE A 680 -9.37 -5.86 -41.56
CA ILE A 680 -9.29 -4.82 -42.59
C ILE A 680 -8.04 -5.02 -43.43
N GLU A 681 -8.17 -4.85 -44.75
CA GLU A 681 -7.07 -4.84 -45.69
C GLU A 681 -6.98 -3.46 -46.36
N ILE A 682 -5.76 -2.91 -46.40
CA ILE A 682 -5.46 -1.64 -47.05
C ILE A 682 -4.54 -1.86 -48.26
N GLU A 683 -4.96 -1.37 -49.42
CA GLU A 683 -4.12 -1.30 -50.61
C GLU A 683 -3.92 0.15 -51.04
N LYS A 684 -2.72 0.69 -50.85
CA LYS A 684 -2.41 2.12 -51.08
C LYS A 684 -3.41 3.02 -50.33
N ASN A 685 -4.17 3.84 -51.05
CA ASN A 685 -5.18 4.73 -50.52
C ASN A 685 -6.60 4.13 -50.51
N GLU A 686 -6.73 2.82 -50.74
CA GLU A 686 -8.01 2.12 -50.82
C GLU A 686 -8.21 1.15 -49.65
N ILE A 687 -9.42 1.14 -49.08
CA ILE A 687 -9.88 0.09 -48.18
C ILE A 687 -10.35 -1.08 -49.07
N ALA A 688 -9.47 -2.05 -49.26
CA ALA A 688 -9.72 -3.18 -50.15
C ALA A 688 -10.73 -4.18 -49.54
N MET A 689 -10.60 -4.44 -48.24
CA MET A 689 -11.54 -5.29 -47.49
C MET A 689 -11.77 -4.73 -46.09
N LEU A 690 -13.00 -4.81 -45.59
CA LEU A 690 -13.34 -4.56 -44.18
C LEU A 690 -14.52 -5.45 -43.77
N PHE A 691 -14.25 -6.43 -42.92
CA PHE A 691 -15.26 -7.39 -42.48
C PHE A 691 -15.25 -7.52 -40.95
N VAL A 692 -16.44 -7.67 -40.37
CA VAL A 692 -16.66 -7.77 -38.93
C VAL A 692 -17.63 -8.93 -38.71
N VAL A 693 -17.41 -9.74 -37.67
CA VAL A 693 -18.36 -10.81 -37.34
C VAL A 693 -19.71 -10.23 -36.91
N PRO A 694 -20.86 -10.88 -37.20
CA PRO A 694 -22.18 -10.31 -36.95
C PRO A 694 -22.41 -9.88 -35.50
N LYS A 695 -21.91 -10.66 -34.54
CA LYS A 695 -21.99 -10.36 -33.10
C LYS A 695 -21.24 -9.07 -32.68
N ALA A 696 -20.37 -8.57 -33.53
CA ALA A 696 -19.54 -7.38 -33.32
C ALA A 696 -20.03 -6.16 -34.12
N PHE A 697 -21.10 -6.30 -34.92
CA PHE A 697 -21.73 -5.18 -35.60
C PHE A 697 -22.17 -4.09 -34.62
N ARG A 698 -21.94 -2.83 -35.01
CA ARG A 698 -22.25 -1.62 -34.22
C ARG A 698 -21.57 -1.56 -32.84
N LYS A 699 -20.62 -2.45 -32.52
CA LYS A 699 -19.81 -2.39 -31.29
C LYS A 699 -18.51 -1.59 -31.46
N GLY A 700 -18.42 -0.76 -32.49
CA GLY A 700 -17.25 0.08 -32.76
C GLY A 700 -16.06 -0.64 -33.42
N VAL A 701 -16.11 -1.96 -33.65
CA VAL A 701 -15.00 -2.76 -34.20
C VAL A 701 -14.53 -2.24 -35.56
N GLY A 702 -15.47 -1.99 -36.48
CA GLY A 702 -15.15 -1.44 -37.81
C GLY A 702 -14.48 -0.06 -37.72
N LYS A 703 -14.95 0.81 -36.83
CA LYS A 703 -14.34 2.14 -36.60
C LYS A 703 -12.95 2.02 -35.97
N ALA A 704 -12.74 1.05 -35.09
CA ALA A 704 -11.45 0.78 -34.46
C ALA A 704 -10.42 0.26 -35.49
N LEU A 705 -10.80 -0.71 -36.33
CA LEU A 705 -9.98 -1.19 -37.44
C LEU A 705 -9.61 -0.06 -38.40
N LEU A 706 -10.57 0.79 -38.76
CA LEU A 706 -10.34 1.99 -39.59
C LEU A 706 -9.39 2.99 -38.92
N LYS A 707 -9.52 3.23 -37.60
CA LYS A 707 -8.64 4.13 -36.85
C LYS A 707 -7.20 3.62 -36.88
N GLU A 708 -7.00 2.34 -36.62
CA GLU A 708 -5.67 1.72 -36.67
C GLU A 708 -5.09 1.73 -38.09
N ALA A 709 -5.89 1.36 -39.09
CA ALA A 709 -5.50 1.42 -40.49
C ALA A 709 -5.19 2.85 -40.96
N PHE A 710 -5.89 3.86 -40.44
CA PHE A 710 -5.59 5.26 -40.70
C PHE A 710 -4.25 5.67 -40.14
N MET A 711 -3.95 5.30 -38.89
CA MET A 711 -2.68 5.63 -38.26
C MET A 711 -1.50 4.92 -38.93
N ARG A 712 -1.67 3.67 -39.39
CA ARG A 712 -0.59 2.88 -39.99
C ARG A 712 -0.39 3.11 -41.48
N TYR A 713 -1.48 3.30 -42.23
CA TYR A 713 -1.45 3.20 -43.70
C TYR A 713 -2.19 4.38 -44.38
N LEU A 714 -3.46 4.60 -44.07
CA LEU A 714 -4.30 5.53 -44.86
C LEU A 714 -3.98 7.01 -44.62
N GLY A 715 -3.46 7.38 -43.44
CA GLY A 715 -3.18 8.76 -43.06
C GLY A 715 -2.14 9.46 -43.93
N ALA A 716 -1.38 8.72 -44.74
CA ALA A 716 -0.41 9.26 -45.69
C ALA A 716 -1.03 9.73 -47.02
N PHE A 717 -2.31 9.45 -47.29
CA PHE A 717 -2.96 9.78 -48.55
C PHE A 717 -3.98 10.89 -48.38
N GLU A 718 -4.03 11.85 -49.32
CA GLU A 718 -4.98 12.97 -49.29
C GLU A 718 -6.45 12.54 -49.46
N VAL A 719 -6.67 11.48 -50.24
CA VAL A 719 -8.01 10.94 -50.52
C VAL A 719 -8.01 9.43 -50.27
N ILE A 720 -8.90 8.97 -49.40
CA ILE A 720 -9.12 7.56 -49.11
C ILE A 720 -10.31 7.08 -49.95
N LYS A 721 -10.16 5.93 -50.60
CA LYS A 721 -11.18 5.32 -51.46
C LYS A 721 -11.70 4.00 -50.87
N VAL A 722 -12.91 3.63 -51.23
CA VAL A 722 -13.46 2.30 -50.97
C VAL A 722 -14.47 1.94 -52.04
N ASN A 723 -14.36 0.74 -52.60
CA ASN A 723 -15.41 0.17 -53.45
C ASN A 723 -16.39 -0.58 -52.55
N SER A 724 -17.47 0.10 -52.14
CA SER A 724 -18.43 -0.44 -51.19
C SER A 724 -19.53 -1.21 -51.90
N LEU A 725 -19.87 -2.39 -51.38
CA LEU A 725 -21.14 -3.03 -51.69
C LEU A 725 -22.30 -2.16 -51.17
N GLU A 726 -23.47 -2.26 -51.80
CA GLU A 726 -24.60 -1.37 -51.55
C GLU A 726 -25.07 -1.36 -50.08
N TRP A 727 -24.95 -2.48 -49.37
CA TRP A 727 -25.34 -2.61 -47.96
C TRP A 727 -24.33 -2.00 -46.97
N ALA A 728 -23.04 -1.92 -47.33
CA ALA A 728 -22.03 -1.27 -46.48
C ALA A 728 -22.01 0.26 -46.65
N LEU A 729 -22.79 0.77 -47.62
CA LEU A 729 -22.86 2.19 -47.97
C LEU A 729 -23.19 3.06 -46.76
N GLY A 730 -24.15 2.65 -45.92
CA GLY A 730 -24.56 3.40 -44.73
C GLY A 730 -23.44 3.56 -43.70
N PHE A 731 -22.58 2.55 -43.52
CA PHE A 731 -21.43 2.64 -42.62
C PHE A 731 -20.40 3.65 -43.13
N TYR A 732 -20.03 3.58 -44.40
CA TYR A 732 -19.06 4.49 -45.00
C TYR A 732 -19.60 5.93 -45.10
N GLN A 733 -20.87 6.11 -45.48
CA GLN A 733 -21.51 7.42 -45.53
C GLN A 733 -21.60 8.07 -44.13
N ALA A 734 -21.85 7.29 -43.08
CA ALA A 734 -21.82 7.79 -41.70
C ALA A 734 -20.44 8.27 -41.26
N LEU A 735 -19.36 7.79 -41.90
CA LEU A 735 -18.00 8.30 -41.72
C LEU A 735 -17.67 9.49 -42.64
N GLY A 736 -18.56 9.85 -43.57
CA GLY A 736 -18.40 10.97 -44.50
C GLY A 736 -17.91 10.59 -45.90
N PHE A 737 -17.85 9.30 -46.25
CA PHE A 737 -17.52 8.89 -47.62
C PHE A 737 -18.64 9.23 -48.60
N ALA A 738 -18.28 9.84 -49.73
CA ALA A 738 -19.19 10.26 -50.80
C ALA A 738 -19.01 9.44 -52.08
N LYS A 739 -20.09 9.18 -52.82
CA LYS A 739 -20.06 8.45 -54.12
C LYS A 739 -19.27 9.26 -55.16
N THR A 740 -18.28 8.64 -55.81
CA THR A 740 -17.41 9.31 -56.80
C THR A 740 -17.76 9.03 -58.26
N GLY A 741 -18.79 8.22 -58.53
CA GLY A 741 -19.25 7.92 -59.90
C GLY A 741 -20.08 6.64 -59.98
N LYS A 742 -20.45 6.25 -61.21
CA LYS A 742 -21.02 4.94 -61.56
C LYS A 742 -19.97 4.17 -62.36
N LYS A 743 -19.59 2.96 -61.93
CA LYS A 743 -18.80 2.05 -62.79
C LYS A 743 -19.78 1.22 -63.62
N PRO A 744 -19.72 1.26 -64.96
CA PRO A 744 -20.41 0.27 -65.78
C PRO A 744 -19.82 -1.12 -65.50
N ILE A 745 -20.69 -2.10 -65.26
CA ILE A 745 -20.30 -3.51 -65.15
C ILE A 745 -19.64 -3.93 -66.47
N PRO A 746 -18.46 -4.58 -66.47
CA PRO A 746 -17.85 -5.08 -67.70
C PRO A 746 -18.78 -6.09 -68.38
N ALA A 747 -19.23 -5.76 -69.59
CA ALA A 747 -19.93 -6.70 -70.46
C ALA A 747 -18.93 -7.77 -70.92
N GLY A 748 -18.84 -8.91 -70.24
CA GLY A 748 -17.96 -10.00 -70.68
C GLY A 748 -17.74 -11.17 -69.74
N SER A 749 -17.99 -11.06 -68.43
CA SER A 749 -17.89 -12.21 -67.52
C SER A 749 -19.23 -12.94 -67.45
N ALA A 750 -19.48 -13.78 -68.44
CA ALA A 750 -20.54 -14.77 -68.40
C ALA A 750 -20.35 -15.70 -67.18
N GLY A 751 -21.32 -15.73 -66.26
CA GLY A 751 -21.55 -16.88 -65.38
C GLY A 751 -21.23 -16.74 -63.88
N ALA A 752 -20.71 -15.62 -63.39
CA ALA A 752 -20.43 -15.44 -61.96
C ALA A 752 -21.12 -14.18 -61.42
N PHE A 753 -21.82 -14.33 -60.30
CA PHE A 753 -22.52 -13.25 -59.61
C PHE A 753 -21.52 -12.14 -59.23
N SER A 754 -21.49 -11.03 -59.97
CA SER A 754 -20.66 -9.86 -59.67
C SER A 754 -21.55 -8.80 -59.03
N PRO A 755 -21.63 -8.69 -57.69
CA PRO A 755 -22.39 -7.62 -57.06
C PRO A 755 -21.83 -6.25 -57.48
N GLU A 756 -22.72 -5.30 -57.80
CA GLU A 756 -22.33 -3.96 -58.23
C GLU A 756 -21.61 -3.24 -57.08
N LEU A 757 -20.33 -2.92 -57.28
CA LEU A 757 -19.52 -2.17 -56.32
C LEU A 757 -19.68 -0.66 -56.56
N ILE A 758 -20.04 0.07 -55.50
CA ILE A 758 -20.26 1.51 -55.51
C ILE A 758 -18.97 2.21 -55.04
N PRO A 759 -18.27 2.93 -55.94
CA PRO A 759 -17.05 3.64 -55.57
C PRO A 759 -17.37 4.85 -54.69
N LEU A 760 -16.74 4.91 -53.53
CA LEU A 760 -16.81 5.99 -52.56
C LEU A 760 -15.42 6.57 -52.30
N SER A 761 -15.35 7.85 -51.93
CA SER A 761 -14.12 8.46 -51.41
C SER A 761 -14.38 9.49 -50.31
N ILE A 762 -13.34 9.77 -49.52
CA ILE A 762 -13.34 10.81 -48.49
C ILE A 762 -11.98 11.50 -48.45
N ALA A 763 -11.98 12.81 -48.17
CA ALA A 763 -10.74 13.53 -47.88
C ALA A 763 -10.14 13.08 -46.55
N ARG A 764 -8.81 13.02 -46.47
CA ARG A 764 -8.03 12.65 -45.28
C ARG A 764 -8.48 13.38 -44.03
N GLU A 765 -8.63 14.69 -44.13
CA GLU A 765 -9.01 15.58 -43.02
C GLU A 765 -10.42 15.29 -42.52
N SER A 766 -11.37 15.08 -43.44
CA SER A 766 -12.74 14.68 -43.11
C SER A 766 -12.77 13.32 -42.42
N LEU A 767 -11.97 12.35 -42.88
CA LEU A 767 -11.88 11.05 -42.21
C LEU A 767 -11.22 11.17 -40.84
N GLN A 768 -10.14 11.95 -40.72
CA GLN A 768 -9.46 12.24 -39.46
C GLN A 768 -10.44 12.83 -38.43
N LYS A 769 -11.27 13.79 -38.87
CA LYS A 769 -12.37 14.36 -38.08
C LYS A 769 -13.40 13.31 -37.65
N SER A 770 -13.93 12.53 -38.59
CA SER A 770 -14.92 11.48 -38.32
C SER A 770 -14.40 10.38 -37.38
N LEU A 771 -13.09 10.12 -37.39
CA LEU A 771 -12.40 9.18 -36.50
C LEU A 771 -12.01 9.80 -35.14
N GLY A 772 -12.24 11.11 -34.95
CA GLY A 772 -11.98 11.83 -33.70
C GLY A 772 -10.49 12.03 -33.41
N LEU A 773 -9.73 12.47 -34.43
CA LEU A 773 -8.27 12.63 -34.38
C LEU A 773 -7.83 14.12 -34.55
N GLU A 774 -8.68 15.11 -34.23
CA GLU A 774 -8.38 16.56 -34.32
C GLU A 774 -7.71 17.14 -33.05
N ALA A 775 -6.92 18.21 -33.21
CA ALA A 775 -6.36 19.05 -32.15
C ALA A 775 -7.29 20.27 -31.90
N GLN A 776 -7.52 20.61 -30.62
CA GLN A 776 -8.60 21.52 -30.19
C GLN A 776 -8.21 23.01 -30.27
N ASP A 777 -8.82 23.77 -31.19
CA ASP A 777 -8.81 25.23 -31.24
C ASP A 777 -10.12 25.81 -30.66
N SER A 778 -10.00 26.84 -29.81
CA SER A 778 -11.07 27.41 -28.98
C SER A 778 -11.31 28.90 -29.26
N ASN A 779 -12.60 29.27 -29.39
CA ASN A 779 -13.14 30.60 -29.73
C ASN A 779 -13.12 31.63 -28.58
N GLU A 780 -13.05 32.91 -28.98
CA GLU A 780 -12.65 34.10 -28.23
C GLU A 780 -13.81 34.96 -27.66
N GLY A 781 -13.49 35.73 -26.61
CA GLY A 781 -14.28 36.81 -26.00
C GLY A 781 -13.48 37.50 -24.89
N VAL A 782 -13.58 38.83 -24.80
CA VAL A 782 -12.71 39.79 -24.05
C VAL A 782 -12.29 39.33 -22.65
N ARG A 783 -10.97 39.13 -22.47
CA ARG A 783 -10.37 38.48 -21.31
C ARG A 783 -10.12 39.46 -20.17
N GLU A 784 -10.76 39.20 -19.03
CA GLU A 784 -10.34 39.69 -17.71
C GLU A 784 -8.83 39.45 -17.51
N LYS A 785 -8.11 40.42 -16.93
CA LYS A 785 -6.67 40.29 -16.66
C LYS A 785 -6.45 39.16 -15.67
N VAL A 786 -6.12 37.97 -16.19
CA VAL A 786 -5.81 36.80 -15.39
C VAL A 786 -4.52 37.08 -14.61
N ARG A 787 -4.60 37.09 -13.28
CA ARG A 787 -3.48 37.25 -12.35
C ARG A 787 -3.03 35.92 -11.78
N CYS A 788 -1.84 35.89 -11.17
CA CYS A 788 -1.44 34.78 -10.33
C CYS A 788 -2.40 34.64 -9.14
N ALA A 789 -2.73 33.42 -8.75
CA ALA A 789 -3.81 33.18 -7.80
C ALA A 789 -3.59 33.80 -6.41
N TRP A 790 -2.33 33.89 -5.98
CA TRP A 790 -1.95 34.44 -4.69
C TRP A 790 -2.23 35.96 -4.59
N ALA A 791 -2.41 36.66 -5.71
CA ALA A 791 -2.73 38.09 -5.76
C ALA A 791 -4.21 38.39 -5.44
N THR A 792 -4.94 37.43 -4.88
CA THR A 792 -6.35 37.56 -4.51
C THR A 792 -6.53 37.42 -3.00
N ASP A 793 -7.46 38.17 -2.41
CA ASP A 793 -7.84 38.06 -1.00
C ASP A 793 -9.36 38.29 -0.85
N LYS A 794 -9.96 37.79 0.24
CA LYS A 794 -11.37 38.04 0.56
C LYS A 794 -11.61 39.45 1.10
N ASP A 795 -10.62 39.99 1.81
CA ASP A 795 -10.65 41.36 2.31
C ASP A 795 -10.31 42.32 1.18
N GLU A 796 -11.23 43.22 0.84
CA GLU A 796 -11.09 44.15 -0.30
C GLU A 796 -9.80 44.98 -0.23
N ALA A 797 -9.48 45.49 0.97
CA ALA A 797 -8.28 46.27 1.20
C ALA A 797 -7.00 45.44 1.01
N ALA A 798 -7.00 44.19 1.50
CA ALA A 798 -5.90 43.25 1.27
C ALA A 798 -5.74 42.88 -0.21
N ARG A 799 -6.85 42.58 -0.88
CA ARG A 799 -6.88 42.22 -2.30
C ARG A 799 -6.31 43.35 -3.14
N LYS A 800 -6.71 44.60 -2.86
CA LYS A 800 -6.20 45.77 -3.57
C LYS A 800 -4.68 45.93 -3.40
N LEU A 801 -4.15 45.76 -2.18
CA LEU A 801 -2.70 45.77 -1.92
C LEU A 801 -1.95 44.67 -2.67
N TYR A 802 -2.49 43.45 -2.70
CA TYR A 802 -1.87 42.34 -3.43
C TYR A 802 -1.94 42.51 -4.95
N GLU A 803 -3.08 42.95 -5.50
CA GLU A 803 -3.23 43.23 -6.93
C GLU A 803 -2.26 44.33 -7.37
N ASP A 804 -2.15 45.41 -6.59
CA ASP A 804 -1.23 46.52 -6.89
C ASP A 804 0.23 46.05 -6.78
N TYR A 805 0.60 45.30 -5.74
CA TYR A 805 1.94 44.72 -5.60
C TYR A 805 2.29 43.74 -6.73
N HIS A 806 1.37 42.85 -7.08
CA HIS A 806 1.52 41.89 -8.19
C HIS A 806 1.69 42.60 -9.54
N ASP A 807 0.90 43.64 -9.80
CA ASP A 807 0.86 44.32 -11.09
C ASP A 807 2.00 45.33 -11.27
N THR A 808 2.64 45.81 -10.20
CA THR A 808 3.61 46.92 -10.27
C THR A 808 5.00 46.62 -9.70
N GLU A 809 5.15 45.64 -8.81
CA GLU A 809 6.42 45.37 -8.13
C GLU A 809 6.90 43.92 -8.32
N TRP A 810 6.04 42.93 -8.05
CA TRP A 810 6.46 41.53 -8.06
C TRP A 810 6.79 41.04 -9.47
N GLY A 811 8.01 40.52 -9.66
CA GLY A 811 8.54 40.14 -10.96
C GLY A 811 9.05 41.32 -11.81
N GLU A 812 8.99 42.56 -11.32
CA GLU A 812 9.40 43.75 -12.06
C GLU A 812 10.81 44.21 -11.65
N PRO A 813 11.78 44.33 -12.58
CA PRO A 813 13.17 44.61 -12.23
C PRO A 813 13.38 45.92 -11.45
N LEU A 814 13.99 45.81 -10.27
CA LEU A 814 14.32 46.94 -9.38
C LEU A 814 15.83 47.15 -9.25
N HIS A 815 16.30 48.36 -9.58
CA HIS A 815 17.73 48.73 -9.61
C HIS A 815 18.09 49.93 -8.71
N GLU A 816 17.39 50.09 -7.59
CA GLU A 816 17.57 51.22 -6.67
C GLU A 816 18.03 50.72 -5.29
N ASP A 817 19.27 51.02 -4.89
CA ASP A 817 19.90 50.50 -3.66
C ASP A 817 19.05 50.69 -2.40
N LYS A 818 18.44 51.86 -2.21
CA LYS A 818 17.60 52.13 -1.03
C LYS A 818 16.38 51.19 -0.97
N LYS A 819 15.72 50.96 -2.10
CA LYS A 819 14.60 50.02 -2.18
C LYS A 819 15.06 48.57 -2.12
N LEU A 820 16.23 48.23 -2.66
CA LEU A 820 16.83 46.91 -2.48
C LEU A 820 17.09 46.61 -0.99
N PHE A 821 17.54 47.61 -0.22
CA PHE A 821 17.69 47.48 1.22
C PHE A 821 16.33 47.36 1.94
N GLU A 822 15.32 48.14 1.55
CA GLU A 822 13.94 47.99 2.03
C GLU A 822 13.45 46.54 1.84
N HIS A 823 13.53 45.99 0.63
CA HIS A 823 13.10 44.63 0.34
C HIS A 823 13.87 43.59 1.16
N LEU A 824 15.20 43.71 1.24
CA LEU A 824 16.04 42.80 2.03
C LEU A 824 15.59 42.74 3.50
N VAL A 825 15.26 43.89 4.10
CA VAL A 825 14.79 43.96 5.48
C VAL A 825 13.37 43.41 5.61
N LEU A 826 12.45 43.83 4.74
CA LEU A 826 11.04 43.39 4.78
C LEU A 826 10.90 41.87 4.59
N GLU A 827 11.68 41.25 3.71
CA GLU A 827 11.71 39.79 3.52
C GLU A 827 12.24 39.07 4.78
N GLY A 828 13.24 39.65 5.46
CA GLY A 828 13.66 39.17 6.78
C GLY A 828 12.53 39.23 7.82
N PHE A 829 11.72 40.29 7.80
CA PHE A 829 10.54 40.43 8.65
C PHE A 829 9.39 39.48 8.28
N GLN A 830 9.23 39.15 6.99
CA GLN A 830 8.22 38.22 6.49
C GLN A 830 8.38 36.81 7.04
N ALA A 831 9.60 36.36 7.34
CA ALA A 831 9.84 34.98 7.80
C ALA A 831 8.88 34.56 8.94
N GLY A 832 8.00 33.60 8.65
CA GLY A 832 6.95 33.07 9.55
C GLY A 832 5.59 33.80 9.48
N LEU A 833 5.39 34.71 8.53
CA LEU A 833 4.18 35.53 8.36
C LEU A 833 3.72 35.55 6.88
N SER A 834 2.45 35.86 6.66
CA SER A 834 1.95 36.14 5.32
C SER A 834 2.49 37.47 4.78
N TRP A 835 2.77 37.56 3.48
CA TRP A 835 3.29 38.79 2.88
C TRP A 835 2.30 39.97 3.01
N ILE A 836 1.00 39.71 2.97
CA ILE A 836 -0.01 40.74 3.20
C ILE A 836 0.12 41.41 4.58
N THR A 837 0.61 40.68 5.60
CA THR A 837 0.88 41.28 6.93
C THR A 837 2.00 42.31 6.87
N ILE A 838 3.01 42.08 6.02
CA ILE A 838 4.10 43.04 5.79
C ILE A 838 3.61 44.21 4.95
N LEU A 839 2.91 43.96 3.84
CA LEU A 839 2.36 45.03 2.98
C LEU A 839 1.43 45.98 3.76
N LYS A 840 0.54 45.45 4.60
CA LYS A 840 -0.35 46.26 5.47
C LYS A 840 0.40 47.16 6.46
N LYS A 841 1.66 46.83 6.78
CA LYS A 841 2.52 47.57 7.70
C LYS A 841 3.64 48.35 7.00
N ARG A 842 3.76 48.28 5.67
CA ARG A 842 4.90 48.79 4.92
C ARG A 842 5.18 50.28 5.16
N GLU A 843 4.15 51.11 5.13
CA GLU A 843 4.31 52.55 5.43
C GLU A 843 4.75 52.82 6.87
N ALA A 844 4.24 52.03 7.83
CA ALA A 844 4.69 52.14 9.22
C ALA A 844 6.14 51.69 9.40
N PHE A 845 6.58 50.69 8.63
CA PHE A 845 7.98 50.28 8.57
C PHE A 845 8.87 51.38 7.99
N ARG A 846 8.47 52.04 6.89
CA ARG A 846 9.22 53.17 6.32
C ARG A 846 9.40 54.30 7.33
N VAL A 847 8.34 54.70 8.02
CA VAL A 847 8.45 55.72 9.08
C VAL A 847 9.35 55.26 10.23
N ALA A 848 9.23 54.00 10.65
CA ALA A 848 9.98 53.48 11.80
C ALA A 848 11.48 53.32 11.52
N PHE A 849 11.85 52.92 10.30
CA PHE A 849 13.23 52.62 9.89
C PHE A 849 13.89 53.76 9.09
N ASP A 850 13.47 55.00 9.32
CA ASP A 850 14.00 56.21 8.66
C ASP A 850 14.07 56.06 7.12
N ASP A 851 12.94 55.61 6.56
CA ASP A 851 12.74 55.31 5.15
C ASP A 851 13.77 54.32 4.57
N PHE A 852 14.30 53.44 5.42
CA PHE A 852 15.31 52.44 5.07
C PHE A 852 16.62 53.05 4.52
N ASP A 853 17.07 54.19 5.04
CA ASP A 853 18.44 54.66 4.76
C ASP A 853 19.47 53.79 5.52
N PRO A 854 20.34 53.01 4.83
CA PRO A 854 21.32 52.17 5.49
C PRO A 854 22.29 52.95 6.41
N HIS A 855 22.58 54.22 6.09
CA HIS A 855 23.49 55.05 6.90
C HIS A 855 22.88 55.40 8.26
N ILE A 856 21.56 55.58 8.31
CA ILE A 856 20.84 55.88 9.55
C ILE A 856 20.62 54.58 10.33
N VAL A 857 20.09 53.54 9.67
CA VAL A 857 19.76 52.26 10.32
C VAL A 857 21.00 51.56 10.89
N ALA A 858 22.17 51.68 10.26
CA ALA A 858 23.42 51.13 10.77
C ALA A 858 23.86 51.73 12.13
N ASN A 859 23.38 52.93 12.45
CA ASN A 859 23.74 53.71 13.63
C ASN A 859 22.67 53.70 14.74
N TYR A 860 21.62 52.89 14.60
CA TYR A 860 20.64 52.73 15.68
C TYR A 860 21.28 52.21 16.97
N ASP A 861 21.01 52.92 18.04
CA ASP A 861 21.44 52.56 19.38
C ASP A 861 20.34 51.76 20.13
N GLU A 862 20.65 51.41 21.38
CA GLU A 862 19.77 50.62 22.21
C GLU A 862 18.44 51.35 22.54
N ASP A 863 18.43 52.69 22.54
CA ASP A 863 17.21 53.46 22.82
C ASP A 863 16.29 53.49 21.59
N LYS A 864 16.86 53.60 20.38
CA LYS A 864 16.08 53.40 19.14
C LYS A 864 15.53 51.98 19.03
N ILE A 865 16.29 50.94 19.42
CA ILE A 865 15.79 49.56 19.45
C ILE A 865 14.59 49.43 20.41
N LYS A 866 14.65 50.04 21.61
CA LYS A 866 13.54 50.05 22.57
C LYS A 866 12.32 50.80 22.04
N GLU A 867 12.52 51.92 21.35
CA GLU A 867 11.45 52.69 20.68
C GLU A 867 10.72 51.81 19.64
N LEU A 868 11.48 51.16 18.74
CA LEU A 868 10.94 50.25 17.73
C LEU A 868 10.21 49.06 18.36
N MET A 869 10.73 48.50 19.45
CA MET A 869 10.07 47.42 20.20
C MET A 869 8.76 47.84 20.87
N ARG A 870 8.48 49.14 21.00
CA ARG A 870 7.19 49.67 21.48
C ARG A 870 6.25 50.07 20.33
N ASN A 871 6.76 50.23 19.12
CA ASN A 871 5.98 50.66 17.96
C ASN A 871 5.07 49.53 17.44
N GLU A 872 3.76 49.67 17.62
CA GLU A 872 2.76 48.69 17.20
C GLU A 872 2.51 48.67 15.67
N GLY A 873 2.99 49.70 14.97
CA GLY A 873 2.93 49.82 13.51
C GLY A 873 3.75 48.75 12.81
N ILE A 874 4.85 48.28 13.40
CA ILE A 874 5.75 47.27 12.81
C ILE A 874 5.56 45.87 13.40
N ILE A 875 6.34 44.90 12.95
CA ILE A 875 6.49 43.59 13.60
C ILE A 875 7.56 43.71 14.69
N ARG A 876 7.13 43.71 15.95
CA ARG A 876 7.99 43.89 17.13
C ARG A 876 8.83 42.64 17.41
N ASN A 877 9.99 42.52 16.78
CA ASN A 877 10.93 41.42 17.00
C ASN A 877 12.37 41.96 17.12
N ARG A 878 12.93 41.85 18.33
CA ARG A 878 14.26 42.40 18.64
C ARG A 878 15.36 41.80 17.76
N ALA A 879 15.39 40.48 17.58
CA ALA A 879 16.41 39.82 16.79
C ALA A 879 16.37 40.25 15.31
N LYS A 880 15.17 40.50 14.75
CA LYS A 880 15.02 41.01 13.37
C LYS A 880 15.39 42.49 13.25
N ILE A 881 15.10 43.31 14.26
CA ILE A 881 15.55 44.71 14.33
C ILE A 881 17.08 44.77 14.39
N GLU A 882 17.70 44.01 15.29
CA GLU A 882 19.17 43.90 15.39
C GLU A 882 19.78 43.38 14.09
N ALA A 883 19.11 42.44 13.42
CA ALA A 883 19.52 41.98 12.09
C ALA A 883 19.44 43.06 11.02
N ALA A 884 18.42 43.93 11.03
CA ALA A 884 18.35 45.06 10.10
C ALA A 884 19.54 46.02 10.28
N ILE A 885 19.97 46.27 11.52
CA ILE A 885 21.15 47.10 11.84
C ILE A 885 22.44 46.43 11.34
N ILE A 886 22.61 45.13 11.58
CA ILE A 886 23.77 44.36 11.08
C ILE A 886 23.78 44.33 9.55
N ASN A 887 22.62 44.11 8.94
CA ASN A 887 22.46 44.08 7.49
C ASN A 887 22.75 45.45 6.87
N ALA A 888 22.39 46.56 7.51
CA ALA A 888 22.75 47.90 7.03
C ALA A 888 24.27 48.08 6.95
N LYS A 889 25.01 47.66 7.99
CA LYS A 889 26.49 47.72 8.00
C LYS A 889 27.10 46.83 6.91
N ALA A 890 26.59 45.61 6.74
CA ALA A 890 27.03 44.69 5.69
C ALA A 890 26.69 45.19 4.29
N PHE A 891 25.50 45.79 4.11
CA PHE A 891 25.04 46.41 2.87
C PHE A 891 25.97 47.56 2.45
N MET A 892 26.32 48.46 3.36
CA MET A 892 27.28 49.53 3.09
C MET A 892 28.69 49.00 2.78
N ALA A 893 29.09 47.87 3.37
CA ALA A 893 30.37 47.23 3.03
C ALA A 893 30.36 46.69 1.59
N VAL A 894 29.27 46.07 1.15
CA VAL A 894 29.08 45.64 -0.24
C VAL A 894 29.05 46.84 -1.19
N GLN A 895 28.37 47.94 -0.83
CA GLN A 895 28.37 49.17 -1.63
C GLN A 895 29.79 49.73 -1.83
N ARG A 896 30.64 49.68 -0.80
CA ARG A 896 32.06 50.09 -0.94
C ARG A 896 32.86 49.17 -1.86
N GLU A 897 32.57 47.86 -1.84
CA GLU A 897 33.27 46.86 -2.66
C GLU A 897 32.84 46.89 -4.14
N PHE A 898 31.55 47.02 -4.42
CA PHE A 898 30.98 46.93 -5.78
C PHE A 898 30.53 48.27 -6.37
N GLY A 899 30.61 49.36 -5.61
CA GLY A 899 30.11 50.70 -5.95
C GLY A 899 28.60 50.88 -5.67
N SER A 900 27.82 49.82 -5.76
CA SER A 900 26.40 49.78 -5.34
C SER A 900 26.01 48.35 -4.94
N PHE A 901 24.95 48.21 -4.14
CA PHE A 901 24.42 46.89 -3.82
C PHE A 901 23.71 46.26 -5.02
N ASP A 902 23.07 47.08 -5.86
CA ASP A 902 22.50 46.70 -7.14
C ASP A 902 23.51 45.94 -8.02
N LYS A 903 24.70 46.51 -8.24
CA LYS A 903 25.77 45.87 -9.04
C LYS A 903 26.19 44.52 -8.48
N TYR A 904 26.22 44.38 -7.16
CA TYR A 904 26.54 43.12 -6.49
C TYR A 904 25.42 42.09 -6.70
N ILE A 905 24.18 42.42 -6.33
CA ILE A 905 23.09 41.45 -6.26
C ILE A 905 22.62 41.04 -7.65
N TRP A 906 22.49 41.98 -8.59
CA TRP A 906 22.15 41.70 -9.98
C TRP A 906 23.32 41.10 -10.78
N GLY A 907 24.55 41.22 -10.27
CA GLY A 907 25.72 40.54 -10.82
C GLY A 907 25.56 39.01 -10.87
N PHE A 908 24.76 38.42 -9.97
CA PHE A 908 24.47 36.98 -9.96
C PHE A 908 23.69 36.50 -11.19
N VAL A 909 22.97 37.39 -11.88
CA VAL A 909 22.19 37.10 -13.10
C VAL A 909 22.67 37.91 -14.31
N GLY A 910 23.84 38.54 -14.23
CA GLY A 910 24.39 39.37 -15.30
C GLY A 910 23.53 40.59 -15.65
N GLY A 911 22.78 41.12 -14.67
CA GLY A 911 21.93 42.31 -14.85
C GLY A 911 20.64 42.09 -15.65
N LYS A 912 20.24 40.84 -15.92
CA LYS A 912 19.01 40.53 -16.65
C LYS A 912 18.07 39.66 -15.81
N PRO A 913 16.76 39.93 -15.83
CA PRO A 913 15.79 39.12 -15.11
C PRO A 913 15.69 37.71 -15.71
N ILE A 914 15.51 36.71 -14.85
CA ILE A 914 15.23 35.33 -15.27
C ILE A 914 13.71 35.21 -15.42
N ILE A 915 13.23 34.89 -16.62
CA ILE A 915 11.81 34.67 -16.87
C ILE A 915 11.55 33.17 -16.84
N ASN A 916 10.82 32.71 -15.84
CA ASN A 916 10.38 31.33 -15.73
C ASN A 916 8.97 31.18 -16.31
N ALA A 917 8.64 30.00 -16.82
CA ALA A 917 7.37 29.71 -17.48
C ALA A 917 6.59 28.64 -16.72
N PHE A 918 6.28 28.90 -15.44
CA PHE A 918 5.49 27.99 -14.62
C PHE A 918 4.02 28.00 -15.04
N GLU A 919 3.42 26.83 -15.25
CA GLU A 919 2.01 26.73 -15.62
C GLU A 919 1.08 26.84 -14.40
N SER A 920 1.55 26.39 -13.23
CA SER A 920 0.79 26.41 -11.99
C SER A 920 1.63 26.87 -10.80
N ILE A 921 0.95 27.32 -9.74
CA ILE A 921 1.65 27.70 -8.49
C ILE A 921 2.35 26.51 -7.85
N ALA A 922 1.91 25.28 -8.12
CA ALA A 922 2.50 24.08 -7.53
C ALA A 922 3.91 23.83 -8.07
N ASP A 923 4.25 24.44 -9.21
CA ASP A 923 5.54 24.28 -9.87
C ASP A 923 6.58 25.29 -9.35
N LEU A 924 6.17 26.30 -8.56
CA LEU A 924 7.10 27.26 -7.96
C LEU A 924 7.89 26.60 -6.81
N PRO A 925 9.23 26.59 -6.87
CA PRO A 925 10.04 25.98 -5.82
C PRO A 925 10.08 26.87 -4.56
N ALA A 926 10.47 26.31 -3.41
CA ALA A 926 10.63 27.08 -2.18
C ALA A 926 11.99 27.81 -2.10
N SER A 927 12.95 27.39 -2.91
CA SER A 927 14.28 28.00 -3.10
C SER A 927 14.84 27.55 -4.45
N THR A 928 15.91 28.18 -4.92
CA THR A 928 16.60 27.79 -6.16
C THR A 928 18.10 27.66 -5.89
N PRO A 929 18.85 26.92 -6.73
CA PRO A 929 20.32 26.87 -6.63
C PRO A 929 20.96 28.26 -6.59
N LEU A 930 20.34 29.21 -7.31
CA LEU A 930 20.76 30.60 -7.33
C LEU A 930 20.47 31.31 -6.00
N SER A 931 19.28 31.13 -5.41
CA SER A 931 18.96 31.72 -4.11
C SER A 931 19.83 31.13 -2.99
N ASP A 932 20.18 29.85 -3.09
CA ASP A 932 21.14 29.16 -2.23
C ASP A 932 22.54 29.79 -2.29
N LYS A 933 23.01 30.06 -3.50
CA LYS A 933 24.30 30.72 -3.76
C LYS A 933 24.32 32.13 -3.18
N ILE A 934 23.27 32.91 -3.44
CA ILE A 934 23.12 34.29 -2.92
C ILE A 934 23.07 34.27 -1.38
N ALA A 935 22.27 33.38 -0.79
CA ALA A 935 22.16 33.24 0.66
C ALA A 935 23.50 32.88 1.32
N LYS A 936 24.26 31.95 0.73
CA LYS A 936 25.59 31.58 1.24
C LYS A 936 26.57 32.76 1.16
N ASP A 937 26.57 33.52 0.07
CA ASP A 937 27.47 34.66 -0.11
C ASP A 937 27.13 35.81 0.86
N LEU A 938 25.85 36.18 0.97
CA LEU A 938 25.39 37.19 1.93
C LEU A 938 25.70 36.79 3.38
N LYS A 939 25.49 35.51 3.76
CA LYS A 939 25.87 35.02 5.10
C LYS A 939 27.37 35.15 5.35
N LYS A 940 28.22 34.83 4.37
CA LYS A 940 29.68 35.03 4.47
C LYS A 940 30.05 36.50 4.65
N ARG A 941 29.27 37.42 4.08
CA ARG A 941 29.42 38.87 4.22
C ARG A 941 28.82 39.44 5.52
N GLY A 942 28.31 38.59 6.40
CA GLY A 942 27.81 38.98 7.72
C GLY A 942 26.32 39.32 7.78
N PHE A 943 25.57 39.15 6.69
CA PHE A 943 24.12 39.37 6.71
C PHE A 943 23.41 38.31 7.56
N LYS A 944 22.37 38.74 8.28
CA LYS A 944 21.48 37.90 9.10
C LYS A 944 20.07 37.85 8.50
N PHE A 945 19.33 36.79 8.83
CA PHE A 945 17.98 36.50 8.30
C PHE A 945 17.89 36.40 6.78
N VAL A 946 18.99 36.07 6.11
CA VAL A 946 19.09 35.85 4.65
C VAL A 946 19.10 34.35 4.31
N GLY A 947 18.04 33.64 4.69
CA GLY A 947 17.86 32.21 4.38
C GLY A 947 17.63 31.96 2.89
N THR A 948 17.77 30.72 2.42
CA THR A 948 17.65 30.37 0.99
C THR A 948 16.26 30.68 0.43
N THR A 949 15.20 30.37 1.20
CA THR A 949 13.81 30.74 0.91
C THR A 949 13.60 32.24 0.95
N THR A 950 14.14 32.94 1.95
CA THR A 950 14.06 34.41 2.05
C THR A 950 14.72 35.08 0.85
N MET A 951 15.85 34.55 0.38
CA MET A 951 16.52 35.08 -0.81
C MET A 951 15.75 34.78 -2.08
N TYR A 952 15.06 33.64 -2.19
CA TYR A 952 14.22 33.40 -3.35
C TYR A 952 13.00 34.33 -3.39
N ALA A 953 12.35 34.54 -2.24
CA ALA A 953 11.28 35.53 -2.12
C ALA A 953 11.78 36.95 -2.48
N MET A 954 12.96 37.33 -1.98
CA MET A 954 13.61 38.59 -2.36
C MET A 954 13.86 38.69 -3.87
N MET A 955 14.36 37.62 -4.50
CA MET A 955 14.60 37.60 -5.95
C MET A 955 13.30 37.84 -6.74
N GLN A 956 12.18 37.28 -6.29
CA GLN A 956 10.87 37.51 -6.90
C GLN A 956 10.38 38.95 -6.64
N SER A 957 10.58 39.47 -5.42
CA SER A 957 10.07 40.78 -5.02
C SER A 957 10.82 41.96 -5.64
N ILE A 958 12.09 41.77 -6.04
CA ILE A 958 12.88 42.79 -6.77
C ILE A 958 12.90 42.55 -8.29
N GLY A 959 12.15 41.55 -8.78
CA GLY A 959 12.08 41.20 -10.19
C GLY A 959 13.35 40.61 -10.80
N MET A 960 14.29 40.12 -9.97
CA MET A 960 15.42 39.33 -10.46
C MET A 960 14.94 38.04 -11.13
N VAL A 961 13.84 37.47 -10.62
CA VAL A 961 13.09 36.40 -11.28
C VAL A 961 11.66 36.87 -11.53
N ASN A 962 11.14 36.57 -12.72
CA ASN A 962 9.74 36.70 -13.06
C ASN A 962 9.13 35.29 -13.07
N ASP A 963 8.39 34.98 -12.00
CA ASP A 963 7.69 33.71 -11.80
C ASP A 963 6.18 33.85 -12.00
N HIS A 964 5.73 34.89 -12.71
CA HIS A 964 4.32 34.99 -13.11
C HIS A 964 3.96 33.75 -13.93
N LEU A 965 2.80 33.16 -13.63
CA LEU A 965 2.35 31.96 -14.35
C LEU A 965 2.19 32.26 -15.84
N THR A 966 2.36 31.25 -16.70
CA THR A 966 2.16 31.41 -18.15
C THR A 966 0.75 31.89 -18.52
N SER A 967 -0.24 31.63 -17.66
CA SER A 967 -1.61 32.15 -17.81
C SER A 967 -1.77 33.61 -17.37
N CYS A 968 -0.81 34.18 -16.66
CA CYS A 968 -0.86 35.52 -16.11
C CYS A 968 -0.52 36.58 -17.17
N PHE A 969 -1.27 37.69 -17.18
CA PHE A 969 -1.03 38.79 -18.12
C PHE A 969 0.35 39.45 -17.98
N LYS A 970 1.04 39.26 -16.85
CA LYS A 970 2.37 39.80 -16.55
C LYS A 970 3.54 38.92 -17.01
N CYS A 971 3.29 37.66 -17.39
CA CYS A 971 4.35 36.69 -17.78
C CYS A 971 5.30 37.23 -18.85
N ASN A 972 4.78 37.98 -19.84
CA ASN A 972 5.58 38.51 -20.95
C ASN A 972 5.89 40.01 -20.85
N SER A 973 5.53 40.68 -19.75
CA SER A 973 5.69 42.14 -19.63
C SER A 973 7.16 42.59 -19.60
N SER A 974 8.06 41.76 -19.05
CA SER A 974 9.50 42.04 -18.98
C SER A 974 10.22 42.00 -20.34
N LEU A 975 9.56 41.51 -21.40
CA LEU A 975 10.11 41.43 -22.76
C LEU A 975 9.85 42.68 -23.62
N GLY A 976 9.19 43.73 -23.07
CA GLY A 976 8.93 44.96 -23.81
C GLY A 976 8.00 44.80 -25.02
N MET A 977 7.31 43.67 -25.15
CA MET A 977 6.33 43.42 -26.20
C MET A 977 5.00 44.09 -25.84
N GLN A 978 4.74 45.26 -26.43
CA GLN A 978 3.45 45.94 -26.38
C GLN A 978 2.34 45.05 -26.98
N CYS A 979 1.35 44.71 -26.17
CA CYS A 979 0.22 43.87 -26.54
C CYS A 979 -0.93 44.69 -27.15
N ASP A 980 -0.63 45.54 -28.13
CA ASP A 980 -1.61 46.43 -28.78
C ASP A 980 -1.65 46.16 -30.29
N LYS A 981 -2.49 45.21 -30.73
CA LYS A 981 -3.06 45.11 -32.09
C LYS A 981 -3.77 43.76 -32.29
N ILE A 982 -5.01 43.62 -31.80
CA ILE A 982 -6.00 42.73 -32.46
C ILE A 982 -7.34 43.45 -32.50
N LEU A 983 -7.91 43.47 -33.69
CA LEU A 983 -9.01 44.30 -34.14
C LEU A 983 -10.37 43.73 -33.73
N ASP A 984 -11.17 44.66 -33.25
CA ASP A 984 -12.62 44.71 -33.04
C ASP A 984 -13.45 44.02 -34.14
N PHE A 985 -14.41 43.16 -33.75
CA PHE A 985 -15.76 43.18 -34.32
C PHE A 985 -16.77 42.67 -33.30
N SER A 986 -17.61 43.62 -32.90
CA SER A 986 -18.69 43.57 -31.93
C SER A 986 -20.03 43.14 -32.55
N GLN A 987 -20.97 42.82 -31.66
CA GLN A 987 -22.46 42.81 -31.79
C GLN A 987 -23.16 41.44 -31.81
N GLY A 988 -23.91 41.17 -30.73
CA GLY A 988 -24.86 40.04 -30.63
C GLY A 988 -25.35 39.69 -29.22
N THR A 989 -26.18 40.56 -28.62
CA THR A 989 -27.26 40.25 -27.65
C THR A 989 -27.05 39.32 -26.44
N ASN A 990 -27.00 39.96 -25.26
CA ASN A 990 -27.53 39.57 -23.93
C ASN A 990 -28.12 38.17 -23.72
N THR A 991 -27.48 37.36 -22.86
CA THR A 991 -28.16 36.60 -21.79
C THR A 991 -27.22 36.33 -20.60
N LYS A 992 -27.82 36.27 -19.41
CA LYS A 992 -27.27 36.43 -18.06
C LYS A 992 -26.21 35.39 -17.60
N SER A 993 -25.10 35.93 -17.11
CA SER A 993 -24.23 35.51 -15.98
C SER A 993 -24.45 34.14 -15.34
N ALA A 994 -23.49 33.23 -15.55
CA ALA A 994 -23.19 32.12 -14.66
C ALA A 994 -21.81 32.34 -14.06
N ASN A 995 -21.78 32.46 -12.73
CA ASN A 995 -20.59 32.61 -11.89
C ASN A 995 -19.75 31.32 -11.92
N LEU A 996 -18.51 31.42 -12.42
CA LEU A 996 -17.44 30.43 -12.24
C LEU A 996 -16.24 31.14 -11.61
N THR A 997 -16.30 31.31 -10.30
CA THR A 997 -15.16 31.78 -9.51
C THR A 997 -14.23 30.59 -9.22
N LYS A 998 -13.05 30.63 -9.85
CA LYS A 998 -11.88 29.85 -9.46
C LYS A 998 -11.36 30.37 -8.11
N ASN A 999 -10.97 29.47 -7.22
CA ASN A 999 -10.06 29.78 -6.11
C ASN A 999 -8.89 28.80 -6.12
N PRO A 1000 -7.70 29.21 -6.56
CA PRO A 1000 -6.46 28.45 -6.46
C PRO A 1000 -5.76 28.86 -5.16
N LYS A 1001 -6.01 28.12 -4.07
CA LYS A 1001 -5.16 28.22 -2.88
C LYS A 1001 -3.92 27.38 -3.13
N ASN A 1002 -2.73 27.92 -2.91
CA ASN A 1002 -1.48 27.18 -2.77
C ASN A 1002 -0.61 27.98 -1.78
N LEU A 1003 0.17 27.25 -0.96
CA LEU A 1003 1.55 27.60 -0.58
C LEU A 1003 1.84 28.61 0.58
N HIS A 1004 2.79 28.18 1.43
CA HIS A 1004 3.82 28.94 2.20
C HIS A 1004 3.64 29.30 3.70
N SER A 1005 4.37 28.57 4.57
CA SER A 1005 5.41 29.05 5.54
C SER A 1005 5.60 28.00 6.66
N HIS A 1006 6.65 27.17 6.65
CA HIS A 1006 8.02 27.39 7.13
C HIS A 1006 8.13 28.03 8.53
N THR A 1007 8.28 27.16 9.55
CA THR A 1007 8.96 27.47 10.81
C THR A 1007 10.26 26.66 10.87
N ALA A 1008 11.39 27.36 10.90
CA ALA A 1008 12.72 26.82 11.16
C ALA A 1008 13.28 27.53 12.40
N ASN A 1009 13.49 26.78 13.49
CA ASN A 1009 14.16 27.25 14.69
C ASN A 1009 15.65 26.90 14.68
N THR A 1010 16.40 27.96 14.91
CA THR A 1010 17.84 28.12 14.95
C THR A 1010 18.52 27.43 16.13
N ARG A 1011 19.67 26.80 15.86
CA ARG A 1011 20.69 26.44 16.86
C ARG A 1011 21.43 27.71 17.31
N ILE A 1012 21.69 27.76 18.62
CA ILE A 1012 22.59 28.70 19.28
C ILE A 1012 24.02 28.17 19.16
N VAL A 1013 24.93 29.12 18.94
CA VAL A 1013 26.37 28.97 18.76
C VAL A 1013 27.04 29.25 20.10
N ASP A 1014 27.91 28.34 20.55
CA ASP A 1014 29.04 28.63 21.46
C ASP A 1014 30.29 28.14 20.71
N SER A 1015 31.16 29.01 20.20
CA SER A 1015 32.06 29.97 20.84
C SER A 1015 33.39 29.32 21.29
N GLN A 1016 34.47 29.88 20.71
CA GLN A 1016 35.86 29.93 21.19
C GLN A 1016 36.78 28.70 21.00
N HIS A 1017 37.78 28.85 20.13
CA HIS A 1017 39.23 28.88 20.47
C HIS A 1017 40.07 28.74 19.18
N THR A 1018 40.63 29.86 18.70
CA THR A 1018 42.07 30.25 18.77
C THR A 1018 43.00 29.45 17.85
N GLU A 1019 43.31 30.10 16.72
CA GLU A 1019 44.65 30.29 16.12
C GLU A 1019 45.74 29.23 16.37
N SER A 1020 46.19 28.59 15.31
CA SER A 1020 47.63 28.49 15.02
C SER A 1020 47.85 28.42 13.51
N SER A 1021 48.57 29.41 13.01
CA SER A 1021 49.16 29.47 11.69
C SER A 1021 50.52 28.78 11.76
N ASP A 1022 50.78 27.74 10.96
CA ASP A 1022 52.16 27.35 10.64
C ASP A 1022 52.30 26.84 9.20
N ILE A 1023 53.03 27.67 8.45
CA ILE A 1023 54.14 27.35 7.55
C ILE A 1023 53.86 26.44 6.32
N LYS A 1024 53.87 27.13 5.19
CA LYS A 1024 54.17 26.66 3.84
C LYS A 1024 55.45 25.82 3.80
N GLY A 1025 55.32 24.54 3.41
CA GLY A 1025 56.42 23.74 2.86
C GLY A 1025 56.20 23.54 1.36
N GLN A 1026 56.73 24.43 0.54
CA GLN A 1026 56.98 24.17 -0.88
C GLN A 1026 58.34 23.51 -1.00
N SER A 1027 58.40 22.29 -1.52
CA SER A 1027 59.61 21.79 -2.18
C SER A 1027 59.21 21.00 -3.42
N HIS A 1028 59.65 21.51 -4.55
CA HIS A 1028 59.60 20.88 -5.86
C HIS A 1028 60.60 19.72 -5.88
N LEU A 1029 60.15 18.56 -6.32
CA LEU A 1029 61.03 17.53 -6.87
C LEU A 1029 60.36 16.97 -8.12
N GLU A 1030 60.77 17.57 -9.24
CA GLU A 1030 60.65 17.00 -10.57
C GLU A 1030 61.59 15.80 -10.67
N SER A 1031 61.15 14.74 -11.37
CA SER A 1031 61.89 14.08 -12.46
C SER A 1031 61.51 12.60 -12.62
N SER A 1032 61.71 12.12 -13.84
CA SER A 1032 61.59 10.75 -14.35
C SER A 1032 60.18 10.27 -14.72
N ALA A 1033 59.77 10.71 -15.91
CA ALA A 1033 59.01 9.87 -16.83
C ALA A 1033 59.86 8.64 -17.17
N ASP A 1034 59.41 7.44 -16.83
CA ASP A 1034 59.95 6.20 -17.35
C ASP A 1034 58.86 5.48 -18.13
N SER A 1035 58.89 5.67 -19.45
CA SER A 1035 58.05 4.98 -20.42
C SER A 1035 58.61 3.57 -20.62
N GLY A 1036 58.25 2.66 -19.73
CA GLY A 1036 58.51 1.23 -19.84
C GLY A 1036 57.57 0.57 -20.85
N SER A 1037 58.14 0.18 -21.97
CA SER A 1037 57.61 -0.57 -23.11
C SER A 1037 56.54 -1.63 -22.80
N ALA A 1038 55.49 -1.62 -23.60
CA ALA A 1038 54.51 -2.70 -23.76
C ALA A 1038 55.19 -4.03 -24.12
N VAL A 1039 55.11 -5.00 -23.20
CA VAL A 1039 55.52 -6.39 -23.45
C VAL A 1039 54.40 -7.12 -24.19
N SER A 1040 54.76 -7.65 -25.36
CA SER A 1040 53.91 -8.34 -26.31
C SER A 1040 53.29 -9.63 -25.73
N LEU A 1041 51.97 -9.72 -25.85
CA LEU A 1041 51.16 -10.94 -25.71
C LEU A 1041 51.55 -11.97 -26.79
N ARG A 1042 52.54 -12.80 -26.50
CA ARG A 1042 52.79 -14.08 -27.17
C ARG A 1042 53.27 -15.05 -26.12
N ASP A 1043 52.35 -15.83 -25.56
CA ASP A 1043 52.56 -17.20 -25.08
C ASP A 1043 51.24 -17.69 -24.50
N PHE A 1044 50.54 -18.53 -25.28
CA PHE A 1044 49.76 -19.72 -24.88
C PHE A 1044 48.91 -20.14 -26.08
N LYS A 1045 49.57 -20.88 -26.98
CA LYS A 1045 48.92 -21.83 -27.89
C LYS A 1045 48.63 -23.13 -27.13
N SER A 1046 47.71 -23.91 -27.69
CA SER A 1046 47.39 -25.32 -27.42
C SER A 1046 46.30 -25.58 -26.37
N CYS A 1047 45.08 -25.73 -26.88
CA CYS A 1047 44.21 -26.88 -26.61
C CYS A 1047 43.24 -26.99 -27.79
N GLU A 1048 43.64 -27.82 -28.76
CA GLU A 1048 42.80 -28.32 -29.83
C GLU A 1048 41.79 -29.33 -29.27
N GLY A 1049 40.61 -29.43 -29.91
CA GLY A 1049 39.82 -30.67 -29.89
C GLY A 1049 38.43 -30.58 -29.26
N ALA A 1050 37.44 -30.15 -30.04
CA ALA A 1050 36.10 -30.75 -30.05
C ALA A 1050 35.29 -30.25 -31.26
N THR A 1051 35.32 -31.07 -32.31
CA THR A 1051 34.18 -31.40 -33.19
C THR A 1051 33.39 -30.27 -33.85
N ARG A 1052 33.78 -30.02 -35.11
CA ARG A 1052 32.94 -29.71 -36.28
C ARG A 1052 31.50 -30.22 -36.16
N GLY A 1053 30.54 -29.31 -36.13
CA GLY A 1053 29.17 -29.49 -36.63
C GLY A 1053 29.00 -28.63 -37.87
N SER A 1054 29.12 -29.24 -39.04
CA SER A 1054 28.96 -28.62 -40.36
C SER A 1054 27.49 -28.41 -40.70
N TYR A 1055 27.02 -27.17 -40.87
CA TYR A 1055 25.83 -26.86 -41.68
C TYR A 1055 26.01 -25.51 -42.37
N LEU A 1056 26.20 -25.60 -43.69
CA LEU A 1056 25.80 -24.66 -44.74
C LEU A 1056 26.39 -23.25 -44.73
N GLU A 1057 27.51 -23.11 -45.44
CA GLU A 1057 27.88 -21.91 -46.18
C GLU A 1057 26.77 -21.57 -47.20
N GLY A 1058 26.28 -20.34 -47.16
CA GLY A 1058 25.25 -19.83 -48.06
C GLY A 1058 25.36 -18.34 -48.25
N ASN A 1059 26.22 -17.96 -49.21
CA ASN A 1059 26.23 -16.72 -50.00
C ASN A 1059 26.15 -15.36 -49.27
N ASP A 1060 27.30 -14.68 -49.33
CA ASP A 1060 27.40 -13.24 -49.50
C ASP A 1060 26.34 -12.70 -50.48
N ARG A 1061 25.34 -12.01 -49.94
CA ARG A 1061 24.59 -10.97 -50.65
C ARG A 1061 24.81 -9.66 -49.92
N SER A 1062 25.89 -8.99 -50.30
CA SER A 1062 26.04 -7.54 -50.23
C SER A 1062 24.91 -6.87 -51.02
N GLY A 1063 23.73 -6.76 -50.40
CA GLY A 1063 22.56 -6.06 -50.91
C GLY A 1063 22.22 -4.91 -49.99
N VAL A 1064 22.71 -3.73 -50.36
CA VAL A 1064 22.27 -2.37 -49.98
C VAL A 1064 21.04 -2.36 -49.05
N ALA A 1065 21.30 -2.39 -47.73
CA ALA A 1065 20.28 -2.13 -46.74
C ALA A 1065 19.97 -0.62 -46.77
N ASN A 1066 19.01 -0.26 -47.61
CA ASN A 1066 18.38 1.05 -47.58
C ASN A 1066 17.88 1.32 -46.16
N SER A 1067 18.39 2.40 -45.60
CA SER A 1067 18.01 2.99 -44.32
C SER A 1067 16.51 3.30 -44.27
N LEU A 1068 15.71 2.35 -43.80
CA LEU A 1068 14.37 2.62 -43.28
C LEU A 1068 14.54 3.35 -41.94
N LYS A 1069 14.45 4.69 -42.00
CA LYS A 1069 14.37 5.58 -40.85
C LYS A 1069 13.07 5.27 -40.08
N ILE A 1070 13.11 4.28 -39.20
CA ILE A 1070 12.15 4.18 -38.10
C ILE A 1070 12.46 5.37 -37.20
N THR A 1071 11.54 6.33 -37.14
CA THR A 1071 11.56 7.43 -36.19
C THR A 1071 11.67 6.84 -34.79
N LYS A 1072 12.82 7.01 -34.11
CA LYS A 1072 13.01 6.64 -32.72
C LYS A 1072 11.98 7.37 -31.86
N GLU A 1073 10.86 6.72 -31.54
CA GLU A 1073 10.12 7.10 -30.34
C GLU A 1073 11.05 6.82 -29.15
N THR A 1074 11.47 7.87 -28.47
CA THR A 1074 12.39 7.83 -27.35
C THR A 1074 11.74 7.11 -26.17
N THR A 1075 12.05 5.84 -25.98
CA THR A 1075 11.69 5.12 -24.75
C THR A 1075 12.54 5.67 -23.61
N SER A 1076 11.89 6.32 -22.65
CA SER A 1076 12.55 6.78 -21.43
C SER A 1076 12.95 5.59 -20.57
N LYS A 1077 14.12 5.66 -19.94
CA LYS A 1077 14.60 4.61 -19.03
C LYS A 1077 14.49 5.02 -17.57
N VAL A 1078 14.38 4.02 -16.71
CA VAL A 1078 14.32 4.18 -15.27
C VAL A 1078 15.58 3.59 -14.64
N LEU A 1079 16.35 4.43 -13.98
CA LEU A 1079 17.48 4.02 -13.16
C LEU A 1079 16.97 3.65 -11.77
N CYS A 1080 17.44 2.55 -11.19
CA CYS A 1080 17.02 2.10 -9.85
C CYS A 1080 18.25 1.72 -9.04
N ALA A 1081 18.49 2.41 -7.91
CA ALA A 1081 19.50 2.01 -6.94
C ALA A 1081 19.00 0.81 -6.14
N VAL A 1082 19.67 -0.33 -6.29
CA VAL A 1082 19.40 -1.55 -5.54
C VAL A 1082 20.42 -1.63 -4.41
N SER A 1083 19.96 -1.78 -3.17
CA SER A 1083 20.82 -1.92 -1.98
C SER A 1083 20.92 -3.37 -1.48
N GLY A 1084 20.14 -4.28 -2.06
CA GLY A 1084 19.93 -5.63 -1.52
C GLY A 1084 18.89 -5.69 -0.39
N GLY A 1085 18.43 -4.54 0.10
CA GLY A 1085 17.31 -4.43 1.03
C GLY A 1085 15.98 -4.84 0.39
N VAL A 1086 14.99 -5.15 1.24
CA VAL A 1086 13.66 -5.58 0.80
C VAL A 1086 13.01 -4.51 -0.09
N ASP A 1087 13.03 -3.25 0.35
CA ASP A 1087 12.27 -2.16 -0.29
C ASP A 1087 12.78 -1.86 -1.72
N SER A 1088 14.08 -1.66 -1.89
CA SER A 1088 14.70 -1.41 -3.21
C SER A 1088 14.55 -2.60 -4.16
N SER A 1089 14.57 -3.82 -3.62
CA SER A 1089 14.40 -5.03 -4.42
C SER A 1089 12.95 -5.24 -4.88
N VAL A 1090 11.97 -4.92 -4.03
CA VAL A 1090 10.55 -4.92 -4.40
C VAL A 1090 10.28 -3.86 -5.48
N VAL A 1091 10.87 -2.66 -5.36
CA VAL A 1091 10.80 -1.63 -6.43
C VAL A 1091 11.37 -2.15 -7.74
N ALA A 1092 12.57 -2.75 -7.72
CA ALA A 1092 13.20 -3.28 -8.92
C ALA A 1092 12.35 -4.40 -9.57
N ALA A 1093 11.81 -5.32 -8.77
CA ALA A 1093 10.92 -6.38 -9.26
C ALA A 1093 9.62 -5.82 -9.87
N LEU A 1094 9.01 -4.83 -9.21
CA LEU A 1094 7.79 -4.18 -9.69
C LEU A 1094 8.03 -3.42 -11.01
N LEU A 1095 9.11 -2.64 -11.07
CA LEU A 1095 9.50 -1.92 -12.28
C LEU A 1095 9.84 -2.86 -13.42
N TYR A 1096 10.61 -3.92 -13.19
CA TYR A 1096 10.95 -4.86 -14.26
C TYR A 1096 9.70 -5.53 -14.84
N ARG A 1097 8.72 -5.86 -13.99
CA ARG A 1097 7.42 -6.37 -14.44
C ARG A 1097 6.61 -5.32 -15.21
N ALA A 1098 6.78 -4.05 -14.90
CA ALA A 1098 6.12 -2.95 -15.60
C ALA A 1098 6.77 -2.62 -16.95
N ILE A 1099 8.09 -2.46 -17.00
CA ILE A 1099 8.81 -1.83 -18.13
C ILE A 1099 9.96 -2.68 -18.71
N GLY A 1100 10.21 -3.88 -18.18
CA GLY A 1100 11.20 -4.81 -18.70
C GLY A 1100 12.61 -4.20 -18.80
N GLU A 1101 13.23 -4.32 -19.98
CA GLU A 1101 14.60 -3.88 -20.26
C GLU A 1101 14.84 -2.37 -20.16
N ASN A 1102 13.79 -1.55 -20.02
CA ASN A 1102 13.94 -0.11 -19.77
C ASN A 1102 14.31 0.21 -18.30
N LEU A 1103 14.28 -0.79 -17.42
CA LEU A 1103 14.85 -0.69 -16.07
C LEU A 1103 16.36 -0.91 -16.11
N ILE A 1104 17.11 -0.02 -15.45
CA ILE A 1104 18.54 -0.13 -15.21
C ILE A 1104 18.75 -0.23 -13.69
N PRO A 1105 18.77 -1.45 -13.13
CA PRO A 1105 19.01 -1.65 -11.70
C PRO A 1105 20.51 -1.74 -11.44
N VAL A 1106 21.03 -0.89 -10.54
CA VAL A 1106 22.44 -0.83 -10.18
C VAL A 1106 22.61 -1.12 -8.70
N PHE A 1107 23.44 -2.10 -8.38
CA PHE A 1107 23.90 -2.43 -7.03
C PHE A 1107 25.35 -2.01 -6.88
N VAL A 1108 25.65 -1.20 -5.86
CA VAL A 1108 27.01 -0.73 -5.57
C VAL A 1108 27.57 -1.55 -4.40
N ASP A 1109 28.63 -2.30 -4.66
CA ASP A 1109 29.42 -2.93 -3.61
C ASP A 1109 30.35 -1.87 -3.00
N THR A 1110 30.00 -1.44 -1.79
CA THR A 1110 30.73 -0.42 -1.03
C THR A 1110 31.91 -0.98 -0.26
N GLY A 1111 32.07 -2.32 -0.22
CA GLY A 1111 33.02 -2.95 0.71
C GLY A 1111 32.62 -2.86 2.18
N LEU A 1112 31.42 -2.35 2.51
CA LEU A 1112 30.88 -2.21 3.87
C LEU A 1112 29.71 -3.18 4.15
N LEU A 1113 29.52 -4.17 3.27
CA LEU A 1113 28.44 -5.15 3.33
C LEU A 1113 28.76 -6.29 4.29
N ARG A 1114 27.73 -7.05 4.71
CA ARG A 1114 27.86 -8.31 5.45
C ARG A 1114 28.60 -9.37 4.64
N LYS A 1115 29.06 -10.41 5.33
CA LYS A 1115 29.69 -11.58 4.70
C LYS A 1115 28.76 -12.22 3.67
N GLY A 1116 29.25 -12.43 2.44
CA GLY A 1116 28.49 -13.07 1.35
C GLY A 1116 27.30 -12.27 0.82
N GLU A 1117 27.14 -11.00 1.22
CA GLU A 1117 25.97 -10.20 0.88
C GLU A 1117 25.88 -9.91 -0.63
N ARG A 1118 27.01 -9.59 -1.26
CA ARG A 1118 27.07 -9.31 -2.71
C ARG A 1118 26.60 -10.51 -3.50
N GLU A 1119 27.16 -11.68 -3.23
CA GLU A 1119 26.84 -12.93 -3.91
C GLU A 1119 25.37 -13.30 -3.69
N ALA A 1120 24.85 -13.06 -2.48
CA ALA A 1120 23.44 -13.29 -2.17
C ALA A 1120 22.52 -12.37 -3.00
N VAL A 1121 22.84 -11.07 -3.11
CA VAL A 1121 22.04 -10.11 -3.91
C VAL A 1121 22.10 -10.45 -5.40
N GLU A 1122 23.29 -10.73 -5.94
CA GLU A 1122 23.46 -11.13 -7.34
C GLU A 1122 22.69 -12.41 -7.67
N LYS A 1123 22.78 -13.43 -6.80
CA LYS A 1123 22.05 -14.68 -6.95
C LYS A 1123 20.55 -14.46 -6.99
N ILE A 1124 20.02 -13.66 -6.07
CA ILE A 1124 18.58 -13.36 -6.00
C ILE A 1124 18.08 -12.71 -7.28
N PHE A 1125 18.78 -11.67 -7.76
CA PHE A 1125 18.36 -10.94 -8.96
C PHE A 1125 18.42 -11.83 -10.21
N LYS A 1126 19.45 -12.67 -10.31
CA LYS A 1126 19.65 -13.57 -11.44
C LYS A 1126 18.70 -14.77 -11.43
N GLU A 1127 18.64 -15.50 -10.33
CA GLU A 1127 17.93 -16.79 -10.24
C GLU A 1127 16.46 -16.62 -9.86
N ASN A 1128 16.14 -15.76 -8.88
CA ASN A 1128 14.77 -15.62 -8.37
C ASN A 1128 13.96 -14.59 -9.17
N LEU A 1129 14.50 -13.38 -9.35
CA LEU A 1129 13.77 -12.27 -9.99
C LEU A 1129 13.93 -12.24 -11.51
N LYS A 1130 14.98 -12.86 -12.06
CA LYS A 1130 15.36 -12.79 -13.48
C LYS A 1130 15.48 -11.35 -14.00
N VAL A 1131 15.99 -10.46 -13.13
CA VAL A 1131 16.23 -9.04 -13.42
C VAL A 1131 17.73 -8.87 -13.70
N PRO A 1132 18.14 -8.26 -14.83
CA PRO A 1132 19.54 -8.04 -15.15
C PRO A 1132 20.15 -6.95 -14.25
N LEU A 1133 20.74 -7.36 -13.12
CA LEU A 1133 21.39 -6.47 -12.16
C LEU A 1133 22.81 -6.07 -12.63
N ILE A 1134 23.11 -4.79 -12.57
CA ILE A 1134 24.46 -4.25 -12.77
C ILE A 1134 25.13 -4.12 -11.40
N THR A 1135 26.20 -4.88 -11.17
CA THR A 1135 27.03 -4.74 -9.96
C THR A 1135 28.23 -3.85 -10.25
N ALA A 1136 28.41 -2.79 -9.46
CA ALA A 1136 29.58 -1.92 -9.51
C ALA A 1136 30.39 -2.05 -8.23
N ASP A 1137 31.63 -2.51 -8.35
CA ASP A 1137 32.56 -2.62 -7.24
C ASP A 1137 33.27 -1.28 -6.99
N ALA A 1138 33.00 -0.68 -5.84
CA ALA A 1138 33.63 0.56 -5.38
C ALA A 1138 34.29 0.41 -4.01
N SER A 1139 34.50 -0.83 -3.54
CA SER A 1139 35.02 -1.13 -2.20
C SER A 1139 36.27 -0.33 -1.81
N GLU A 1140 37.30 -0.36 -2.65
CA GLU A 1140 38.55 0.39 -2.43
C GLU A 1140 38.33 1.91 -2.35
N LEU A 1141 37.39 2.46 -3.13
CA LEU A 1141 37.07 3.90 -3.11
C LEU A 1141 36.45 4.31 -1.77
N PHE A 1142 35.50 3.52 -1.25
CA PHE A 1142 34.88 3.79 0.04
C PHE A 1142 35.89 3.68 1.19
N LEU A 1143 36.70 2.60 1.20
CA LEU A 1143 37.71 2.39 2.24
C LEU A 1143 38.76 3.49 2.22
N SER A 1144 39.21 3.93 1.03
CA SER A 1144 40.20 5.01 0.94
C SER A 1144 39.70 6.34 1.53
N ARG A 1145 38.40 6.66 1.38
CA ARG A 1145 37.79 7.89 1.91
C ARG A 1145 37.41 7.82 3.39
N LEU A 1146 37.18 6.62 3.92
CA LEU A 1146 36.85 6.41 5.34
C LEU A 1146 38.09 6.30 6.23
N LYS A 1147 39.29 6.23 5.64
CA LYS A 1147 40.55 6.14 6.37
C LYS A 1147 40.72 7.34 7.31
N GLY A 1148 41.02 7.05 8.58
CA GLY A 1148 41.17 8.03 9.67
C GLY A 1148 39.87 8.69 10.15
N VAL A 1149 38.69 8.30 9.65
CA VAL A 1149 37.41 8.91 10.03
C VAL A 1149 36.79 8.18 11.21
N LEU A 1150 36.64 8.89 12.33
CA LEU A 1150 36.06 8.36 13.57
C LEU A 1150 34.60 8.79 13.77
N ASP A 1151 34.29 10.05 13.48
CA ASP A 1151 32.96 10.63 13.74
C ASP A 1151 31.86 9.99 12.86
N PRO A 1152 30.76 9.50 13.46
CA PRO A 1152 29.72 8.75 12.74
C PRO A 1152 28.96 9.59 11.70
N GLU A 1153 28.74 10.88 11.96
CA GLU A 1153 28.06 11.77 11.02
C GLU A 1153 28.96 12.08 9.82
N ILE A 1154 30.27 12.23 10.03
CA ILE A 1154 31.24 12.34 8.94
C ILE A 1154 31.30 11.04 8.14
N LYS A 1155 31.31 9.86 8.78
CA LYS A 1155 31.22 8.55 8.08
C LYS A 1155 29.98 8.49 7.18
N ARG A 1156 28.80 8.81 7.71
CA ARG A 1156 27.52 8.84 6.97
C ARG A 1156 27.60 9.75 5.75
N LYS A 1157 28.12 10.96 5.94
CA LYS A 1157 28.24 11.95 4.88
C LYS A 1157 29.18 11.46 3.76
N ILE A 1158 30.36 10.96 4.11
CA ILE A 1158 31.34 10.43 3.14
C ILE A 1158 30.74 9.25 2.36
N ILE A 1159 30.06 8.33 3.04
CA ILE A 1159 29.43 7.17 2.40
C ILE A 1159 28.32 7.61 1.46
N GLY A 1160 27.43 8.51 1.90
CA GLY A 1160 26.35 9.04 1.07
C GLY A 1160 26.88 9.75 -0.19
N GLU A 1161 27.85 10.66 -0.04
CA GLU A 1161 28.44 11.40 -1.16
C GLU A 1161 29.18 10.47 -2.14
N THR A 1162 29.95 9.52 -1.62
CA THR A 1162 30.69 8.55 -2.45
C THR A 1162 29.74 7.60 -3.18
N PHE A 1163 28.66 7.16 -2.54
CA PHE A 1163 27.64 6.34 -3.19
C PHE A 1163 27.00 7.05 -4.37
N ILE A 1164 26.62 8.32 -4.21
CA ILE A 1164 26.03 9.12 -5.27
C ILE A 1164 27.00 9.28 -6.45
N GLU A 1165 28.28 9.55 -6.17
CA GLU A 1165 29.32 9.67 -7.21
C GLU A 1165 29.48 8.37 -8.02
N VAL A 1166 29.58 7.23 -7.35
CA VAL A 1166 29.70 5.91 -8.01
C VAL A 1166 28.45 5.60 -8.80
N PHE A 1167 27.27 5.78 -8.21
CA PHE A 1167 25.99 5.52 -8.85
C PHE A 1167 25.79 6.38 -10.11
N GLU A 1168 26.16 7.66 -10.06
CA GLU A 1168 26.11 8.54 -11.23
C GLU A 1168 27.09 8.10 -12.33
N LYS A 1169 28.32 7.75 -11.95
CA LYS A 1169 29.34 7.25 -12.89
C LYS A 1169 28.84 5.99 -13.61
N GLU A 1170 28.17 5.08 -12.92
CA GLU A 1170 27.56 3.91 -13.54
C GLU A 1170 26.35 4.28 -14.41
N ALA A 1171 25.47 5.17 -13.95
CA ALA A 1171 24.34 5.64 -14.74
C ALA A 1171 24.76 6.23 -16.09
N LYS A 1172 25.83 7.04 -16.11
CA LYS A 1172 26.39 7.65 -17.33
C LYS A 1172 26.86 6.61 -18.35
N LYS A 1173 27.41 5.47 -17.93
CA LYS A 1173 27.84 4.40 -18.85
C LYS A 1173 26.67 3.78 -19.62
N HIS A 1174 25.48 3.76 -19.03
CA HIS A 1174 24.28 3.14 -19.62
C HIS A 1174 23.38 4.12 -20.38
N ASN A 1175 23.71 5.42 -20.38
CA ASN A 1175 22.95 6.48 -21.07
C ASN A 1175 23.17 6.50 -22.61
N THR A 1176 23.84 5.49 -23.19
CA THR A 1176 24.18 5.43 -24.62
C THR A 1176 23.03 4.95 -25.51
N LYS A 1177 22.02 4.26 -24.96
CA LYS A 1177 20.90 3.63 -25.70
C LYS A 1177 19.52 4.19 -25.34
N GLY A 1178 19.42 5.50 -25.09
CA GLY A 1178 18.20 6.18 -24.66
C GLY A 1178 18.46 7.01 -23.39
N GLU A 1179 17.72 8.10 -23.23
CA GLU A 1179 17.87 9.02 -22.11
C GLU A 1179 17.29 8.39 -20.83
N ILE A 1180 18.13 8.27 -19.80
CA ILE A 1180 17.67 7.97 -18.45
C ILE A 1180 16.90 9.19 -17.96
N LYS A 1181 15.58 9.09 -17.92
CA LYS A 1181 14.70 10.19 -17.51
C LYS A 1181 14.31 10.08 -16.05
N PHE A 1182 14.15 8.86 -15.54
CA PHE A 1182 13.59 8.61 -14.22
C PHE A 1182 14.59 7.97 -13.27
N LEU A 1183 14.46 8.30 -11.98
CA LEU A 1183 15.12 7.62 -10.88
C LEU A 1183 14.07 6.99 -9.97
N ALA A 1184 14.19 5.69 -9.74
CA ALA A 1184 13.31 4.95 -8.86
C ALA A 1184 13.86 4.86 -7.43
N GLN A 1185 12.98 5.03 -6.44
CA GLN A 1185 13.28 4.94 -5.02
C GLN A 1185 12.25 4.08 -4.29
N GLY A 1186 12.73 3.36 -3.27
CA GLY A 1186 11.91 2.57 -2.34
C GLY A 1186 11.35 3.37 -1.17
N THR A 1187 10.95 4.62 -1.41
CA THR A 1187 10.35 5.48 -0.38
C THR A 1187 9.05 4.84 0.10
N LEU A 1188 8.97 4.57 1.40
CA LEU A 1188 7.79 3.99 2.03
C LEU A 1188 6.87 5.07 2.55
N TYR A 1189 5.65 4.68 2.89
CA TYR A 1189 4.69 5.63 3.42
C TYR A 1189 5.12 6.35 4.71
N PRO A 1190 5.76 5.66 5.69
CA PRO A 1190 6.31 6.34 6.85
C PRO A 1190 7.35 7.40 6.50
N ASP A 1191 8.20 7.15 5.49
CA ASP A 1191 9.26 8.08 5.07
C ASP A 1191 8.65 9.39 4.52
N VAL A 1192 7.59 9.28 3.71
CA VAL A 1192 6.87 10.44 3.16
C VAL A 1192 6.31 11.29 4.30
N ILE A 1193 5.66 10.67 5.29
CA ILE A 1193 5.03 11.40 6.40
C ILE A 1193 6.10 12.06 7.30
N GLU A 1194 7.19 11.36 7.62
CA GLU A 1194 8.29 11.93 8.40
C GLU A 1194 8.97 13.11 7.69
N SER A 1195 8.97 13.12 6.35
CA SER A 1195 9.48 14.23 5.54
C SER A 1195 8.51 15.41 5.44
N VAL A 1196 7.19 15.14 5.47
CA VAL A 1196 6.14 16.17 5.52
C VAL A 1196 6.00 16.61 6.98
N SER A 1197 6.96 17.42 7.41
CA SER A 1197 7.02 17.95 8.77
C SER A 1197 5.72 18.69 9.14
N VAL A 1198 4.82 18.01 9.89
CA VAL A 1198 3.60 18.62 10.47
C VAL A 1198 3.97 19.65 11.56
N LYS A 1199 5.20 19.57 12.08
CA LYS A 1199 5.83 20.52 13.00
C LYS A 1199 7.11 21.09 12.41
N GLY A 1200 7.37 22.38 12.64
CA GLY A 1200 8.70 22.98 12.48
C GLY A 1200 9.82 22.14 13.11
N PRO A 1201 11.08 22.44 12.78
CA PRO A 1201 12.08 21.43 12.44
C PRO A 1201 12.25 20.44 13.58
N SER A 1202 11.81 19.20 13.36
CA SER A 1202 12.38 18.06 14.06
C SER A 1202 13.90 18.16 13.90
N LYS A 1203 14.64 18.19 15.02
CA LYS A 1203 16.11 18.02 14.97
C LYS A 1203 16.35 16.77 14.14
N THR A 1204 17.06 16.90 13.03
CA THR A 1204 17.46 15.77 12.20
C THR A 1204 18.25 14.81 13.08
N ILE A 1205 17.59 13.79 13.63
CA ILE A 1205 18.27 12.74 14.41
C ILE A 1205 19.09 11.87 13.45
N LYS A 1206 18.69 11.80 12.16
CA LYS A 1206 19.38 11.07 11.09
C LYS A 1206 19.26 11.78 9.75
N SER A 1207 20.38 11.92 9.03
CA SER A 1207 20.37 12.23 7.60
C SER A 1207 19.79 11.03 6.83
N HIS A 1208 18.58 11.17 6.28
CA HIS A 1208 17.89 10.10 5.56
C HIS A 1208 18.51 9.91 4.16
N HIS A 1209 18.80 8.66 3.78
CA HIS A 1209 19.40 8.33 2.47
C HIS A 1209 18.37 8.18 1.34
N ASN A 1210 17.08 7.97 1.66
CA ASN A 1210 16.04 7.82 0.63
C ASN A 1210 15.23 9.09 0.36
N VAL A 1211 15.22 10.07 1.28
CA VAL A 1211 14.50 11.35 1.13
C VAL A 1211 15.45 12.56 1.24
N GLY A 1212 16.76 12.32 1.22
CA GLY A 1212 17.75 13.37 1.01
C GLY A 1212 17.69 13.78 -0.46
N GLY A 1213 17.24 15.01 -0.73
CA GLY A 1213 17.07 15.52 -2.09
C GLY A 1213 18.22 15.09 -3.00
N LEU A 1214 17.88 14.63 -4.20
CA LEU A 1214 18.89 14.42 -5.21
C LEU A 1214 19.75 15.68 -5.28
N PRO A 1215 21.08 15.55 -5.39
CA PRO A 1215 21.91 16.73 -5.61
C PRO A 1215 21.32 17.55 -6.77
N GLU A 1216 21.25 18.87 -6.62
CA GLU A 1216 20.54 19.77 -7.57
C GLU A 1216 21.00 19.60 -9.04
N TRP A 1217 22.20 19.07 -9.26
CA TRP A 1217 22.74 18.79 -10.59
C TRP A 1217 22.12 17.56 -11.29
N MET A 1218 21.34 16.75 -10.57
CA MET A 1218 20.73 15.52 -11.09
C MET A 1218 19.30 15.80 -11.60
N LYS A 1219 19.08 15.63 -12.92
CA LYS A 1219 17.85 16.03 -13.63
C LYS A 1219 16.76 14.94 -13.72
N PHE A 1220 16.82 13.90 -12.91
CA PHE A 1220 15.88 12.78 -13.01
C PHE A 1220 14.50 13.11 -12.41
N GLU A 1221 13.43 12.65 -13.04
CA GLU A 1221 12.09 12.61 -12.45
C GLU A 1221 11.99 11.41 -11.47
N LEU A 1222 11.45 11.62 -10.27
CA LEU A 1222 11.36 10.56 -9.25
C LEU A 1222 10.18 9.62 -9.50
N ILE A 1223 10.43 8.32 -9.34
CA ILE A 1223 9.42 7.26 -9.30
C ILE A 1223 9.48 6.58 -7.93
N GLU A 1224 8.39 6.67 -7.17
CA GLU A 1224 8.30 6.14 -5.80
C GLU A 1224 7.11 5.19 -5.64
N PRO A 1225 7.20 3.93 -6.11
CA PRO A 1225 6.03 3.05 -6.22
C PRO A 1225 5.49 2.56 -4.86
N LEU A 1226 6.33 2.60 -3.82
CA LEU A 1226 6.00 2.09 -2.49
C LEU A 1226 5.52 3.18 -1.53
N ARG A 1227 5.38 4.42 -2.02
CA ARG A 1227 5.09 5.60 -1.20
C ARG A 1227 3.77 5.52 -0.44
N GLU A 1228 2.87 4.60 -0.76
CA GLU A 1228 1.58 4.39 -0.08
C GLU A 1228 1.57 3.16 0.82
N LEU A 1229 2.66 2.39 0.87
CA LEU A 1229 2.75 1.12 1.57
C LEU A 1229 3.57 1.18 2.85
N PHE A 1230 3.13 0.41 3.84
CA PHE A 1230 3.89 0.08 5.05
C PHE A 1230 4.88 -1.07 4.81
N LYS A 1231 5.84 -1.25 5.71
CA LYS A 1231 6.93 -2.23 5.53
C LYS A 1231 6.45 -3.70 5.43
N ASP A 1232 5.43 -4.08 6.18
CA ASP A 1232 4.78 -5.39 6.07
C ASP A 1232 3.97 -5.54 4.77
N GLU A 1233 3.34 -4.47 4.31
CA GLU A 1233 2.68 -4.41 3.00
C GLU A 1233 3.69 -4.53 1.84
N VAL A 1234 4.88 -3.92 1.95
CA VAL A 1234 5.97 -4.09 0.98
C VAL A 1234 6.45 -5.54 0.93
N ARG A 1235 6.55 -6.21 2.08
CA ARG A 1235 6.82 -7.65 2.13
C ARG A 1235 5.71 -8.45 1.46
N ALA A 1236 4.44 -8.10 1.71
CA ALA A 1236 3.30 -8.72 1.05
C ALA A 1236 3.31 -8.51 -0.47
N LEU A 1237 3.71 -7.32 -0.93
CA LEU A 1237 3.91 -7.01 -2.34
C LEU A 1237 5.04 -7.85 -2.93
N GLY A 1238 6.17 -7.95 -2.23
CA GLY A 1238 7.28 -8.82 -2.62
C GLY A 1238 6.85 -10.28 -2.79
N ARG A 1239 6.07 -10.84 -1.86
CA ARG A 1239 5.50 -12.20 -2.00
C ARG A 1239 4.62 -12.31 -3.24
N GLU A 1240 3.78 -11.30 -3.51
CA GLU A 1240 2.92 -11.29 -4.69
C GLU A 1240 3.72 -11.18 -6.00
N LEU A 1241 4.90 -10.56 -5.96
CA LEU A 1241 5.84 -10.48 -7.08
C LEU A 1241 6.72 -11.75 -7.23
N GLY A 1242 6.58 -12.74 -6.33
CA GLY A 1242 7.30 -14.01 -6.39
C GLY A 1242 8.67 -14.00 -5.69
N MET A 1243 8.94 -13.05 -4.80
CA MET A 1243 10.17 -13.01 -4.01
C MET A 1243 10.19 -14.08 -2.91
N PRO A 1244 11.33 -14.72 -2.64
CA PRO A 1244 11.43 -15.78 -1.63
C PRO A 1244 11.33 -15.24 -0.20
N GLU A 1245 10.76 -16.03 0.72
CA GLU A 1245 10.56 -15.61 2.12
C GLU A 1245 11.89 -15.33 2.84
N SER A 1246 12.94 -16.07 2.50
CA SER A 1246 14.30 -15.85 3.01
C SER A 1246 14.84 -14.45 2.70
N MET A 1247 14.33 -13.79 1.67
CA MET A 1247 14.68 -12.39 1.34
C MET A 1247 13.76 -11.39 2.03
N LEU A 1248 12.46 -11.66 2.04
CA LEU A 1248 11.46 -10.74 2.57
C LEU A 1248 11.56 -10.61 4.10
N MET A 1249 11.97 -11.68 4.78
CA MET A 1249 12.11 -11.74 6.23
C MET A 1249 13.50 -11.34 6.74
N ARG A 1250 14.39 -10.87 5.86
CA ARG A 1250 15.71 -10.39 6.27
C ARG A 1250 15.61 -9.27 7.28
N HIS A 1251 16.47 -9.33 8.29
CA HIS A 1251 16.63 -8.25 9.26
C HIS A 1251 17.10 -6.96 8.56
N PRO A 1252 16.60 -5.79 8.98
CA PRO A 1252 17.05 -4.50 8.48
C PRO A 1252 18.58 -4.35 8.54
N PHE A 1253 19.15 -3.72 7.53
CA PHE A 1253 20.59 -3.40 7.46
C PHE A 1253 20.75 -1.90 7.18
N PRO A 1254 21.59 -1.19 7.95
CA PRO A 1254 21.71 0.26 7.81
C PRO A 1254 22.38 0.65 6.48
N GLY A 1255 21.98 1.80 5.91
CA GLY A 1255 22.53 2.32 4.65
C GLY A 1255 24.06 2.48 4.65
N PRO A 1256 24.67 3.05 5.71
CA PRO A 1256 26.13 3.09 5.86
C PRO A 1256 26.82 1.72 6.02
N GLY A 1257 26.05 0.64 6.11
CA GLY A 1257 26.54 -0.72 6.30
C GLY A 1257 27.28 -0.92 7.62
N LEU A 1258 28.30 -1.77 7.61
CA LEU A 1258 29.10 -2.11 8.77
C LEU A 1258 29.94 -0.95 9.32
N ALA A 1259 30.11 0.15 8.57
CA ALA A 1259 30.90 1.30 9.02
C ALA A 1259 30.36 1.96 10.30
N ILE A 1260 29.04 1.95 10.49
CA ILE A 1260 28.38 2.45 11.72
C ILE A 1260 28.20 1.35 12.77
N ARG A 1261 28.83 0.19 12.59
CA ARG A 1261 28.91 -0.87 13.59
C ARG A 1261 30.35 -1.10 14.05
N ILE A 1262 31.23 -0.16 13.69
CA ILE A 1262 32.62 -0.06 14.12
C ILE A 1262 32.73 1.30 14.80
N MET A 1263 32.93 1.30 16.12
CA MET A 1263 33.02 2.53 16.93
C MET A 1263 34.29 3.35 16.62
N GLY A 1264 35.31 2.73 16.02
CA GLY A 1264 36.58 3.33 15.63
C GLY A 1264 36.72 3.61 14.13
N GLU A 1265 37.96 3.64 13.66
CA GLU A 1265 38.30 3.79 12.23
C GLU A 1265 37.81 2.58 11.43
N VAL A 1266 37.24 2.83 10.25
CA VAL A 1266 36.81 1.75 9.35
C VAL A 1266 37.98 1.31 8.48
N ASN A 1267 38.45 0.09 8.70
CA ASN A 1267 39.51 -0.54 7.92
C ASN A 1267 39.12 -1.99 7.55
N LYS A 1268 39.84 -2.57 6.60
CA LYS A 1268 39.54 -3.91 6.07
C LYS A 1268 39.60 -5.01 7.15
N ALA A 1269 40.61 -4.97 8.03
CA ALA A 1269 40.77 -5.97 9.07
C ALA A 1269 39.60 -5.96 10.07
N ASP A 1270 39.16 -4.78 10.51
CA ASP A 1270 38.02 -4.63 11.41
C ASP A 1270 36.69 -5.01 10.76
N LEU A 1271 36.53 -4.71 9.46
CA LEU A 1271 35.36 -5.15 8.71
C LEU A 1271 35.30 -6.67 8.58
N ASP A 1272 36.43 -7.33 8.31
CA ASP A 1272 36.49 -8.79 8.19
C ASP A 1272 36.23 -9.47 9.54
N LEU A 1273 36.81 -8.96 10.63
CA LEU A 1273 36.49 -9.38 12.01
C LEU A 1273 34.98 -9.29 12.31
N LEU A 1274 34.38 -8.14 12.01
CA LEU A 1274 32.97 -7.90 12.25
C LEU A 1274 32.06 -8.79 11.39
N ARG A 1275 32.44 -9.04 10.13
CA ARG A 1275 31.72 -9.93 9.21
C ARG A 1275 31.64 -11.36 9.73
N GLU A 1276 32.76 -11.88 10.24
CA GLU A 1276 32.82 -13.23 10.78
C GLU A 1276 31.94 -13.36 12.04
N ALA A 1277 32.07 -12.41 12.98
CA ALA A 1277 31.27 -12.41 14.20
C ALA A 1277 29.76 -12.27 13.93
N ASP A 1278 29.36 -11.33 13.06
CA ASP A 1278 27.97 -11.12 12.65
C ASP A 1278 27.40 -12.38 11.97
N SER A 1279 28.18 -13.02 11.09
CA SER A 1279 27.78 -14.24 10.40
C SER A 1279 27.53 -15.41 11.37
N ILE A 1280 28.38 -15.59 12.39
CA ILE A 1280 28.20 -16.64 13.41
C ILE A 1280 26.91 -16.39 14.19
N PHE A 1281 26.66 -15.15 14.60
CA PHE A 1281 25.49 -14.82 15.39
C PHE A 1281 24.19 -15.04 14.61
N ILE A 1282 24.13 -14.60 13.35
CA ILE A 1282 22.98 -14.81 12.47
C ILE A 1282 22.76 -16.32 12.20
N ASP A 1283 23.82 -17.08 11.97
CA ASP A 1283 23.74 -18.54 11.76
C ASP A 1283 23.16 -19.28 12.98
N GLU A 1284 23.59 -18.95 14.20
CA GLU A 1284 23.01 -19.53 15.42
C GLU A 1284 21.53 -19.17 15.61
N LEU A 1285 21.14 -17.93 15.29
CA LEU A 1285 19.72 -17.53 15.33
C LEU A 1285 18.87 -18.35 14.36
N HIS A 1286 19.38 -18.69 13.18
CA HIS A 1286 18.69 -19.58 12.24
C HIS A 1286 18.64 -21.02 12.74
N LYS A 1287 19.77 -21.60 13.16
CA LYS A 1287 19.87 -22.98 13.66
C LYS A 1287 18.91 -23.26 14.81
N GLN A 1288 18.72 -22.28 15.70
CA GLN A 1288 17.85 -22.42 16.87
C GLN A 1288 16.46 -21.78 16.70
N SER A 1289 16.10 -21.39 15.47
CA SER A 1289 14.77 -20.83 15.15
C SER A 1289 14.40 -19.61 16.01
N TYR A 1290 15.39 -18.74 16.27
CA TYR A 1290 15.22 -17.43 16.90
C TYR A 1290 15.20 -16.28 15.89
N TYR A 1291 15.71 -16.48 14.67
CA TYR A 1291 15.83 -15.42 13.66
C TYR A 1291 14.53 -14.65 13.41
N ASP A 1292 13.41 -15.36 13.19
CA ASP A 1292 12.11 -14.73 12.91
C ASP A 1292 11.39 -14.22 14.18
N LYS A 1293 11.92 -14.52 15.38
CA LYS A 1293 11.36 -14.06 16.66
C LYS A 1293 11.90 -12.70 17.08
N VAL A 1294 13.08 -12.33 16.60
CA VAL A 1294 13.70 -11.03 16.84
C VAL A 1294 13.51 -10.13 15.61
N TRP A 1295 13.38 -8.83 15.83
CA TRP A 1295 13.14 -7.87 14.75
C TRP A 1295 14.41 -7.53 13.99
N GLN A 1296 15.52 -7.39 14.71
CA GLN A 1296 16.85 -7.18 14.16
C GLN A 1296 17.90 -7.71 15.14
N ALA A 1297 18.92 -8.38 14.61
CA ALA A 1297 20.07 -8.86 15.36
C ALA A 1297 21.36 -8.60 14.59
N PHE A 1298 22.43 -8.26 15.29
CA PHE A 1298 23.74 -7.95 14.70
C PHE A 1298 24.86 -7.88 15.73
N CYS A 1299 26.10 -7.83 15.25
CA CYS A 1299 27.29 -7.53 16.04
C CYS A 1299 27.78 -6.07 15.83
N VAL A 1300 28.50 -5.55 16.82
CA VAL A 1300 29.18 -4.25 16.82
C VAL A 1300 30.60 -4.44 17.34
N LEU A 1301 31.59 -3.93 16.61
CA LEU A 1301 32.98 -3.90 17.04
C LEU A 1301 33.23 -2.64 17.87
N LEU A 1302 33.59 -2.83 19.14
CA LEU A 1302 33.76 -1.72 20.08
C LEU A 1302 35.12 -1.01 19.95
N ASN A 1303 36.07 -1.62 19.23
CA ASN A 1303 37.47 -1.20 19.19
C ASN A 1303 38.12 -1.06 20.58
N VAL A 1304 37.57 -1.77 21.58
CA VAL A 1304 38.13 -1.89 22.93
C VAL A 1304 38.88 -3.21 23.02
N ARG A 1305 40.19 -3.13 23.26
CA ARG A 1305 41.03 -4.32 23.48
C ARG A 1305 40.98 -4.75 24.94
N SER A 1306 40.83 -6.05 25.16
CA SER A 1306 40.72 -6.65 26.48
C SER A 1306 41.78 -7.73 26.66
N VAL A 1307 42.25 -7.92 27.88
CA VAL A 1307 43.13 -9.05 28.20
C VAL A 1307 42.29 -10.32 28.31
N GLY A 1308 42.72 -11.38 27.63
CA GLY A 1308 42.16 -12.73 27.70
C GLY A 1308 43.25 -13.76 27.96
N VAL A 1309 42.83 -15.00 28.26
CA VAL A 1309 43.70 -16.18 28.30
C VAL A 1309 43.06 -17.21 27.39
N MET A 1310 43.76 -17.61 26.34
CA MET A 1310 43.30 -18.56 25.32
C MET A 1310 44.36 -19.65 25.17
N GLY A 1311 44.01 -20.88 25.53
CA GLY A 1311 45.00 -21.93 25.77
C GLY A 1311 45.94 -21.52 26.91
N ASP A 1312 47.25 -21.68 26.71
CA ASP A 1312 48.29 -21.29 27.67
C ASP A 1312 48.82 -19.85 27.44
N ASN A 1313 48.27 -19.13 26.45
CA ASN A 1313 48.76 -17.81 26.06
C ASN A 1313 47.84 -16.68 26.55
N ARG A 1314 48.46 -15.58 26.99
CA ARG A 1314 47.77 -14.32 27.26
C ARG A 1314 47.51 -13.59 25.94
N THR A 1315 46.26 -13.20 25.68
CA THR A 1315 45.86 -12.48 24.47
C THR A 1315 45.43 -11.04 24.79
N TYR A 1316 45.52 -10.15 23.81
CA TYR A 1316 45.11 -8.74 23.92
C TYR A 1316 44.33 -8.32 22.67
N ASP A 1317 43.09 -8.80 22.59
CA ASP A 1317 42.24 -8.78 21.39
C ASP A 1317 40.96 -7.97 21.60
N ASN A 1318 40.17 -7.83 20.53
CA ASN A 1318 38.99 -6.97 20.52
C ASN A 1318 37.81 -7.53 21.33
N THR A 1319 36.96 -6.61 21.78
CA THR A 1319 35.65 -6.90 22.35
C THR A 1319 34.56 -6.69 21.30
N ILE A 1320 33.68 -7.68 21.13
CA ILE A 1320 32.50 -7.59 20.28
C ILE A 1320 31.23 -7.45 21.14
N CYS A 1321 30.33 -6.59 20.72
CA CYS A 1321 28.99 -6.47 21.30
C CYS A 1321 27.97 -7.16 20.39
N VAL A 1322 27.14 -8.02 20.98
CA VAL A 1322 26.03 -8.69 20.34
C VAL A 1322 24.75 -7.95 20.74
N ARG A 1323 23.91 -7.61 19.76
CA ARG A 1323 22.63 -6.93 20.01
C ARG A 1323 21.51 -7.61 19.25
N ALA A 1324 20.40 -7.87 19.95
CA ALA A 1324 19.14 -8.29 19.34
C ALA A 1324 17.97 -7.53 19.99
N VAL A 1325 17.00 -7.13 19.18
CA VAL A 1325 15.85 -6.34 19.63
C VAL A 1325 14.53 -6.94 19.15
N GLU A 1326 13.48 -6.75 19.94
CA GLU A 1326 12.09 -7.01 19.60
C GLU A 1326 11.37 -5.68 19.42
N ALA A 1327 10.62 -5.55 18.33
CA ALA A 1327 9.85 -4.35 18.00
C ALA A 1327 8.55 -4.71 17.29
N ILE A 1328 7.49 -3.96 17.56
CA ILE A 1328 6.19 -4.12 16.89
C ILE A 1328 6.13 -3.22 15.64
N ASP A 1329 6.69 -2.01 15.72
CA ASP A 1329 6.61 -0.97 14.69
C ASP A 1329 7.98 -0.35 14.31
N GLY A 1330 9.06 -0.66 15.03
CA GLY A 1330 10.40 -0.10 14.82
C GLY A 1330 10.59 1.31 15.40
N MET A 1331 9.53 1.97 15.86
CA MET A 1331 9.61 3.25 16.56
C MET A 1331 10.14 3.02 17.98
N THR A 1332 9.59 2.02 18.66
CA THR A 1332 10.05 1.54 19.97
C THR A 1332 10.58 0.11 19.86
N ALA A 1333 11.62 -0.19 20.63
CA ALA A 1333 12.20 -1.53 20.65
C ALA A 1333 12.72 -1.87 22.05
N THR A 1334 12.51 -3.11 22.47
CA THR A 1334 13.13 -3.68 23.68
C THR A 1334 14.22 -4.65 23.26
N PHE A 1335 15.21 -4.89 24.12
CA PHE A 1335 16.17 -5.95 23.85
C PHE A 1335 15.47 -7.32 23.82
N ALA A 1336 15.95 -8.24 23.00
CA ALA A 1336 15.41 -9.59 22.92
C ALA A 1336 15.89 -10.42 24.12
N HIS A 1337 14.97 -11.11 24.80
CA HIS A 1337 15.31 -11.96 25.94
C HIS A 1337 15.80 -13.34 25.48
N LEU A 1338 16.93 -13.36 24.76
CA LEU A 1338 17.56 -14.59 24.28
C LEU A 1338 18.08 -15.43 25.47
N PRO A 1339 17.91 -16.77 25.46
CA PRO A 1339 18.36 -17.61 26.58
C PRO A 1339 19.87 -17.50 26.81
N HIS A 1340 20.29 -17.61 28.07
CA HIS A 1340 21.70 -17.51 28.43
C HIS A 1340 22.54 -18.62 27.79
N ASP A 1341 22.04 -19.87 27.77
CA ASP A 1341 22.74 -21.00 27.11
C ASP A 1341 22.94 -20.75 25.61
N PHE A 1342 21.99 -20.07 24.95
CA PHE A 1342 22.12 -19.66 23.56
C PHE A 1342 23.23 -18.60 23.39
N LEU A 1343 23.21 -17.55 24.23
CA LEU A 1343 24.23 -16.50 24.21
C LEU A 1343 25.63 -17.04 24.55
N GLU A 1344 25.72 -18.00 25.46
CA GLU A 1344 26.96 -18.72 25.79
C GLU A 1344 27.47 -19.51 24.58
N GLY A 1345 26.58 -20.20 23.86
CA GLY A 1345 26.91 -20.89 22.61
C GLY A 1345 27.46 -19.93 21.55
N VAL A 1346 26.80 -18.80 21.32
CA VAL A 1346 27.27 -17.74 20.40
C VAL A 1346 28.64 -17.22 20.84
N SER A 1347 28.80 -16.92 22.13
CA SER A 1347 30.07 -16.42 22.67
C SER A 1347 31.21 -17.40 22.44
N ASN A 1348 30.99 -18.69 22.74
CA ASN A 1348 31.99 -19.74 22.54
C ASN A 1348 32.37 -19.89 21.07
N ARG A 1349 31.40 -19.84 20.15
CA ARG A 1349 31.69 -19.90 18.71
C ARG A 1349 32.52 -18.71 18.24
N ILE A 1350 32.12 -17.48 18.59
CA ILE A 1350 32.85 -16.28 18.18
C ILE A 1350 34.29 -16.31 18.70
N ILE A 1351 34.50 -16.63 19.98
CA ILE A 1351 35.82 -16.65 20.62
C ILE A 1351 36.75 -17.71 19.99
N ASN A 1352 36.21 -18.86 19.57
CA ASN A 1352 37.02 -19.96 19.03
C ASN A 1352 37.18 -19.93 17.50
N GLU A 1353 36.22 -19.35 16.77
CA GLU A 1353 36.19 -19.34 15.30
C GLU A 1353 36.71 -18.01 14.70
N VAL A 1354 36.72 -16.91 15.47
CA VAL A 1354 37.13 -15.58 14.99
C VAL A 1354 38.41 -15.11 15.69
N GLU A 1355 39.55 -15.28 15.03
CA GLU A 1355 40.84 -14.80 15.51
C GLU A 1355 40.82 -13.26 15.64
N GLY A 1356 41.17 -12.74 16.82
CA GLY A 1356 41.18 -11.30 17.12
C GLY A 1356 39.99 -10.81 17.95
N ILE A 1357 39.11 -11.69 18.44
CA ILE A 1357 38.08 -11.40 19.43
C ILE A 1357 38.24 -12.32 20.64
N ASN A 1358 38.40 -11.76 21.84
CA ASN A 1358 38.52 -12.54 23.08
C ASN A 1358 37.42 -12.27 24.12
N ARG A 1359 36.48 -11.39 23.79
CA ARG A 1359 35.41 -11.00 24.71
C ARG A 1359 34.15 -10.66 23.94
N VAL A 1360 33.02 -11.19 24.42
CA VAL A 1360 31.68 -10.96 23.89
C VAL A 1360 30.81 -10.34 24.98
N VAL A 1361 30.06 -9.30 24.65
CA VAL A 1361 29.07 -8.66 25.55
C VAL A 1361 27.69 -8.61 24.88
N TYR A 1362 26.62 -8.56 25.66
CA TYR A 1362 25.24 -8.46 25.14
C TYR A 1362 24.59 -7.13 25.54
N ASP A 1363 24.04 -6.41 24.56
CA ASP A 1363 23.37 -5.13 24.80
C ASP A 1363 21.90 -5.32 25.19
N ILE A 1364 21.59 -4.97 26.44
CA ILE A 1364 20.24 -5.04 27.03
C ILE A 1364 19.53 -3.67 27.05
N THR A 1365 19.99 -2.70 26.26
CA THR A 1365 19.44 -1.34 26.23
C THR A 1365 18.25 -1.23 25.28
N SER A 1366 17.13 -0.67 25.78
CA SER A 1366 15.92 -0.40 24.98
C SER A 1366 16.01 0.94 24.21
N LYS A 1367 15.18 1.07 23.16
CA LYS A 1367 14.97 2.30 22.40
C LYS A 1367 13.60 2.91 22.73
N PRO A 1368 13.54 4.17 23.20
CA PRO A 1368 14.62 4.99 23.78
C PRO A 1368 15.08 4.45 25.17
N PRO A 1369 16.26 4.86 25.72
CA PRO A 1369 17.13 5.96 25.29
C PRO A 1369 18.20 5.59 24.25
N GLY A 1370 18.48 4.31 24.03
CA GLY A 1370 19.46 3.87 23.04
C GLY A 1370 18.93 3.99 21.60
N THR A 1371 19.83 4.14 20.64
CA THR A 1371 19.54 3.88 19.22
C THR A 1371 19.65 2.38 18.94
N ILE A 1372 19.12 1.92 17.81
CA ILE A 1372 19.33 0.53 17.40
C ILE A 1372 20.82 0.30 17.11
N GLU A 1373 21.33 1.01 16.10
CA GLU A 1373 22.75 0.97 15.73
C GLU A 1373 23.60 1.69 16.79
N TRP A 1374 24.83 1.22 16.98
CA TRP A 1374 25.85 1.81 17.86
C TRP A 1374 26.74 2.70 17.01
N GLU A 1375 26.50 4.00 17.03
CA GLU A 1375 27.18 4.97 16.17
C GLU A 1375 28.27 5.75 16.92
#